data_AF-Q6FVM9-F1
#
_entry.id   AF-Q6FVM9-F1
#
_cell.length_a   1.000
_cell.length_b   1.000
_cell.length_c   1.000
_cell.angle_alpha   90.00
_cell.angle_beta   90.00
_cell.angle_gamma   90.00
#
_symmetry.space_group_name_H-M   'P 1'
#
loop_
_entity.id
_entity.type
_entity.pdbx_description
1 polymer ?
#
loop_
_entity_poly.entity_id
_entity_poly.type
_entity_poly.pdbx_seq_one_letter_code
_entity_poly.pdbx_strand_id
1 'polypeptide(L)'
;MIPSKYKLAPPDDLHPYSESERAKHKIYPDFDPWKHTKEEDEILLNFVSKGYYSTSKVNFESISARSSLQDSLPKLSSTLSEKFSEVVRIREREINTIKGNSKDGMAASKFTDLCGPDFKLPSRLTLTDHRKELWLQELSSPYTPLHKITSFIPHGLKRRQVLEQCYIKQIPLKRAVWLIKCCYSIEWKTGIAKYANSPQEKDKFNAHLLKEWTDNFVHILEKLIFEMTQHYNDSVKLEAWKTEVSYFLKLVGNCYTLELIDKNTFHFWILQFVSKVENFEYLPLPLHILELFWSGICNTNSTKVNESESNPLYMVTKLTDILLNQYYIILHSKSMINDDKYIINDIKKNNSIKESLLASIQKLICILFKQQSLEVFLFPPTSWEKYKPCLIQITSALYRKSDEVAEIKRKLELISYRNETLKYTPPISENKVKDDLILTTFTENSGSITVVELSQVDTGLTGALDDNATDFDWTSYSDQEISTKIQIIQIILWAIHPSRHSHYEAGQLAAKLLLLKINTMDGFPEYEIEDEIWSLVFKLAKLSDKSKALPAVLEALYSLLNTLIVYGLIKVSTYIRKLISSGILYLTESNDKYIHCRLLINLKMSPLMKSQYNMVLKNVMDQDPEYYNNYNFDQIVSIVEDLKVKLPNGDAIEYSNYPMSVKISLGEWYLTYLCNGKLVNETRESLTEKYVLFAHQLNTNHLYFKWIEFIVYHQLIEDIETLEYLMEVLLRYKKLFSQYINDHVLFIKTFIFIIRRILKERDSIAYSLTSFMDFWKFIMKSYSLEIRADTDLRSEMSAVYEEEKAKKEITEGEKDSWMGLYQNIHPDSTSLDQNHTGFSELFLTNLKTFLSSKQDKQAKKKARYNLLLLMQAKNRDYSKFISIYLKRKDFKTSDLVNLLSSKLLTLDQIKNTYGLKYVLELFDIESESNCVFYEYQKRCYIELNYKSVLSEYNVVSHHEMNRFIFKIVNHSTSAKLKETASALLTKNLEANKDKAIQLFYQLVYYQNNLEFLSSEELQEFAVNNSPQKLYSYLDFTNLWLFQSFTKFYIHETFQNTNEDKVKVGDVIFSIIETTKYNVLCAKIFEDIRDHRVTDLVIELFEQDFFKKIISGEEFKAEFLQMLIEIINHLSMHKGKTNDRSGEQSHTSYELCVQVMAHFQQLSDSELSAKEIELDVFMKIFTVHQNSVFQEILRDTESSSAMIESLFALFERVNFSLRLKLMFYEVLSSLKSYCTYEAGISDEQSRTKLMHKLMCLPPFQVSSFFPEEDDTDCTRDPALSLGLDLGTASANSTSSTTPSEGTHKKRCAIWDKRLHKYTGELQRKPYYCIKNYQDTEDINNCSLNLSLFDARYERNNPR
;
A
#
# COMPACT_ATOMS: atom_id res chain seq x y z
N MET A 1 -6.91 66.48 -3.42
CA MET A 1 -7.68 65.93 -4.56
C MET A 1 -8.98 66.72 -4.64
N ILE A 2 -9.31 67.30 -5.79
CA ILE A 2 -10.61 67.97 -5.97
C ILE A 2 -11.68 66.89 -5.79
N PRO A 3 -12.71 67.10 -4.95
CA PRO A 3 -13.74 66.10 -4.69
C PRO A 3 -14.31 65.63 -6.03
N SER A 4 -14.24 64.32 -6.27
CA SER A 4 -14.84 63.68 -7.42
C SER A 4 -16.32 64.07 -7.43
N LYS A 5 -16.73 64.87 -8.42
CA LYS A 5 -18.15 65.17 -8.68
C LYS A 5 -18.90 63.84 -8.62
N TYR A 6 -19.80 63.71 -7.65
CA TYR A 6 -20.67 62.55 -7.50
C TYR A 6 -21.47 62.43 -8.80
N LYS A 7 -21.08 61.51 -9.69
CA LYS A 7 -21.84 61.21 -10.90
C LYS A 7 -22.90 60.20 -10.49
N LEU A 8 -24.13 60.67 -10.33
CA LEU A 8 -25.31 59.83 -10.27
C LEU A 8 -25.39 59.02 -11.58
N ALA A 9 -25.24 57.71 -11.47
CA ALA A 9 -25.53 56.77 -12.54
C ALA A 9 -26.88 56.10 -12.23
N PRO A 10 -27.79 55.98 -13.21
CA PRO A 10 -29.05 55.26 -13.03
C PRO A 10 -28.79 53.76 -12.76
N PRO A 11 -29.66 53.07 -12.00
CA PRO A 11 -29.60 51.63 -11.77
C PRO A 11 -29.63 50.85 -13.09
N ASP A 12 -28.94 49.70 -13.14
CA ASP A 12 -28.78 48.94 -14.38
C ASP A 12 -30.10 48.46 -15.02
N ASP A 13 -31.15 48.33 -14.20
CA ASP A 13 -32.48 47.86 -14.64
C ASP A 13 -33.44 49.01 -15.02
N LEU A 14 -33.02 50.28 -14.90
CA LEU A 14 -33.90 51.43 -15.17
C LEU A 14 -33.85 51.82 -16.66
N HIS A 15 -35.00 51.75 -17.33
CA HIS A 15 -35.12 52.24 -18.71
C HIS A 15 -35.23 53.78 -18.75
N PRO A 16 -34.53 54.47 -19.66
CA PRO A 16 -34.66 55.92 -19.82
C PRO A 16 -36.04 56.31 -20.36
N TYR A 17 -36.54 57.47 -19.94
CA TYR A 17 -37.90 57.93 -20.28
C TYR A 17 -38.04 58.43 -21.73
N SER A 18 -36.94 58.75 -22.42
CA SER A 18 -37.02 59.34 -23.76
C SER A 18 -37.66 58.38 -24.79
N GLU A 19 -38.80 58.76 -25.36
CA GLU A 19 -39.55 57.98 -26.39
C GLU A 19 -38.79 57.80 -27.72
N SER A 20 -37.72 58.57 -27.96
CA SER A 20 -37.01 58.57 -29.24
C SER A 20 -35.58 58.08 -29.07
N GLU A 21 -35.21 56.98 -29.76
CA GLU A 21 -33.82 56.50 -29.90
C GLU A 21 -32.86 57.59 -30.45
N ARG A 22 -33.37 58.69 -31.03
CA ARG A 22 -32.57 59.81 -31.53
C ARG A 22 -32.19 60.86 -30.47
N ALA A 23 -32.70 60.74 -29.24
CA ALA A 23 -32.31 61.66 -28.17
C ALA A 23 -30.84 61.40 -27.81
N LYS A 24 -29.95 62.38 -28.07
CA LYS A 24 -28.53 62.28 -27.72
C LYS A 24 -28.29 62.08 -26.22
N HIS A 25 -29.26 62.41 -25.38
CA HIS A 25 -29.22 62.24 -23.94
C HIS A 25 -30.38 61.36 -23.46
N LYS A 26 -30.04 60.24 -22.82
CA LYS A 26 -30.97 59.37 -22.11
C LYS A 26 -31.43 60.10 -20.84
N ILE A 27 -32.72 60.43 -20.76
CA ILE A 27 -33.31 61.15 -19.63
C ILE A 27 -33.75 60.15 -18.57
N TYR A 28 -33.33 60.37 -17.33
CA TYR A 28 -33.73 59.61 -16.16
C TYR A 28 -34.35 60.59 -15.16
N PRO A 29 -35.68 60.63 -15.01
CA PRO A 29 -36.38 61.68 -14.25
C PRO A 29 -35.83 61.93 -12.84
N ASP A 30 -35.28 60.90 -12.19
CA ASP A 30 -34.76 60.98 -10.82
C ASP A 30 -33.22 61.16 -10.72
N PHE A 31 -32.50 61.17 -11.85
CA PHE A 31 -31.02 61.21 -11.89
C PHE A 31 -30.44 62.45 -12.57
N ASP A 32 -31.26 63.27 -13.22
CA ASP A 32 -30.81 64.57 -13.72
C ASP A 32 -30.94 65.63 -12.61
N PRO A 33 -29.86 66.37 -12.26
CA PRO A 33 -29.93 67.41 -11.25
C PRO A 33 -30.83 68.56 -11.71
N TRP A 34 -31.65 69.07 -10.79
CA TRP A 34 -32.57 70.20 -10.99
C TRP A 34 -31.81 71.44 -11.48
N LYS A 35 -32.23 72.04 -12.60
CA LYS A 35 -31.47 73.13 -13.26
C LYS A 35 -31.84 74.52 -12.75
N HIS A 36 -32.85 74.64 -11.89
CA HIS A 36 -33.36 75.92 -11.36
C HIS A 36 -33.81 76.88 -12.47
N THR A 37 -34.54 76.37 -13.45
CA THR A 37 -35.29 77.24 -14.37
C THR A 37 -36.53 77.80 -13.69
N LYS A 38 -37.04 78.96 -14.12
CA LYS A 38 -38.24 79.58 -13.52
C LYS A 38 -39.45 78.63 -13.48
N GLU A 39 -39.64 77.87 -14.56
CA GLU A 39 -40.72 76.89 -14.68
C GLU A 39 -40.53 75.72 -13.69
N GLU A 40 -39.30 75.22 -13.60
CA GLU A 40 -38.96 74.21 -12.59
C GLU A 40 -39.15 74.77 -11.18
N ASP A 41 -38.65 75.95 -10.83
CA ASP A 41 -38.82 76.52 -9.49
C ASP A 41 -40.31 76.72 -9.13
N GLU A 42 -41.18 77.05 -10.08
CA GLU A 42 -42.63 77.04 -9.87
C GLU A 42 -43.19 75.64 -9.60
N ILE A 43 -42.74 74.63 -10.35
CA ILE A 43 -43.11 73.22 -10.11
C ILE A 43 -42.62 72.77 -8.73
N LEU A 44 -41.41 73.17 -8.33
CA LEU A 44 -40.83 72.88 -7.03
C LEU A 44 -41.70 73.47 -5.91
N LEU A 45 -42.02 74.76 -6.00
CA LEU A 45 -42.81 75.48 -5.01
C LEU A 45 -44.26 75.02 -4.95
N ASN A 46 -44.85 74.63 -6.09
CA ASN A 46 -46.26 74.26 -6.13
C ASN A 46 -46.53 72.77 -5.93
N PHE A 47 -45.62 71.89 -6.35
CA PHE A 47 -45.87 70.44 -6.39
C PHE A 47 -44.86 69.64 -5.59
N VAL A 48 -43.58 69.99 -5.62
CA VAL A 48 -42.56 69.22 -4.87
C VAL A 48 -42.58 69.57 -3.38
N SER A 49 -42.60 70.86 -3.02
CA SER A 49 -42.58 71.32 -1.62
C SER A 49 -43.91 71.13 -0.91
N LYS A 50 -45.03 71.25 -1.62
CA LYS A 50 -46.39 71.06 -1.08
C LYS A 50 -46.87 69.60 -1.18
N GLY A 51 -46.17 68.78 -1.97
CA GLY A 51 -46.64 67.46 -2.39
C GLY A 51 -47.67 67.55 -3.52
N TYR A 52 -47.53 66.70 -4.53
CA TYR A 52 -48.54 66.55 -5.59
C TYR A 52 -49.56 65.50 -5.16
N TYR A 53 -50.76 65.95 -4.81
CA TYR A 53 -51.90 65.06 -4.61
C TYR A 53 -52.76 65.09 -5.87
N SER A 54 -52.66 64.03 -6.68
CA SER A 54 -53.69 63.80 -7.70
C SER A 54 -55.02 63.59 -6.98
N THR A 55 -56.03 64.39 -7.32
CA THR A 55 -57.39 64.12 -6.84
C THR A 55 -57.80 62.74 -7.35
N SER A 56 -58.13 61.84 -6.43
CA SER A 56 -58.55 60.47 -6.72
C SER A 56 -59.68 60.49 -7.76
N LYS A 57 -59.47 59.88 -8.93
CA LYS A 57 -60.52 59.85 -9.98
C LYS A 57 -61.73 59.02 -9.57
N VAL A 58 -61.56 58.19 -8.55
CA VAL A 58 -62.62 57.35 -7.96
C VAL A 58 -62.64 57.62 -6.46
N ASN A 59 -63.82 57.86 -5.89
CA ASN A 59 -63.95 57.88 -4.43
C ASN A 59 -63.48 56.51 -3.91
N PHE A 60 -62.65 56.48 -2.85
CA PHE A 60 -62.18 55.26 -2.18
C PHE A 60 -61.03 54.47 -2.82
N GLU A 61 -60.14 55.06 -3.61
CA GLU A 61 -58.95 54.36 -4.14
C GLU A 61 -58.03 53.79 -3.03
N SER A 62 -58.02 54.40 -1.84
CA SER A 62 -57.33 53.87 -0.65
C SER A 62 -58.01 52.66 -0.02
N ILE A 63 -59.28 52.38 -0.34
CA ILE A 63 -59.95 51.10 -0.08
C ILE A 63 -59.56 50.14 -1.21
N SER A 64 -58.25 49.96 -1.37
CA SER A 64 -57.70 48.89 -2.18
C SER A 64 -58.17 47.57 -1.60
N ALA A 65 -58.45 46.59 -2.46
CA ALA A 65 -58.65 45.20 -2.05
C ALA A 65 -57.43 44.65 -1.28
N ARG A 66 -56.34 45.42 -1.14
CA ARG A 66 -55.23 45.15 -0.23
C ARG A 66 -55.71 44.68 1.15
N SER A 67 -56.68 45.31 1.81
CA SER A 67 -57.14 44.79 3.13
C SER A 67 -57.77 43.40 3.03
N SER A 68 -58.54 43.12 1.97
CA SER A 68 -59.16 41.80 1.72
C SER A 68 -58.16 40.74 1.24
N LEU A 69 -57.13 41.15 0.48
CA LEU A 69 -56.10 40.30 -0.11
C LEU A 69 -54.92 40.06 0.83
N GLN A 70 -54.59 40.98 1.73
CA GLN A 70 -53.42 40.85 2.61
C GLN A 70 -53.50 39.59 3.49
N ASP A 71 -54.72 39.21 3.93
CA ASP A 71 -54.94 37.99 4.73
C ASP A 71 -55.12 36.72 3.88
N SER A 72 -55.58 36.86 2.63
CA SER A 72 -55.87 35.71 1.75
C SER A 72 -54.72 35.37 0.81
N LEU A 73 -53.89 36.33 0.41
CA LEU A 73 -52.75 36.13 -0.49
C LEU A 73 -51.67 35.22 0.11
N PRO A 74 -51.28 35.33 1.40
CA PRO A 74 -50.34 34.36 1.99
C PRO A 74 -50.90 32.94 1.95
N LYS A 75 -52.21 32.78 2.23
CA LYS A 75 -52.93 31.50 2.18
C LYS A 75 -53.02 30.93 0.76
N LEU A 76 -53.17 31.80 -0.25
CA LEU A 76 -53.24 31.42 -1.66
C LEU A 76 -51.87 31.35 -2.34
N SER A 77 -50.79 31.79 -1.68
CA SER A 77 -49.49 31.97 -2.33
C SER A 77 -48.92 30.67 -2.88
N SER A 78 -49.08 29.54 -2.18
CA SER A 78 -48.62 28.25 -2.67
C SER A 78 -49.41 27.81 -3.90
N THR A 79 -50.74 27.95 -3.87
CA THR A 79 -51.62 27.63 -5.00
C THR A 79 -51.33 28.53 -6.21
N LEU A 80 -51.12 29.82 -5.99
CA LEU A 80 -50.73 30.76 -7.05
C LEU A 80 -49.36 30.41 -7.62
N SER A 81 -48.39 30.03 -6.79
CA SER A 81 -47.07 29.57 -7.24
C SER A 81 -47.18 28.33 -8.13
N GLU A 82 -48.01 27.36 -7.74
CA GLU A 82 -48.33 26.18 -8.57
C GLU A 82 -48.96 26.59 -9.90
N LYS A 83 -49.98 27.45 -9.88
CA LYS A 83 -50.66 27.91 -11.11
C LYS A 83 -49.73 28.73 -11.99
N PHE A 84 -48.88 29.58 -11.44
CA PHE A 84 -47.88 30.32 -12.21
C PHE A 84 -46.84 29.37 -12.81
N SER A 85 -46.40 28.35 -12.06
CA SER A 85 -45.50 27.31 -12.56
C SER A 85 -46.14 26.52 -13.71
N GLU A 86 -47.41 26.17 -13.58
CA GLU A 86 -48.20 25.52 -14.65
C GLU A 86 -48.32 26.43 -15.88
N VAL A 87 -48.63 27.72 -15.70
CA VAL A 87 -48.72 28.70 -16.79
C VAL A 87 -47.36 28.87 -17.48
N VAL A 88 -46.26 28.96 -16.72
CA VAL A 88 -44.91 29.00 -17.29
C VAL A 88 -44.62 27.72 -18.06
N ARG A 89 -44.98 26.54 -17.53
CA ARG A 89 -44.80 25.26 -18.22
C ARG A 89 -45.61 25.18 -19.51
N ILE A 90 -46.87 25.58 -19.49
CA ILE A 90 -47.74 25.66 -20.67
C ILE A 90 -47.12 26.64 -21.69
N ARG A 91 -46.68 27.81 -21.24
CA ARG A 91 -46.04 28.80 -22.10
C ARG A 91 -44.75 28.26 -22.70
N GLU A 92 -43.92 27.57 -21.93
CA GLU A 92 -42.70 26.92 -22.40
C GLU A 92 -42.99 25.79 -23.39
N ARG A 93 -44.09 25.04 -23.22
CA ARG A 93 -44.50 23.86 -24.02
C ARG A 93 -45.36 24.18 -25.26
N GLU A 94 -46.08 25.29 -25.27
CA GLU A 94 -47.07 25.59 -26.31
C GLU A 94 -46.78 26.90 -27.06
N ILE A 95 -46.21 27.89 -26.37
CA ILE A 95 -45.96 29.21 -26.95
C ILE A 95 -44.48 29.37 -27.36
N ASN A 96 -43.56 28.91 -26.50
CA ASN A 96 -42.12 28.98 -26.76
C ASN A 96 -41.60 27.76 -27.54
N THR A 97 -42.36 26.66 -27.61
CA THR A 97 -42.04 25.47 -28.39
C THR A 97 -42.62 25.59 -29.79
N ILE A 98 -41.77 25.54 -30.82
CA ILE A 98 -42.21 25.47 -32.20
C ILE A 98 -41.78 24.16 -32.81
N LYS A 99 -42.79 23.33 -33.13
CA LYS A 99 -42.67 22.21 -34.05
C LYS A 99 -42.09 22.74 -35.37
N GLY A 100 -40.87 22.35 -35.70
CA GLY A 100 -40.36 22.60 -37.04
C GLY A 100 -41.37 22.05 -38.06
N ASN A 101 -41.89 22.92 -38.93
CA ASN A 101 -42.76 22.55 -40.06
C ASN A 101 -41.96 21.79 -41.15
N SER A 102 -41.06 20.88 -40.81
CA SER A 102 -40.62 19.89 -41.79
C SER A 102 -41.83 19.00 -42.05
N LYS A 103 -42.46 19.22 -43.21
CA LYS A 103 -43.43 18.29 -43.80
C LYS A 103 -42.85 16.89 -43.95
N ASP A 104 -41.53 16.77 -43.92
CA ASP A 104 -40.86 15.50 -43.80
C ASP A 104 -40.93 15.09 -42.32
N GLY A 105 -41.66 14.01 -42.03
CA GLY A 105 -41.73 13.36 -40.71
C GLY A 105 -40.40 12.76 -40.25
N MET A 106 -39.29 13.43 -40.54
CA MET A 106 -37.95 13.09 -40.13
C MET A 106 -37.86 13.31 -38.62
N ALA A 107 -37.64 12.20 -37.90
CA ALA A 107 -37.49 12.08 -36.46
C ALA A 107 -37.17 13.41 -35.78
N ALA A 108 -38.15 13.94 -35.04
CA ALA A 108 -38.05 15.18 -34.31
C ALA A 108 -36.83 15.12 -33.38
N SER A 109 -35.71 15.69 -33.82
CA SER A 109 -34.58 15.89 -32.93
C SER A 109 -35.06 16.85 -31.85
N LYS A 110 -35.07 16.38 -30.59
CA LYS A 110 -35.45 17.15 -29.39
C LYS A 110 -34.79 18.54 -29.34
N PHE A 111 -33.67 18.72 -30.04
CA PHE A 111 -32.85 19.91 -29.99
C PHE A 111 -33.26 21.07 -30.90
N THR A 112 -34.19 20.86 -31.85
CA THR A 112 -34.53 21.85 -32.87
C THR A 112 -35.73 22.75 -32.57
N ASP A 113 -36.33 22.67 -31.37
CA ASP A 113 -37.37 23.61 -30.91
C ASP A 113 -36.75 24.99 -30.58
N LEU A 114 -36.32 25.70 -31.62
CA LEU A 114 -35.80 27.05 -31.55
C LEU A 114 -36.92 28.06 -31.83
N CYS A 115 -37.53 28.54 -30.74
CA CYS A 115 -38.22 29.83 -30.57
C CYS A 115 -39.40 30.19 -31.49
N GLY A 116 -40.15 31.22 -31.06
CA GLY A 116 -41.45 31.69 -31.56
C GLY A 116 -41.59 31.98 -33.06
N PRO A 117 -42.81 32.31 -33.52
CA PRO A 117 -43.08 32.53 -34.94
C PRO A 117 -42.10 33.57 -35.49
N ASP A 118 -41.56 33.31 -36.70
CA ASP A 118 -40.52 34.08 -37.40
C ASP A 118 -39.06 33.86 -36.98
N PHE A 119 -38.75 32.97 -36.03
CA PHE A 119 -37.34 32.65 -35.75
C PHE A 119 -36.67 31.97 -36.95
N LYS A 120 -35.55 32.54 -37.40
CA LYS A 120 -34.64 31.93 -38.38
C LYS A 120 -33.30 31.69 -37.73
N LEU A 121 -32.73 30.52 -37.97
CA LEU A 121 -31.39 30.20 -37.49
C LEU A 121 -30.38 31.23 -38.05
N PRO A 122 -29.56 31.88 -37.20
CA PRO A 122 -28.61 32.89 -37.66
C PRO A 122 -27.66 32.34 -38.73
N SER A 123 -27.34 33.16 -39.73
CA SER A 123 -26.33 32.81 -40.74
C SER A 123 -24.91 32.96 -40.19
N ARG A 124 -23.93 32.22 -40.73
CA ARG A 124 -22.52 32.45 -40.38
C ARG A 124 -21.97 33.61 -41.22
N LEU A 125 -21.39 34.63 -40.57
CA LEU A 125 -20.79 35.80 -41.24
C LEU A 125 -19.31 35.95 -40.87
N THR A 126 -18.46 36.20 -41.85
CA THR A 126 -17.03 36.45 -41.61
C THR A 126 -16.85 37.89 -41.15
N LEU A 127 -16.34 38.07 -39.95
CA LEU A 127 -16.00 39.38 -39.38
C LEU A 127 -14.49 39.46 -39.14
N THR A 128 -13.94 40.66 -39.27
CA THR A 128 -12.60 41.00 -38.73
C THR A 128 -12.58 40.82 -37.21
N ASP A 129 -11.42 40.53 -36.62
CA ASP A 129 -11.30 40.29 -35.17
C ASP A 129 -11.89 41.42 -34.31
N HIS A 130 -11.64 42.68 -34.67
CA HIS A 130 -12.22 43.84 -33.98
C HIS A 130 -13.77 43.85 -34.00
N ARG A 131 -14.38 43.51 -35.15
CA ARG A 131 -15.85 43.43 -35.28
C ARG A 131 -16.43 42.22 -34.56
N LYS A 132 -15.71 41.10 -34.52
CA LYS A 132 -16.10 39.92 -33.74
C LYS A 132 -16.08 40.23 -32.24
N GLU A 133 -15.06 40.96 -31.79
CA GLU A 133 -14.94 41.42 -30.41
C GLU A 133 -16.07 42.39 -30.03
N LEU A 134 -16.36 43.39 -30.87
CA LEU A 134 -17.52 44.28 -30.70
C LEU A 134 -18.84 43.50 -30.64
N TRP A 135 -19.05 42.52 -31.53
CA TRP A 135 -20.27 41.70 -31.51
C TRP A 135 -20.41 40.91 -30.20
N LEU A 136 -19.30 40.38 -29.66
CA LEU A 136 -19.28 39.69 -28.37
C LEU A 136 -19.54 40.65 -27.20
N GLN A 137 -19.04 41.89 -27.25
CA GLN A 137 -19.36 42.95 -26.27
C GLN A 137 -20.83 43.38 -26.33
N GLU A 138 -21.40 43.48 -27.53
CA GLU A 138 -22.82 43.74 -27.71
C GLU A 138 -23.68 42.58 -27.18
N LEU A 139 -23.22 41.35 -27.37
CA LEU A 139 -23.88 40.15 -26.84
C LEU A 139 -23.84 40.10 -25.31
N SER A 140 -22.73 40.49 -24.67
CA SER A 140 -22.62 40.56 -23.21
C SER A 140 -23.41 41.72 -22.61
N SER A 141 -23.59 42.83 -23.33
CA SER A 141 -24.33 43.99 -22.84
C SER A 141 -25.85 43.75 -22.78
N PRO A 142 -26.48 43.78 -21.58
CA PRO A 142 -27.93 43.60 -21.45
C PRO A 142 -28.72 44.71 -22.16
N TYR A 143 -28.12 45.89 -22.34
CA TYR A 143 -28.71 47.05 -22.99
C TYR A 143 -28.84 46.94 -24.51
N THR A 144 -28.11 46.04 -25.15
CA THR A 144 -28.23 45.79 -26.59
C THR A 144 -29.40 44.83 -26.81
N PRO A 145 -30.48 45.22 -27.51
CA PRO A 145 -31.57 44.29 -27.80
C PRO A 145 -31.08 43.12 -28.65
N LEU A 146 -31.38 41.89 -28.21
CA LEU A 146 -30.87 40.67 -28.85
C LEU A 146 -31.23 40.59 -30.35
N HIS A 147 -32.39 41.09 -30.76
CA HIS A 147 -32.82 41.10 -32.17
C HIS A 147 -31.90 41.90 -33.11
N LYS A 148 -31.11 42.86 -32.59
CA LYS A 148 -30.16 43.64 -33.41
C LYS A 148 -28.93 42.81 -33.81
N ILE A 149 -28.60 41.78 -33.03
CA ILE A 149 -27.40 40.94 -33.21
C ILE A 149 -27.69 39.49 -33.64
N THR A 150 -28.97 39.08 -33.69
CA THR A 150 -29.38 37.70 -34.01
C THR A 150 -29.29 37.33 -35.48
N SER A 151 -29.12 38.28 -36.40
CA SER A 151 -29.14 38.01 -37.85
C SER A 151 -27.98 37.13 -38.32
N PHE A 152 -26.83 37.20 -37.63
CA PHE A 152 -25.66 36.39 -37.92
C PHE A 152 -24.88 36.00 -36.66
N ILE A 153 -24.13 34.90 -36.74
CA ILE A 153 -23.11 34.51 -35.76
C ILE A 153 -21.74 34.55 -36.46
N PRO A 154 -20.72 35.20 -35.86
CA PRO A 154 -19.39 35.27 -36.47
C PRO A 154 -18.76 33.90 -36.78
N HIS A 155 -18.02 33.81 -37.88
CA HIS A 155 -17.14 32.67 -38.13
C HIS A 155 -16.02 32.57 -37.07
N GLY A 156 -15.58 31.33 -36.80
CA GLY A 156 -14.52 31.05 -35.82
C GLY A 156 -14.99 30.95 -34.36
N LEU A 157 -16.28 31.10 -34.07
CA LEU A 157 -16.87 30.69 -32.79
C LEU A 157 -17.33 29.22 -32.90
N LYS A 158 -16.44 28.28 -32.57
CA LYS A 158 -16.78 26.85 -32.45
C LYS A 158 -16.78 26.49 -30.97
N ARG A 159 -17.64 25.54 -30.57
CA ARG A 159 -17.79 24.92 -29.23
C ARG A 159 -16.93 25.53 -28.12
N ARG A 160 -15.65 25.14 -28.02
CA ARG A 160 -14.70 25.67 -27.03
C ARG A 160 -14.62 27.20 -26.99
N GLN A 161 -14.41 27.85 -28.13
CA GLN A 161 -14.36 29.31 -28.19
C GLN A 161 -15.70 29.94 -27.81
N VAL A 162 -16.83 29.29 -28.08
CA VAL A 162 -18.14 29.78 -27.60
C VAL A 162 -18.17 29.78 -26.08
N LEU A 163 -17.81 28.65 -25.46
CA LEU A 163 -17.80 28.49 -24.01
C LEU A 163 -16.80 29.45 -23.33
N GLU A 164 -15.59 29.57 -23.87
CA GLU A 164 -14.56 30.49 -23.38
C GLU A 164 -15.03 31.95 -23.39
N GLN A 165 -15.64 32.40 -24.49
CA GLN A 165 -16.13 33.77 -24.58
C GLN A 165 -17.32 34.03 -23.67
N CYS A 166 -18.17 33.02 -23.39
CA CYS A 166 -19.28 33.16 -22.45
C CYS A 166 -18.82 33.55 -21.05
N TYR A 167 -17.85 32.82 -20.48
CA TYR A 167 -17.42 33.07 -19.10
C TYR A 167 -16.46 34.26 -18.97
N ILE A 168 -15.56 34.46 -19.93
CA ILE A 168 -14.61 35.58 -19.91
C ILE A 168 -15.35 36.93 -20.00
N LYS A 169 -16.39 37.02 -20.83
CA LYS A 169 -17.16 38.26 -21.00
C LYS A 169 -18.43 38.32 -20.15
N GLN A 170 -18.65 37.32 -19.28
CA GLN A 170 -19.82 37.23 -18.41
C GLN A 170 -21.14 37.44 -19.17
N ILE A 171 -21.29 36.78 -20.32
CA ILE A 171 -22.46 36.93 -21.19
C ILE A 171 -23.72 36.50 -20.41
N PRO A 172 -24.81 37.29 -20.34
CA PRO A 172 -26.00 36.89 -19.59
C PRO A 172 -26.47 35.47 -19.94
N LEU A 173 -26.72 34.62 -18.93
CA LEU A 173 -26.92 33.16 -19.12
C LEU A 173 -27.95 32.82 -20.21
N LYS A 174 -29.06 33.56 -20.28
CA LYS A 174 -30.10 33.38 -21.32
C LYS A 174 -29.55 33.57 -22.74
N ARG A 175 -28.67 34.56 -22.93
CA ARG A 175 -28.01 34.84 -24.21
C ARG A 175 -26.91 33.84 -24.52
N ALA A 176 -26.18 33.38 -23.51
CA ALA A 176 -25.18 32.32 -23.65
C ALA A 176 -25.83 31.00 -24.09
N VAL A 177 -26.94 30.59 -23.45
CA VAL A 177 -27.73 29.42 -23.85
C VAL A 177 -28.27 29.56 -25.27
N TRP A 178 -28.77 30.74 -25.65
CA TRP A 178 -29.18 31.02 -27.04
C TRP A 178 -28.01 30.81 -28.03
N LEU A 179 -26.84 31.35 -27.72
CA LEU A 179 -25.65 31.21 -28.57
C LEU A 179 -25.23 29.74 -28.71
N ILE A 180 -25.19 29.00 -27.60
CA ILE A 180 -24.85 27.57 -27.58
C ILE A 180 -25.86 26.78 -28.42
N LYS A 181 -27.16 26.97 -28.21
CA LYS A 181 -28.21 26.30 -29.00
C LYS A 181 -28.09 26.61 -30.49
N CYS A 182 -27.83 27.87 -30.87
CA CYS A 182 -27.65 28.23 -32.26
C CYS A 182 -26.40 27.60 -32.87
N CYS A 183 -25.26 27.65 -32.17
CA CYS A 183 -24.02 27.03 -32.63
C CYS A 183 -24.17 25.51 -32.77
N TYR A 184 -24.76 24.84 -31.77
CA TYR A 184 -25.10 23.42 -31.82
C TYR A 184 -25.96 23.09 -33.04
N SER A 185 -27.03 23.85 -33.24
CA SER A 185 -27.98 23.63 -34.35
C SER A 185 -27.37 23.88 -35.72
N ILE A 186 -26.48 24.87 -35.86
CA ILE A 186 -25.73 25.10 -37.09
C ILE A 186 -24.83 23.89 -37.37
N GLU A 187 -24.07 23.43 -36.39
CA GLU A 187 -23.17 22.28 -36.53
C GLU A 187 -23.94 21.00 -36.85
N TRP A 188 -25.05 20.76 -36.16
CA TRP A 188 -25.96 19.65 -36.40
C TRP A 188 -26.52 19.66 -37.82
N LYS A 189 -27.05 20.79 -38.29
CA LYS A 189 -27.57 20.92 -39.67
C LYS A 189 -26.48 20.66 -40.71
N THR A 190 -25.26 21.18 -40.49
CA THR A 190 -24.14 20.94 -41.42
C THR A 190 -23.65 19.49 -41.39
N GLY A 191 -23.76 18.81 -40.25
CA GLY A 191 -23.34 17.42 -40.08
C GLY A 191 -24.33 16.42 -40.68
N ILE A 192 -25.62 16.57 -40.39
CA ILE A 192 -26.67 15.69 -40.94
C ILE A 192 -26.78 15.76 -42.46
N ALA A 193 -26.44 16.90 -43.07
CA ALA A 193 -26.38 17.01 -44.53
C ALA A 193 -25.44 15.97 -45.19
N LYS A 194 -24.44 15.45 -44.44
CA LYS A 194 -23.55 14.38 -44.91
C LYS A 194 -24.17 12.99 -44.82
N TYR A 195 -25.13 12.77 -43.91
CA TYR A 195 -25.74 11.46 -43.58
C TYR A 195 -27.20 11.39 -44.02
N ALA A 196 -27.55 12.03 -45.15
CA ALA A 196 -28.93 12.29 -45.53
C ALA A 196 -29.85 11.04 -45.56
N ASN A 197 -29.29 9.87 -45.88
CA ASN A 197 -30.04 8.65 -46.22
C ASN A 197 -30.23 7.64 -45.07
N SER A 198 -29.64 7.83 -43.88
CA SER A 198 -29.75 6.86 -42.77
C SER A 198 -30.20 7.51 -41.46
N PRO A 199 -31.42 7.23 -40.95
CA PRO A 199 -31.90 7.75 -39.67
C PRO A 199 -31.02 7.33 -38.49
N GLN A 200 -30.57 6.06 -38.46
CA GLN A 200 -29.71 5.54 -37.40
C GLN A 200 -28.34 6.25 -37.37
N GLU A 201 -27.78 6.61 -38.53
CA GLU A 201 -26.54 7.39 -38.59
C GLU A 201 -26.74 8.83 -38.08
N LYS A 202 -27.92 9.42 -38.31
CA LYS A 202 -28.26 10.75 -37.78
C LYS A 202 -28.37 10.76 -36.27
N ASP A 203 -28.97 9.74 -35.67
CA ASP A 203 -29.07 9.64 -34.21
C ASP A 203 -27.70 9.40 -33.57
N LYS A 204 -26.89 8.50 -34.16
CA LYS A 204 -25.49 8.29 -33.74
C LYS A 204 -24.68 9.56 -33.86
N PHE A 205 -24.82 10.30 -34.96
CA PHE A 205 -24.15 11.60 -35.14
C PHE A 205 -24.61 12.63 -34.11
N ASN A 206 -25.91 12.67 -33.77
CA ASN A 206 -26.44 13.59 -32.77
C ASN A 206 -25.89 13.27 -31.36
N ALA A 207 -25.88 11.99 -30.98
CA ALA A 207 -25.27 11.55 -29.73
C ALA A 207 -23.76 11.89 -29.69
N HIS A 208 -23.05 11.65 -30.80
CA HIS A 208 -21.65 12.02 -30.94
C HIS A 208 -21.43 13.53 -30.82
N LEU A 209 -22.25 14.34 -31.49
CA LEU A 209 -22.16 15.80 -31.43
C LEU A 209 -22.39 16.32 -30.01
N LEU A 210 -23.42 15.82 -29.32
CA LEU A 210 -23.72 16.16 -27.93
C LEU A 210 -22.57 15.75 -26.98
N LYS A 211 -22.02 14.57 -27.19
CA LYS A 211 -20.83 14.10 -26.45
C LYS A 211 -19.65 15.05 -26.66
N GLU A 212 -19.32 15.39 -27.90
CA GLU A 212 -18.22 16.32 -28.18
C GLU A 212 -18.47 17.71 -27.56
N TRP A 213 -19.71 18.21 -27.53
CA TRP A 213 -20.04 19.44 -26.80
C TRP A 213 -19.81 19.29 -25.30
N THR A 214 -20.23 18.16 -24.73
CA THR A 214 -20.01 17.81 -23.32
C THR A 214 -18.52 17.75 -22.98
N ASP A 215 -17.71 17.13 -23.84
CA ASP A 215 -16.25 17.07 -23.69
C ASP A 215 -15.62 18.48 -23.66
N ASN A 216 -16.16 19.42 -24.44
CA ASN A 216 -15.71 20.82 -24.39
C ASN A 216 -16.13 21.53 -23.09
N PHE A 217 -17.31 21.25 -22.53
CA PHE A 217 -17.69 21.76 -21.20
C PHE A 217 -16.77 21.20 -20.12
N VAL A 218 -16.55 19.90 -20.15
CA VAL A 218 -15.64 19.17 -19.26
C VAL A 218 -14.23 19.77 -19.32
N HIS A 219 -13.67 19.95 -20.52
CA HIS A 219 -12.36 20.55 -20.73
C HIS A 219 -12.22 21.94 -20.07
N ILE A 220 -13.25 22.79 -20.20
CA ILE A 220 -13.23 24.13 -19.60
C ILE A 220 -13.38 24.06 -18.07
N LEU A 221 -14.20 23.13 -17.54
CA LEU A 221 -14.28 22.91 -16.08
C LEU A 221 -12.92 22.48 -15.52
N GLU A 222 -12.25 21.50 -16.13
CA GLU A 222 -10.93 21.05 -15.68
C GLU A 222 -9.91 22.20 -15.71
N LYS A 223 -9.87 22.96 -16.81
CA LYS A 223 -9.01 24.14 -16.94
C LYS A 223 -9.24 25.12 -15.77
N LEU A 224 -10.49 25.48 -15.51
CA LEU A 224 -10.83 26.44 -14.47
C LEU A 224 -10.47 25.93 -13.06
N ILE A 225 -10.56 24.62 -12.81
CA ILE A 225 -10.15 24.01 -11.53
C ILE A 225 -8.63 24.08 -11.33
N PHE A 226 -7.85 23.78 -12.36
CA PHE A 226 -6.38 23.79 -12.27
C PHE A 226 -5.77 25.20 -12.28
N GLU A 227 -6.47 26.21 -12.80
CA GLU A 227 -6.02 27.62 -12.76
C GLU A 227 -6.02 28.22 -11.34
N MET A 228 -6.72 27.60 -10.38
CA MET A 228 -6.79 28.08 -8.99
C MET A 228 -5.41 28.35 -8.37
N THR A 229 -4.45 27.43 -8.56
CA THR A 229 -3.11 27.52 -7.99
C THR A 229 -2.22 28.56 -8.67
N GLN A 230 -2.62 29.12 -9.81
CA GLN A 230 -1.86 30.17 -10.49
C GLN A 230 -2.21 31.58 -9.98
N HIS A 231 -3.36 31.73 -9.32
CA HIS A 231 -3.91 33.03 -8.91
C HIS A 231 -3.75 33.35 -7.42
N TYR A 232 -3.16 32.45 -6.62
CA TYR A 232 -3.08 32.63 -5.16
C TYR A 232 -2.32 33.89 -4.71
N ASN A 233 -1.34 34.36 -5.50
CA ASN A 233 -0.53 35.55 -5.20
C ASN A 233 -1.19 36.88 -5.62
N ASP A 234 -2.25 36.86 -6.42
CA ASP A 234 -2.85 38.06 -7.01
C ASP A 234 -4.35 38.11 -6.68
N SER A 235 -4.69 38.90 -5.67
CA SER A 235 -6.07 39.04 -5.19
C SER A 235 -7.05 39.50 -6.28
N VAL A 236 -6.60 40.28 -7.27
CA VAL A 236 -7.46 40.78 -8.35
C VAL A 236 -7.78 39.65 -9.33
N LYS A 237 -6.76 38.88 -9.73
CA LYS A 237 -6.97 37.70 -10.59
C LYS A 237 -7.80 36.62 -9.89
N LEU A 238 -7.63 36.44 -8.58
CA LEU A 238 -8.39 35.46 -7.82
C LEU A 238 -9.90 35.80 -7.79
N GLU A 239 -10.27 37.06 -7.60
CA GLU A 239 -11.68 37.48 -7.65
C GLU A 239 -12.28 37.37 -9.06
N ALA A 240 -11.50 37.68 -10.10
CA ALA A 240 -11.91 37.45 -11.49
C ALA A 240 -12.16 35.95 -11.75
N TRP A 241 -11.21 35.09 -11.39
CA TRP A 241 -11.31 33.64 -11.51
C TRP A 241 -12.52 33.07 -10.74
N LYS A 242 -12.79 33.51 -9.51
CA LYS A 242 -13.99 33.10 -8.76
C LYS A 242 -15.28 33.44 -9.50
N THR A 243 -15.34 34.62 -10.11
CA THR A 243 -16.48 35.08 -10.90
C THR A 243 -16.64 34.23 -12.16
N GLU A 244 -15.54 33.88 -12.82
CA GLU A 244 -15.50 33.01 -14.01
C GLU A 244 -15.98 31.59 -13.69
N VAL A 245 -15.46 30.96 -12.63
CA VAL A 245 -15.88 29.63 -12.16
C VAL A 245 -17.35 29.62 -11.77
N SER A 246 -17.80 30.60 -10.98
CA SER A 246 -19.21 30.70 -10.54
C SER A 246 -20.15 30.86 -11.73
N TYR A 247 -19.80 31.70 -12.69
CA TYR A 247 -20.55 31.86 -13.93
C TYR A 247 -20.61 30.55 -14.71
N PHE A 248 -19.46 29.87 -14.89
CA PHE A 248 -19.40 28.67 -15.71
C PHE A 248 -20.15 27.50 -15.09
N LEU A 249 -20.11 27.32 -13.77
CA LEU A 249 -20.92 26.32 -13.07
C LEU A 249 -22.42 26.58 -13.25
N LYS A 250 -22.86 27.84 -13.20
CA LYS A 250 -24.26 28.19 -13.50
C LYS A 250 -24.61 27.87 -14.95
N LEU A 251 -23.72 28.15 -15.91
CA LEU A 251 -23.92 27.84 -17.31
C LEU A 251 -24.04 26.32 -17.54
N VAL A 252 -23.12 25.53 -16.97
CA VAL A 252 -23.15 24.07 -17.00
C VAL A 252 -24.45 23.55 -16.39
N GLY A 253 -24.86 24.04 -15.21
CA GLY A 253 -26.12 23.65 -14.57
C GLY A 253 -27.34 23.93 -15.46
N ASN A 254 -27.42 25.11 -16.08
CA ASN A 254 -28.49 25.44 -17.02
C ASN A 254 -28.46 24.51 -18.26
N CYS A 255 -27.29 24.25 -18.82
CA CYS A 255 -27.14 23.34 -19.96
C CYS A 255 -27.48 21.88 -19.59
N TYR A 256 -27.12 21.44 -18.39
CA TYR A 256 -27.48 20.12 -17.86
C TYR A 256 -29.00 19.96 -17.71
N THR A 257 -29.69 20.95 -17.14
CA THR A 257 -31.16 20.95 -17.02
C THR A 257 -31.85 20.99 -18.39
N LEU A 258 -31.28 21.72 -19.35
CA LEU A 258 -31.79 21.84 -20.72
C LEU A 258 -31.34 20.70 -21.65
N GLU A 259 -30.73 19.63 -21.11
CA GLU A 259 -30.22 18.47 -21.85
C GLU A 259 -29.18 18.80 -22.94
N LEU A 260 -28.55 19.98 -22.86
CA LEU A 260 -27.44 20.44 -23.72
C LEU A 260 -26.10 19.78 -23.39
N ILE A 261 -26.11 18.89 -22.40
CA ILE A 261 -25.00 18.08 -21.93
C ILE A 261 -25.47 16.64 -21.93
N ASP A 262 -24.65 15.75 -22.47
CA ASP A 262 -24.82 14.31 -22.34
C ASP A 262 -24.56 13.91 -20.88
N LYS A 263 -25.65 13.62 -20.15
CA LYS A 263 -25.63 13.32 -18.72
C LYS A 263 -24.72 12.13 -18.41
N ASN A 264 -24.77 11.07 -19.22
CA ASN A 264 -23.97 9.85 -18.99
C ASN A 264 -22.48 10.13 -19.10
N THR A 265 -22.06 10.80 -20.18
CA THR A 265 -20.65 11.21 -20.36
C THR A 265 -20.21 12.16 -19.25
N PHE A 266 -21.04 13.12 -18.88
CA PHE A 266 -20.73 14.09 -17.84
C PHE A 266 -20.60 13.46 -16.45
N HIS A 267 -21.52 12.59 -16.05
CA HIS A 267 -21.46 11.90 -14.76
C HIS A 267 -20.26 10.97 -14.68
N PHE A 268 -19.99 10.20 -15.73
CA PHE A 268 -18.80 9.35 -15.79
C PHE A 268 -17.52 10.17 -15.65
N TRP A 269 -17.46 11.33 -16.29
CA TRP A 269 -16.34 12.26 -16.12
C TRP A 269 -16.19 12.73 -14.67
N ILE A 270 -17.26 13.20 -14.01
CA ILE A 270 -17.17 13.68 -12.61
C ILE A 270 -16.60 12.59 -11.70
N LEU A 271 -17.10 11.35 -11.81
CA LEU A 271 -16.60 10.22 -11.02
C LEU A 271 -15.11 9.98 -11.26
N GLN A 272 -14.70 9.92 -12.53
CA GLN A 272 -13.30 9.73 -12.88
C GLN A 272 -12.42 10.91 -12.43
N PHE A 273 -12.93 12.13 -12.47
CA PHE A 273 -12.20 13.32 -12.07
C PHE A 273 -11.95 13.31 -10.56
N VAL A 274 -12.97 13.08 -9.73
CA VAL A 274 -12.82 12.94 -8.26
C VAL A 274 -11.86 11.80 -7.90
N SER A 275 -11.87 10.70 -8.65
CA SER A 275 -10.95 9.58 -8.43
C SER A 275 -9.49 9.91 -8.76
N LYS A 276 -9.22 10.81 -9.72
CA LYS A 276 -7.88 11.12 -10.23
C LYS A 276 -7.21 12.30 -9.54
N VAL A 277 -7.93 13.06 -8.71
CA VAL A 277 -7.38 14.20 -7.98
C VAL A 277 -6.50 13.68 -6.83
N GLU A 278 -5.18 13.73 -7.02
CA GLU A 278 -4.17 13.36 -6.02
C GLU A 278 -3.80 14.54 -5.10
N ASN A 279 -3.77 15.76 -5.64
CA ASN A 279 -3.48 16.96 -4.84
C ASN A 279 -4.77 17.46 -4.16
N PHE A 280 -4.79 17.41 -2.83
CA PHE A 280 -5.93 17.81 -1.99
C PHE A 280 -6.32 19.28 -2.14
N GLU A 281 -5.44 20.15 -2.62
CA GLU A 281 -5.76 21.56 -2.88
C GLU A 281 -6.86 21.70 -3.94
N TYR A 282 -6.88 20.81 -4.93
CA TYR A 282 -7.90 20.84 -5.97
C TYR A 282 -9.21 20.20 -5.52
N LEU A 283 -9.20 19.30 -4.52
CA LEU A 283 -10.34 18.44 -4.14
C LEU A 283 -11.64 19.16 -3.71
N PRO A 284 -11.65 20.35 -3.08
CA PRO A 284 -12.88 21.03 -2.68
C PRO A 284 -13.84 21.34 -3.84
N LEU A 285 -13.34 21.77 -4.99
CA LEU A 285 -14.17 22.09 -6.17
C LEU A 285 -14.80 20.84 -6.82
N PRO A 286 -14.08 19.75 -7.10
CA PRO A 286 -14.64 18.45 -7.49
C PRO A 286 -15.73 17.96 -6.55
N LEU A 287 -15.53 18.03 -5.23
CA LEU A 287 -16.56 17.63 -4.26
C LEU A 287 -17.80 18.53 -4.35
N HIS A 288 -17.62 19.83 -4.51
CA HIS A 288 -18.73 20.75 -4.72
C HIS A 288 -19.50 20.46 -6.02
N ILE A 289 -18.79 20.20 -7.13
CA ILE A 289 -19.40 19.81 -8.40
C ILE A 289 -20.18 18.51 -8.24
N LEU A 290 -19.60 17.51 -7.57
CA LEU A 290 -20.27 16.25 -7.27
C LEU A 290 -21.56 16.46 -6.45
N GLU A 291 -21.55 17.33 -5.43
CA GLU A 291 -22.73 17.70 -4.65
C GLU A 291 -23.83 18.34 -5.52
N LEU A 292 -23.46 19.24 -6.45
CA LEU A 292 -24.42 19.92 -7.33
C LEU A 292 -25.17 18.95 -8.25
N PHE A 293 -24.50 17.89 -8.71
CA PHE A 293 -25.06 16.90 -9.64
C PHE A 293 -25.45 15.57 -8.97
N TRP A 294 -25.41 15.51 -7.64
CA TRP A 294 -25.66 14.31 -6.83
C TRP A 294 -26.97 13.60 -7.18
N SER A 295 -28.08 14.35 -7.25
CA SER A 295 -29.39 13.78 -7.56
C SER A 295 -29.45 13.14 -8.94
N GLY A 296 -28.69 13.67 -9.91
CA GLY A 296 -28.60 13.07 -11.25
C GLY A 296 -27.87 11.73 -11.27
N ILE A 297 -26.94 11.51 -10.33
CA ILE A 297 -26.13 10.29 -10.22
C ILE A 297 -26.85 9.23 -9.37
N CYS A 298 -27.53 9.64 -8.29
CA CYS A 298 -28.10 8.72 -7.30
C CYS A 298 -29.61 8.45 -7.43
N ASN A 299 -30.43 9.32 -8.05
CA ASN A 299 -31.90 9.24 -8.02
C ASN A 299 -32.57 8.66 -9.27
N THR A 300 -31.90 7.90 -10.13
CA THR A 300 -32.54 7.38 -11.36
C THR A 300 -33.46 6.16 -11.11
N ASN A 301 -34.13 6.10 -9.95
CA ASN A 301 -35.26 5.20 -9.66
C ASN A 301 -36.57 5.67 -10.34
N SER A 302 -36.50 6.25 -11.54
CA SER A 302 -37.71 6.38 -12.36
C SER A 302 -38.10 4.98 -12.84
N THR A 303 -38.93 4.31 -12.05
CA THR A 303 -39.59 3.02 -12.26
C THR A 303 -40.47 2.93 -13.51
N LYS A 304 -40.28 3.80 -14.53
CA LYS A 304 -41.10 3.86 -15.74
C LYS A 304 -40.35 4.09 -17.05
N VAL A 305 -39.02 4.01 -17.09
CA VAL A 305 -38.27 4.11 -18.35
C VAL A 305 -37.41 2.86 -18.52
N ASN A 306 -37.85 2.00 -19.42
CA ASN A 306 -37.13 0.95 -20.15
C ASN A 306 -35.89 0.36 -19.45
N GLU A 307 -35.97 -0.91 -19.05
CA GLU A 307 -34.91 -1.77 -18.48
C GLU A 307 -33.62 -1.91 -19.35
N SER A 308 -33.46 -1.13 -20.41
CA SER A 308 -32.35 -1.22 -21.37
C SER A 308 -31.29 -0.12 -21.24
N GLU A 309 -31.47 0.90 -20.39
CA GLU A 309 -30.51 1.99 -20.23
C GLU A 309 -29.72 1.88 -18.91
N SER A 310 -28.48 1.40 -19.00
CA SER A 310 -27.34 1.57 -18.07
C SER A 310 -27.66 1.73 -16.58
N ASN A 311 -27.43 0.64 -15.84
CA ASN A 311 -27.64 0.45 -14.41
C ASN A 311 -27.15 1.64 -13.54
N PRO A 312 -28.06 2.44 -12.92
CA PRO A 312 -27.73 3.41 -11.89
C PRO A 312 -26.76 2.86 -10.84
N LEU A 313 -26.95 1.58 -10.51
CA LEU A 313 -26.20 0.85 -9.51
C LEU A 313 -24.69 0.86 -9.77
N TYR A 314 -24.24 0.69 -11.02
CA TYR A 314 -22.80 0.65 -11.33
C TYR A 314 -22.12 1.98 -10.99
N MET A 315 -22.75 3.10 -11.34
CA MET A 315 -22.21 4.43 -11.07
C MET A 315 -22.19 4.73 -9.58
N VAL A 316 -23.23 4.33 -8.84
CA VAL A 316 -23.32 4.53 -7.40
C VAL A 316 -22.32 3.64 -6.65
N THR A 317 -22.13 2.37 -7.06
CA THR A 317 -21.09 1.49 -6.50
C THR A 317 -19.71 2.08 -6.72
N LYS A 318 -19.42 2.53 -7.95
CA LYS A 318 -18.14 3.18 -8.26
C LYS A 318 -17.94 4.48 -7.48
N LEU A 319 -18.98 5.30 -7.33
CA LEU A 319 -18.94 6.51 -6.50
C LEU A 319 -18.61 6.18 -5.03
N THR A 320 -19.21 5.12 -4.50
CA THR A 320 -19.00 4.70 -3.11
C THR A 320 -17.56 4.24 -2.87
N ASP A 321 -17.01 3.46 -3.81
CA ASP A 321 -15.59 3.08 -3.81
C ASP A 321 -14.67 4.30 -3.85
N ILE A 322 -14.92 5.24 -4.77
CA ILE A 322 -14.13 6.47 -4.91
C ILE A 322 -14.16 7.31 -3.62
N LEU A 323 -15.33 7.52 -3.02
CA LEU A 323 -15.46 8.33 -1.80
C LEU A 323 -14.78 7.67 -0.59
N LEU A 324 -14.91 6.36 -0.42
CA LEU A 324 -14.24 5.63 0.66
C LEU A 324 -12.72 5.62 0.49
N ASN A 325 -12.23 5.44 -0.74
CA ASN A 325 -10.80 5.53 -1.04
C ASN A 325 -10.25 6.93 -0.75
N GLN A 326 -10.95 7.98 -1.20
CA GLN A 326 -10.55 9.37 -0.92
C GLN A 326 -10.57 9.68 0.58
N TYR A 327 -11.58 9.20 1.31
CA TYR A 327 -11.63 9.32 2.77
C TYR A 327 -10.42 8.65 3.44
N TYR A 328 -10.11 7.42 3.04
CA TYR A 328 -8.95 6.66 3.56
C TYR A 328 -7.64 7.40 3.28
N ILE A 329 -7.43 7.86 2.04
CA ILE A 329 -6.22 8.58 1.63
C ILE A 329 -6.05 9.86 2.47
N ILE A 330 -7.12 10.64 2.68
CA ILE A 330 -7.06 11.87 3.49
C ILE A 330 -6.79 11.54 4.97
N LEU A 331 -7.43 10.49 5.50
CA LEU A 331 -7.23 10.05 6.88
C LEU A 331 -5.76 9.70 7.16
N HIS A 332 -5.10 9.00 6.25
CA HIS A 332 -3.71 8.58 6.37
C HIS A 332 -2.66 9.61 5.89
N SER A 333 -3.10 10.71 5.27
CA SER A 333 -2.20 11.77 4.80
C SER A 333 -1.71 12.66 5.95
N LYS A 334 -0.40 12.96 5.91
CA LYS A 334 0.30 13.82 6.90
C LYS A 334 -0.03 15.31 6.72
N SER A 335 -0.23 15.75 5.47
CA SER A 335 -0.46 17.16 5.11
C SER A 335 -1.42 17.30 3.94
N MET A 336 -2.29 18.32 4.01
CA MET A 336 -3.30 18.65 2.99
C MET A 336 -2.83 19.68 1.97
N ILE A 337 -1.78 20.44 2.28
CA ILE A 337 -1.24 21.49 1.43
C ILE A 337 0.16 21.07 0.99
N ASN A 338 0.42 21.13 -0.32
CA ASN A 338 1.67 20.69 -0.90
C ASN A 338 2.66 21.87 -0.95
N ASP A 339 3.04 22.38 0.23
CA ASP A 339 3.97 23.51 0.32
C ASP A 339 5.36 22.99 0.71
N ASP A 340 6.13 22.54 -0.29
CA ASP A 340 7.53 22.11 -0.12
C ASP A 340 8.41 23.19 0.54
N LYS A 341 7.93 24.44 0.62
CA LYS A 341 8.65 25.59 1.18
C LYS A 341 8.32 25.88 2.65
N TYR A 342 7.21 25.39 3.19
CA TYR A 342 6.77 25.67 4.56
C TYR A 342 6.40 24.37 5.30
N ILE A 343 7.36 23.76 6.01
CA ILE A 343 7.12 22.59 6.87
C ILE A 343 6.22 22.96 8.07
N ILE A 344 6.23 24.23 8.48
CA ILE A 344 5.24 24.77 9.43
C ILE A 344 3.99 25.18 8.64
N ASN A 345 3.38 24.21 7.97
CA ASN A 345 1.95 24.31 7.70
C ASN A 345 1.30 24.37 9.07
N ASP A 346 0.70 25.50 9.42
CA ASP A 346 -0.01 25.70 10.69
C ASP A 346 -0.84 24.44 10.98
N ILE A 347 -0.38 23.65 11.95
CA ILE A 347 -0.93 22.32 12.25
C ILE A 347 -2.45 22.45 12.47
N LYS A 348 -2.88 23.57 13.04
CA LYS A 348 -4.31 23.88 13.24
C LYS A 348 -5.03 24.08 11.90
N LYS A 349 -4.45 24.83 10.97
CA LYS A 349 -5.04 25.03 9.63
C LYS A 349 -5.06 23.74 8.82
N ASN A 350 -3.97 22.98 8.83
CA ASN A 350 -3.87 21.68 8.15
C ASN A 350 -4.91 20.69 8.69
N ASN A 351 -5.02 20.57 10.03
CA ASN A 351 -6.04 19.74 10.66
C ASN A 351 -7.44 20.26 10.37
N SER A 352 -7.67 21.58 10.41
CA SER A 352 -8.99 22.16 10.07
C SER A 352 -9.41 21.86 8.62
N ILE A 353 -8.47 21.89 7.66
CA ILE A 353 -8.75 21.54 6.26
C ILE A 353 -9.04 20.04 6.15
N LYS A 354 -8.22 19.20 6.79
CA LYS A 354 -8.40 17.75 6.85
C LYS A 354 -9.78 17.39 7.40
N GLU A 355 -10.16 17.96 8.55
CA GLU A 355 -11.48 17.76 9.17
C GLU A 355 -12.62 18.26 8.25
N SER A 356 -12.45 19.40 7.57
CA SER A 356 -13.47 19.90 6.65
C SER A 356 -13.66 19.00 5.43
N LEU A 357 -12.57 18.46 4.86
CA LEU A 357 -12.63 17.53 3.72
C LEU A 357 -13.25 16.20 4.14
N LEU A 358 -12.80 15.64 5.28
CA LEU A 358 -13.36 14.42 5.86
C LEU A 358 -14.85 14.59 6.16
N ALA A 359 -15.27 15.72 6.72
CA ALA A 359 -16.69 16.00 7.00
C ALA A 359 -17.54 16.09 5.73
N SER A 360 -17.02 16.68 4.64
CA SER A 360 -17.71 16.74 3.35
C SER A 360 -17.90 15.36 2.75
N ILE A 361 -16.84 14.55 2.69
CA ILE A 361 -16.91 13.17 2.17
C ILE A 361 -17.79 12.28 3.08
N GLN A 362 -17.65 12.41 4.39
CA GLN A 362 -18.45 11.71 5.39
C GLN A 362 -19.93 11.98 5.20
N LYS A 363 -20.33 13.25 4.97
CA LYS A 363 -21.72 13.62 4.68
C LYS A 363 -22.25 12.90 3.44
N LEU A 364 -21.47 12.83 2.36
CA LEU A 364 -21.84 12.12 1.13
C LEU A 364 -22.00 10.61 1.37
N ILE A 365 -21.06 9.97 2.05
CA ILE A 365 -21.12 8.54 2.39
C ILE A 365 -22.31 8.25 3.31
N CYS A 366 -22.61 9.13 4.27
CA CYS A 366 -23.80 9.02 5.12
C CYS A 366 -25.11 9.10 4.32
N ILE A 367 -25.18 9.95 3.29
CA ILE A 367 -26.34 10.02 2.39
C ILE A 367 -26.49 8.71 1.62
N LEU A 368 -25.39 8.17 1.06
CA LEU A 368 -25.40 6.86 0.39
C LEU A 368 -25.83 5.75 1.35
N PHE A 369 -25.26 5.73 2.56
CA PHE A 369 -25.57 4.74 3.58
C PHE A 369 -27.04 4.78 4.00
N LYS A 370 -27.71 5.93 3.95
CA LYS A 370 -29.16 6.03 4.26
C LYS A 370 -30.05 5.69 3.07
N GLN A 371 -29.76 6.24 1.88
CA GLN A 371 -30.68 6.22 0.75
C GLN A 371 -30.49 5.04 -0.21
N GLN A 372 -29.29 4.45 -0.26
CA GLN A 372 -28.96 3.41 -1.23
C GLN A 372 -29.08 2.00 -0.64
N SER A 373 -29.23 1.02 -1.54
CA SER A 373 -29.24 -0.41 -1.19
C SER A 373 -27.89 -0.87 -0.65
N LEU A 374 -27.87 -2.04 -0.01
CA LEU A 374 -26.65 -2.64 0.55
C LEU A 374 -25.63 -3.07 -0.52
N GLU A 375 -26.07 -3.32 -1.75
CA GLU A 375 -25.23 -3.79 -2.87
C GLU A 375 -24.15 -2.78 -3.26
N VAL A 376 -24.42 -1.51 -3.02
CA VAL A 376 -23.50 -0.39 -3.28
C VAL A 376 -22.22 -0.48 -2.43
N PHE A 377 -22.27 -1.19 -1.29
CA PHE A 377 -21.15 -1.36 -0.35
C PHE A 377 -20.44 -2.71 -0.50
N LEU A 378 -20.50 -3.32 -1.69
CA LEU A 378 -19.74 -4.51 -2.02
C LEU A 378 -18.39 -4.14 -2.62
N PHE A 379 -17.32 -4.59 -1.99
CA PHE A 379 -15.95 -4.27 -2.40
C PHE A 379 -15.10 -5.53 -2.57
N PRO A 380 -14.07 -5.48 -3.43
CA PRO A 380 -13.03 -6.50 -3.42
C PRO A 380 -12.39 -6.63 -2.02
N PRO A 381 -11.96 -7.84 -1.59
CA PRO A 381 -11.40 -8.07 -0.26
C PRO A 381 -10.32 -7.08 0.17
N THR A 382 -9.40 -6.75 -0.74
CA THR A 382 -8.29 -5.81 -0.51
C THR A 382 -8.73 -4.37 -0.23
N SER A 383 -9.86 -3.97 -0.81
CA SER A 383 -10.44 -2.64 -0.61
C SER A 383 -11.30 -2.61 0.65
N TRP A 384 -12.03 -3.69 0.93
CA TRP A 384 -12.84 -3.82 2.13
C TRP A 384 -12.01 -3.72 3.43
N GLU A 385 -10.80 -4.29 3.50
CA GLU A 385 -9.94 -4.13 4.68
C GLU A 385 -9.62 -2.66 4.98
N LYS A 386 -9.43 -1.84 3.94
CA LYS A 386 -9.20 -0.40 4.06
C LYS A 386 -10.48 0.34 4.44
N TYR A 387 -11.61 -0.06 3.87
CA TYR A 387 -12.87 0.67 3.98
C TYR A 387 -13.66 0.32 5.24
N LYS A 388 -13.51 -0.88 5.81
CA LYS A 388 -14.23 -1.32 7.02
C LYS A 388 -13.98 -0.41 8.22
N PRO A 389 -12.72 -0.08 8.61
CA PRO A 389 -12.47 0.88 9.68
C PRO A 389 -13.04 2.27 9.37
N CYS A 390 -12.90 2.72 8.12
CA CYS A 390 -13.44 4.01 7.67
C CYS A 390 -14.97 4.06 7.81
N LEU A 391 -15.68 3.01 7.39
CA LEU A 391 -17.13 2.94 7.43
C LEU A 391 -17.66 2.92 8.87
N ILE A 392 -16.97 2.21 9.78
CA ILE A 392 -17.28 2.22 11.22
C ILE A 392 -17.12 3.64 11.78
N GLN A 393 -16.02 4.33 11.46
CA GLN A 393 -15.79 5.70 11.90
C GLN A 393 -16.85 6.66 11.34
N ILE A 394 -17.17 6.55 10.05
CA ILE A 394 -18.15 7.41 9.36
C ILE A 394 -19.55 7.23 9.96
N THR A 395 -20.00 5.98 10.12
CA THR A 395 -21.33 5.64 10.66
C THR A 395 -21.46 5.97 12.14
N SER A 396 -20.35 6.03 12.90
CA SER A 396 -20.39 6.46 14.30
C SER A 396 -20.98 7.86 14.49
N ALA A 397 -20.81 8.76 13.50
CA ALA A 397 -21.39 10.09 13.54
C ALA A 397 -22.92 10.12 13.37
N LEU A 398 -23.52 9.04 12.85
CA LEU A 398 -24.97 8.89 12.70
C LEU A 398 -25.66 8.50 14.01
N TYR A 399 -24.93 8.06 15.04
CA TYR A 399 -25.50 7.59 16.31
C TYR A 399 -26.15 8.68 17.19
N ARG A 400 -26.27 9.92 16.70
CA ARG A 400 -26.82 11.04 17.50
C ARG A 400 -28.31 10.91 17.83
N LYS A 401 -29.09 10.16 17.05
CA LYS A 401 -30.53 9.92 17.28
C LYS A 401 -30.75 8.50 17.79
N SER A 402 -31.30 8.35 19.00
CA SER A 402 -31.48 7.07 19.71
C SER A 402 -32.19 6.01 18.87
N ASP A 403 -33.26 6.38 18.16
CA ASP A 403 -34.11 5.41 17.46
C ASP A 403 -33.43 4.85 16.19
N GLU A 404 -32.58 5.64 15.52
CA GLU A 404 -31.87 5.23 14.30
C GLU A 404 -30.62 4.36 14.61
N VAL A 405 -30.09 4.39 15.84
CA VAL A 405 -28.81 3.72 16.19
C VAL A 405 -28.87 2.21 15.96
N ALA A 406 -29.96 1.57 16.37
CA ALA A 406 -30.13 0.12 16.23
C ALA A 406 -30.19 -0.30 14.76
N GLU A 407 -30.86 0.50 13.93
CA GLU A 407 -30.97 0.28 12.48
C GLU A 407 -29.61 0.45 11.78
N ILE A 408 -28.87 1.51 12.09
CA ILE A 408 -27.54 1.78 11.51
C ILE A 408 -26.57 0.63 11.85
N LYS A 409 -26.58 0.16 13.10
CA LYS A 409 -25.74 -0.96 13.52
C LYS A 409 -26.08 -2.24 12.77
N ARG A 410 -27.37 -2.57 12.62
CA ARG A 410 -27.80 -3.73 11.81
C ARG A 410 -27.36 -3.60 10.36
N LYS A 411 -27.54 -2.42 9.74
CA LYS A 411 -27.12 -2.18 8.35
C LYS A 411 -25.60 -2.38 8.19
N LEU A 412 -24.80 -1.83 9.10
CA LEU A 412 -23.34 -1.99 9.11
C LEU A 412 -22.91 -3.44 9.35
N GLU A 413 -23.57 -4.16 10.26
CA GLU A 413 -23.32 -5.58 10.51
C GLU A 413 -23.59 -6.42 9.25
N LEU A 414 -24.67 -6.16 8.53
CA LEU A 414 -25.00 -6.84 7.28
C LEU A 414 -23.98 -6.55 6.17
N ILE A 415 -23.54 -5.30 6.02
CA ILE A 415 -22.47 -4.92 5.06
C ILE A 415 -21.17 -5.64 5.41
N SER A 416 -20.80 -5.62 6.69
CA SER A 416 -19.59 -6.27 7.15
C SER A 416 -19.67 -7.77 6.92
N TYR A 417 -20.77 -8.41 7.31
CA TYR A 417 -20.95 -9.83 7.10
C TYR A 417 -20.86 -10.19 5.62
N ARG A 418 -21.48 -9.40 4.71
CA ARG A 418 -21.42 -9.67 3.26
C ARG A 418 -20.02 -9.53 2.67
N ASN A 419 -19.28 -8.47 3.00
CA ASN A 419 -17.90 -8.33 2.50
C ASN A 419 -16.93 -9.36 3.11
N GLU A 420 -17.14 -9.74 4.38
CA GLU A 420 -16.34 -10.78 5.04
C GLU A 420 -16.63 -12.18 4.48
N THR A 421 -17.89 -12.49 4.17
CA THR A 421 -18.27 -13.76 3.54
C THR A 421 -17.75 -13.88 2.10
N LEU A 422 -17.57 -12.75 1.42
CA LEU A 422 -16.91 -12.69 0.11
C LEU A 422 -15.38 -12.72 0.19
N LYS A 423 -14.78 -12.61 1.39
CA LYS A 423 -13.34 -12.86 1.51
C LYS A 423 -13.09 -14.33 1.24
N TYR A 424 -12.03 -14.60 0.50
CA TYR A 424 -11.53 -15.95 0.30
C TYR A 424 -10.93 -16.57 1.58
N THR A 425 -11.07 -15.93 2.74
CA THR A 425 -10.59 -16.48 4.00
C THR A 425 -11.32 -17.80 4.30
N PRO A 426 -10.61 -18.91 4.54
CA PRO A 426 -11.24 -20.15 4.97
C PRO A 426 -11.96 -19.93 6.31
N PRO A 427 -13.12 -20.57 6.55
CA PRO A 427 -13.83 -20.46 7.83
C PRO A 427 -12.95 -20.91 9.02
N ILE A 428 -11.93 -21.73 8.75
CA ILE A 428 -11.06 -22.35 9.74
C ILE A 428 -10.17 -21.32 10.45
N SER A 429 -9.93 -20.14 9.86
CA SER A 429 -9.12 -19.10 10.51
C SER A 429 -9.73 -18.56 11.82
N GLU A 430 -11.05 -18.74 12.06
CA GLU A 430 -11.67 -18.33 13.33
C GLU A 430 -11.39 -19.30 14.48
N ASN A 431 -11.08 -20.56 14.19
CA ASN A 431 -10.48 -21.42 15.18
C ASN A 431 -9.06 -20.92 15.37
N LYS A 432 -8.88 -20.11 16.43
CA LYS A 432 -7.57 -19.73 16.97
C LYS A 432 -6.76 -21.01 17.19
N VAL A 433 -6.08 -21.45 16.13
CA VAL A 433 -4.97 -22.39 16.24
C VAL A 433 -4.11 -21.76 17.30
N LYS A 434 -3.91 -22.47 18.42
CA LYS A 434 -3.06 -21.97 19.48
C LYS A 434 -1.77 -21.49 18.82
N ASP A 435 -1.36 -20.26 19.11
CA ASP A 435 -0.13 -19.64 18.63
C ASP A 435 1.08 -20.39 19.19
N ASP A 436 1.24 -21.66 18.83
CA ASP A 436 2.24 -22.56 19.34
C ASP A 436 3.24 -22.89 18.24
N LEU A 437 4.53 -22.76 18.56
CA LEU A 437 5.62 -23.41 17.82
C LEU A 437 5.36 -24.90 17.71
N ILE A 438 5.36 -25.42 16.49
CA ILE A 438 5.20 -26.84 16.19
C ILE A 438 6.59 -27.45 16.01
N LEU A 439 6.84 -28.56 16.68
CA LEU A 439 8.07 -29.35 16.50
C LEU A 439 7.72 -30.57 15.65
N THR A 440 8.22 -30.63 14.41
CA THR A 440 7.99 -31.73 13.49
C THR A 440 9.23 -32.62 13.43
N THR A 441 9.10 -33.86 13.91
CA THR A 441 10.18 -34.86 13.88
C THR A 441 9.99 -35.81 12.70
N PHE A 442 11.07 -36.06 11.96
CA PHE A 442 11.13 -37.01 10.85
C PHE A 442 12.37 -37.90 10.99
N THR A 443 12.29 -39.13 10.49
CA THR A 443 13.39 -40.11 10.54
C THR A 443 14.22 -40.06 9.26
N GLU A 444 15.50 -39.72 9.39
CA GLU A 444 16.51 -40.03 8.39
C GLU A 444 17.14 -41.40 8.65
N ASN A 445 17.88 -41.95 7.68
CA ASN A 445 18.69 -43.15 7.87
C ASN A 445 19.71 -42.99 9.03
N SER A 446 20.13 -41.76 9.36
CA SER A 446 21.15 -41.45 10.37
C SER A 446 20.61 -40.91 11.71
N GLY A 447 19.28 -40.94 11.92
CA GLY A 447 18.64 -40.48 13.16
C GLY A 447 17.35 -39.69 12.92
N SER A 448 16.69 -39.28 14.00
CA SER A 448 15.51 -38.40 13.94
C SER A 448 15.92 -36.92 13.93
N ILE A 449 15.45 -36.16 12.96
CA ILE A 449 15.63 -34.71 12.87
C ILE A 449 14.31 -34.02 13.21
N THR A 450 14.36 -33.03 14.10
CA THR A 450 13.20 -32.19 14.46
C THR A 450 13.38 -30.79 13.89
N VAL A 451 12.45 -30.37 13.05
CA VAL A 451 12.41 -29.01 12.48
C VAL A 451 11.46 -28.16 13.33
N VAL A 452 11.85 -26.89 13.51
CA VAL A 452 11.03 -25.89 14.20
C VAL A 452 10.12 -25.24 13.17
N GLU A 453 8.84 -25.53 13.22
CA GLU A 453 7.84 -24.95 12.32
C GLU A 453 7.00 -23.91 13.07
N LEU A 454 6.81 -22.76 12.43
CA LEU A 454 5.88 -21.74 12.92
C LEU A 454 4.48 -22.08 12.43
N SER A 455 3.51 -22.03 13.34
CA SER A 455 2.09 -22.26 13.03
C SER A 455 1.50 -21.23 12.08
N GLN A 456 2.09 -20.03 12.04
CA GLN A 456 1.80 -18.98 11.07
C GLN A 456 3.10 -18.24 10.75
N VAL A 457 3.30 -17.89 9.48
CA VAL A 457 4.50 -17.20 9.02
C VAL A 457 4.11 -15.93 8.29
N ASP A 458 4.67 -14.81 8.73
CA ASP A 458 4.59 -13.56 8.00
C ASP A 458 5.77 -13.44 7.02
N THR A 459 5.50 -13.75 5.75
CA THR A 459 6.50 -13.63 4.67
C THR A 459 6.87 -12.18 4.37
N GLY A 460 5.97 -11.23 4.61
CA GLY A 460 6.21 -9.79 4.46
C GLY A 460 7.22 -9.29 5.51
N LEU A 461 7.02 -9.66 6.78
CA LEU A 461 7.96 -9.38 7.87
C LEU A 461 9.35 -9.96 7.58
N THR A 462 9.42 -11.20 7.10
CA THR A 462 10.71 -11.83 6.72
C THR A 462 11.43 -11.01 5.65
N GLY A 463 10.71 -10.59 4.60
CA GLY A 463 11.27 -9.75 3.55
C GLY A 463 11.77 -8.39 4.06
N ALA A 464 11.01 -7.74 4.94
CA ALA A 464 11.41 -6.47 5.55
C ALA A 464 12.68 -6.61 6.42
N LEU A 465 12.79 -7.69 7.20
CA LEU A 465 13.97 -8.00 8.01
C LEU A 465 15.20 -8.29 7.13
N ASP A 466 15.02 -9.04 6.05
CA ASP A 466 16.09 -9.38 5.10
C ASP A 466 16.64 -8.16 4.34
N ASP A 467 15.77 -7.23 3.93
CA ASP A 467 16.23 -6.00 3.28
C ASP A 467 16.90 -5.06 4.30
N ASN A 468 16.20 -4.78 5.41
CA ASN A 468 16.59 -3.86 6.47
C ASN A 468 17.31 -2.62 5.91
N ALA A 469 16.58 -1.87 5.08
CA ALA A 469 17.07 -0.63 4.51
C ALA A 469 17.26 0.41 5.63
N THR A 470 18.36 1.17 5.58
CA THR A 470 18.71 2.12 6.65
C THR A 470 17.72 3.27 6.79
N ASP A 471 16.97 3.56 5.73
CA ASP A 471 15.92 4.58 5.63
C ASP A 471 14.51 4.01 5.92
N PHE A 472 14.40 2.72 6.28
CA PHE A 472 13.14 2.07 6.55
C PHE A 472 12.52 2.52 7.88
N ASP A 473 11.24 2.89 7.84
CA ASP A 473 10.50 3.39 8.99
C ASP A 473 9.96 2.25 9.86
N TRP A 474 10.85 1.66 10.65
CA TRP A 474 10.52 0.55 11.56
C TRP A 474 9.49 0.91 12.63
N THR A 475 9.34 2.19 13.00
CA THR A 475 8.33 2.60 14.01
C THR A 475 6.93 2.51 13.43
N SER A 476 6.71 3.03 12.22
CA SER A 476 5.41 2.88 11.55
C SER A 476 5.08 1.41 11.27
N TYR A 477 6.09 0.60 10.90
CA TYR A 477 5.89 -0.81 10.60
C TYR A 477 5.55 -1.64 11.85
N SER A 478 6.24 -1.41 12.98
CA SER A 478 5.97 -2.12 14.23
C SER A 478 4.56 -1.89 14.75
N ASP A 479 4.01 -0.70 14.50
CA ASP A 479 2.70 -0.30 14.99
C ASP A 479 1.57 -0.90 14.14
N GLN A 480 1.79 -1.04 12.83
CA GLN A 480 0.77 -1.46 11.87
C GLN A 480 0.74 -2.98 11.64
N GLU A 481 1.92 -3.60 11.45
CA GLU A 481 2.01 -4.97 10.93
C GLU A 481 2.32 -6.01 12.03
N ILE A 482 3.05 -5.62 13.08
CA ILE A 482 3.41 -6.53 14.18
C ILE A 482 2.28 -6.54 15.22
N SER A 483 1.47 -7.58 15.21
CA SER A 483 0.27 -7.71 16.07
C SER A 483 0.16 -9.04 16.80
N THR A 484 0.91 -10.08 16.40
CA THR A 484 0.79 -11.44 16.95
C THR A 484 2.05 -11.88 17.71
N LYS A 485 1.90 -12.83 18.63
CA LYS A 485 3.01 -13.38 19.42
C LYS A 485 3.97 -14.21 18.58
N ILE A 486 3.45 -14.89 17.56
CA ILE A 486 4.26 -15.72 16.65
C ILE A 486 5.25 -14.87 15.83
N GLN A 487 4.91 -13.61 15.49
CA GLN A 487 5.83 -12.68 14.84
C GLN A 487 7.05 -12.35 15.72
N ILE A 488 6.89 -12.29 17.05
CA ILE A 488 8.02 -12.10 17.98
C ILE A 488 8.98 -13.30 17.90
N ILE A 489 8.42 -14.51 17.93
CA ILE A 489 9.19 -15.75 17.82
C ILE A 489 9.90 -15.81 16.46
N GLN A 490 9.21 -15.43 15.38
CA GLN A 490 9.77 -15.36 14.03
C GLN A 490 10.96 -14.38 13.95
N ILE A 491 10.87 -13.20 14.57
CA ILE A 491 11.98 -12.22 14.65
C ILE A 491 13.19 -12.82 15.35
N ILE A 492 12.96 -13.54 16.46
CA ILE A 492 14.05 -14.17 17.22
C ILE A 492 14.70 -15.29 16.42
N LEU A 493 13.90 -16.19 15.84
CA LEU A 493 14.40 -17.26 14.99
C LEU A 493 15.17 -16.72 13.80
N TRP A 494 14.65 -15.68 13.14
CA TRP A 494 15.35 -14.99 12.04
C TRP A 494 16.73 -14.49 12.48
N ALA A 495 16.81 -13.87 13.67
CA ALA A 495 18.05 -13.27 14.15
C ALA A 495 19.14 -14.29 14.56
N ILE A 496 18.76 -15.51 14.91
CA ILE A 496 19.69 -16.58 15.30
C ILE A 496 19.91 -17.61 14.20
N HIS A 497 19.18 -17.52 13.08
CA HIS A 497 19.23 -18.51 12.01
C HIS A 497 20.61 -18.52 11.31
N PRO A 498 21.18 -19.70 11.01
CA PRO A 498 22.52 -19.78 10.43
C PRO A 498 22.65 -19.09 9.05
N SER A 499 21.62 -19.17 8.20
CA SER A 499 21.59 -18.47 6.91
C SER A 499 21.58 -16.94 7.03
N ARG A 500 21.34 -16.38 8.22
CA ARG A 500 21.37 -14.94 8.50
C ARG A 500 22.66 -14.48 9.15
N HIS A 501 23.71 -15.31 9.16
CA HIS A 501 25.03 -14.93 9.69
C HIS A 501 25.61 -13.64 9.06
N SER A 502 25.27 -13.34 7.80
CA SER A 502 25.69 -12.10 7.12
C SER A 502 25.02 -10.83 7.68
N HIS A 503 23.92 -10.98 8.42
CA HIS A 503 23.22 -9.91 9.14
C HIS A 503 23.86 -9.66 10.49
N TYR A 504 25.01 -8.98 10.48
CA TYR A 504 25.72 -8.58 11.70
C TYR A 504 24.86 -7.72 12.66
N GLU A 505 23.79 -7.11 12.15
CA GLU A 505 22.86 -6.27 12.90
C GLU A 505 21.65 -7.02 13.48
N ALA A 506 21.48 -8.30 13.18
CA ALA A 506 20.25 -9.03 13.43
C ALA A 506 19.81 -8.99 14.91
N GLY A 507 20.75 -9.25 15.83
CA GLY A 507 20.47 -9.25 17.27
C GLY A 507 19.99 -7.89 17.80
N GLN A 508 20.52 -6.80 17.26
CA GLN A 508 20.16 -5.44 17.64
C GLN A 508 18.85 -4.99 16.99
N LEU A 509 18.64 -5.36 15.73
CA LEU A 509 17.38 -5.10 15.04
C LEU A 509 16.23 -5.76 15.78
N ALA A 510 16.39 -7.03 16.16
CA ALA A 510 15.40 -7.76 16.95
C ALA A 510 15.10 -7.04 18.27
N ALA A 511 16.12 -6.65 19.03
CA ALA A 511 15.94 -5.93 20.29
C ALA A 511 15.22 -4.58 20.10
N LYS A 512 15.58 -3.81 19.07
CA LYS A 512 14.94 -2.54 18.73
C LYS A 512 13.46 -2.74 18.41
N LEU A 513 13.10 -3.74 17.59
CA LEU A 513 11.71 -4.00 17.22
C LEU A 513 10.86 -4.41 18.42
N LEU A 514 11.40 -5.24 19.33
CA LEU A 514 10.72 -5.60 20.57
C LEU A 514 10.51 -4.38 21.47
N LEU A 515 11.53 -3.52 21.61
CA LEU A 515 11.42 -2.29 22.40
C LEU A 515 10.38 -1.33 21.80
N LEU A 516 10.36 -1.17 20.48
CA LEU A 516 9.34 -0.38 19.80
C LEU A 516 7.95 -0.93 20.11
N LYS A 517 7.73 -2.24 19.94
CA LYS A 517 6.43 -2.85 20.18
C LYS A 517 5.98 -2.74 21.64
N ILE A 518 6.87 -2.88 22.62
CA ILE A 518 6.55 -2.69 24.04
C ILE A 518 6.07 -1.26 24.33
N ASN A 519 6.65 -0.27 23.64
CA ASN A 519 6.32 1.14 23.84
C ASN A 519 5.06 1.60 23.08
N THR A 520 4.44 0.73 22.26
CA THR A 520 3.18 1.05 21.56
C THR A 520 1.97 0.91 22.49
N MET A 521 0.89 1.67 22.20
CA MET A 521 -0.34 1.63 23.01
C MET A 521 -0.99 0.24 23.04
N ASP A 522 -0.93 -0.49 21.91
CA ASP A 522 -1.40 -1.87 21.75
C ASP A 522 -0.24 -2.88 21.79
N GLY A 523 0.77 -2.57 22.61
CA GLY A 523 1.97 -3.38 22.79
C GLY A 523 1.75 -4.62 23.65
N PHE A 524 2.61 -5.62 23.49
CA PHE A 524 2.68 -6.74 24.44
C PHE A 524 3.37 -6.27 25.72
N PRO A 525 2.88 -6.67 26.90
CA PRO A 525 3.56 -6.36 28.14
C PRO A 525 4.92 -7.10 28.21
N GLU A 526 5.92 -6.44 28.80
CA GLU A 526 7.32 -6.93 28.87
C GLU A 526 7.43 -8.37 29.39
N TYR A 527 6.65 -8.73 30.40
CA TYR A 527 6.67 -10.07 30.99
C TYR A 527 6.19 -11.18 30.04
N GLU A 528 5.31 -10.87 29.09
CA GLU A 528 4.85 -11.86 28.11
C GLU A 528 5.91 -12.13 27.05
N ILE A 529 6.59 -11.07 26.57
CA ILE A 529 7.71 -11.21 25.65
C ILE A 529 8.85 -12.00 26.32
N GLU A 530 9.17 -11.68 27.58
CA GLU A 530 10.14 -12.44 28.37
C GLU A 530 9.72 -13.92 28.52
N ASP A 531 8.43 -14.19 28.72
CA ASP A 531 7.92 -15.56 28.85
C ASP A 531 8.13 -16.38 27.57
N GLU A 532 7.77 -15.81 26.42
CA GLU A 532 7.90 -16.44 25.10
C GLU A 532 9.36 -16.66 24.69
N ILE A 533 10.26 -15.69 24.96
CA ILE A 533 11.69 -15.83 24.68
C ILE A 533 12.26 -17.01 25.46
N TRP A 534 11.97 -17.09 26.77
CA TRP A 534 12.45 -18.21 27.57
C TRP A 534 11.81 -19.52 27.13
N SER A 535 10.52 -19.54 26.83
CA SER A 535 9.82 -20.72 26.28
C SER A 535 10.50 -21.25 25.03
N LEU A 536 10.85 -20.36 24.08
CA LEU A 536 11.62 -20.71 22.89
C LEU A 536 13.00 -21.26 23.24
N VAL A 537 13.74 -20.66 24.17
CA VAL A 537 15.05 -21.16 24.63
C VAL A 537 14.93 -22.57 25.21
N PHE A 538 13.91 -22.86 26.02
CA PHE A 538 13.64 -24.21 26.54
C PHE A 538 13.27 -25.19 25.42
N LYS A 539 12.52 -24.76 24.40
CA LYS A 539 12.19 -25.61 23.23
C LYS A 539 13.45 -25.93 22.40
N LEU A 540 14.31 -24.94 22.14
CA LEU A 540 15.57 -25.14 21.41
C LEU A 540 16.57 -26.02 22.18
N ALA A 541 16.58 -25.94 23.51
CA ALA A 541 17.45 -26.77 24.35
C ALA A 541 17.09 -28.26 24.29
N LYS A 542 15.83 -28.61 24.05
CA LYS A 542 15.36 -30.00 23.91
C LYS A 542 15.77 -30.66 22.59
N LEU A 543 16.22 -29.89 21.60
CA LEU A 543 16.61 -30.42 20.29
C LEU A 543 17.96 -31.11 20.35
N SER A 544 18.07 -32.27 19.67
CA SER A 544 19.36 -32.91 19.37
C SER A 544 20.31 -31.93 18.66
N ASP A 545 21.62 -32.10 18.78
CA ASP A 545 22.57 -31.15 18.20
C ASP A 545 22.44 -30.96 16.68
N LYS A 546 22.20 -32.03 15.92
CA LYS A 546 21.91 -31.95 14.48
C LYS A 546 20.65 -31.12 14.19
N SER A 547 19.56 -31.40 14.91
CA SER A 547 18.29 -30.68 14.78
C SER A 547 18.37 -29.22 15.22
N LYS A 548 19.22 -28.90 16.20
CA LYS A 548 19.41 -27.55 16.74
C LYS A 548 20.21 -26.64 15.80
N ALA A 549 21.16 -27.21 15.06
CA ALA A 549 21.94 -26.49 14.06
C ALA A 549 21.08 -25.95 12.91
N LEU A 550 19.87 -26.48 12.72
CA LEU A 550 18.92 -25.99 11.71
C LEU A 550 18.36 -24.61 12.07
N PRO A 551 17.62 -24.41 13.18
CA PRO A 551 17.00 -23.12 13.49
C PRO A 551 17.96 -22.07 14.06
N ALA A 552 19.07 -22.48 14.68
CA ALA A 552 19.83 -21.56 15.55
C ALA A 552 21.34 -21.84 15.63
N VAL A 553 22.12 -20.76 15.53
CA VAL A 553 23.54 -20.75 15.94
C VAL A 553 23.62 -20.32 17.40
N LEU A 554 24.23 -21.16 18.25
CA LEU A 554 24.33 -20.91 19.69
C LEU A 554 25.03 -19.59 20.02
N GLU A 555 26.10 -19.23 19.31
CA GLU A 555 26.79 -17.94 19.52
C GLU A 555 25.91 -16.74 19.18
N ALA A 556 25.12 -16.83 18.10
CA ALA A 556 24.16 -15.80 17.73
C ALA A 556 23.05 -15.66 18.78
N LEU A 557 22.58 -16.80 19.32
CA LEU A 557 21.64 -16.81 20.43
C LEU A 557 22.23 -16.14 21.68
N TYR A 558 23.48 -16.44 22.05
CA TYR A 558 24.14 -15.80 23.20
C TYR A 558 24.29 -14.29 22.99
N SER A 559 24.65 -13.86 21.78
CA SER A 559 24.79 -12.44 21.43
C SER A 559 23.44 -11.71 21.49
N LEU A 560 22.38 -12.32 20.94
CA LEU A 560 21.01 -11.79 21.00
C LEU A 560 20.52 -11.68 22.45
N LEU A 561 20.62 -12.75 23.23
CA LEU A 561 20.16 -12.74 24.63
C LEU A 561 20.92 -11.70 25.46
N ASN A 562 22.23 -11.58 25.30
CA ASN A 562 23.00 -10.53 25.98
C ASN A 562 22.58 -9.13 25.53
N THR A 563 22.25 -8.93 24.25
CA THR A 563 21.69 -7.67 23.77
C THR A 563 20.36 -7.35 24.47
N LEU A 564 19.45 -8.32 24.57
CA LEU A 564 18.16 -8.16 25.25
C LEU A 564 18.34 -7.88 26.75
N ILE A 565 19.34 -8.51 27.40
CA ILE A 565 19.70 -8.23 28.81
C ILE A 565 20.18 -6.79 28.97
N VAL A 566 21.01 -6.28 28.05
CA VAL A 566 21.52 -4.89 28.10
C VAL A 566 20.39 -3.87 27.99
N TYR A 567 19.38 -4.13 27.15
CA TYR A 567 18.17 -3.30 27.07
C TYR A 567 17.18 -3.51 28.23
N GLY A 568 17.43 -4.49 29.10
CA GLY A 568 16.56 -4.80 30.23
C GLY A 568 15.29 -5.58 29.88
N LEU A 569 15.18 -6.09 28.65
CA LEU A 569 13.99 -6.81 28.14
C LEU A 569 13.83 -8.21 28.74
N ILE A 570 14.93 -8.84 29.14
CA ILE A 570 14.92 -10.16 29.77
C ILE A 570 15.85 -10.19 30.99
N LYS A 571 15.49 -10.98 32.00
CA LYS A 571 16.23 -11.08 33.26
C LYS A 571 16.72 -12.51 33.47
N VAL A 572 18.04 -12.66 33.66
CA VAL A 572 18.63 -13.99 33.90
C VAL A 572 18.11 -14.63 35.20
N SER A 573 17.67 -13.82 36.16
CA SER A 573 17.02 -14.30 37.38
C SER A 573 15.67 -14.98 37.13
N THR A 574 14.90 -14.51 36.15
CA THR A 574 13.65 -15.17 35.73
C THR A 574 13.97 -16.51 35.08
N TYR A 575 14.97 -16.54 34.22
CA TYR A 575 15.42 -17.77 33.56
C TYR A 575 15.92 -18.84 34.55
N ILE A 576 16.77 -18.48 35.51
CA ILE A 576 17.24 -19.43 36.54
C ILE A 576 16.08 -19.98 37.37
N ARG A 577 15.14 -19.12 37.78
CA ARG A 577 13.94 -19.57 38.53
C ARG A 577 13.11 -20.54 37.70
N LYS A 578 12.87 -20.24 36.42
CA LYS A 578 12.18 -21.14 35.47
C LYS A 578 12.91 -22.47 35.30
N LEU A 579 14.24 -22.43 35.18
CA LEU A 579 15.07 -23.61 35.03
C LEU A 579 15.00 -24.53 36.27
N ILE A 580 15.10 -23.94 37.47
CA ILE A 580 14.94 -24.69 38.72
C ILE A 580 13.52 -25.29 38.81
N SER A 581 12.48 -24.50 38.50
CA SER A 581 11.09 -24.98 38.56
C SER A 581 10.77 -26.04 37.50
N SER A 582 11.49 -26.05 36.37
CA SER A 582 11.26 -27.03 35.29
C SER A 582 11.66 -28.46 35.67
N GLY A 583 12.48 -28.64 36.71
CA GLY A 583 12.97 -29.94 37.14
C GLY A 583 14.06 -30.56 36.26
N ILE A 584 14.42 -29.93 35.13
CA ILE A 584 15.36 -30.49 34.12
C ILE A 584 16.73 -30.80 34.73
N LEU A 585 17.20 -29.99 35.68
CA LEU A 585 18.50 -30.18 36.33
C LEU A 585 18.61 -31.48 37.15
N TYR A 586 17.47 -32.07 37.55
CA TYR A 586 17.43 -33.28 38.37
C TYR A 586 17.26 -34.56 37.52
N LEU A 587 17.06 -34.43 36.21
CA LEU A 587 16.95 -35.56 35.30
C LEU A 587 18.33 -36.10 34.95
N THR A 588 18.57 -37.39 35.21
CA THR A 588 19.85 -38.07 34.94
C THR A 588 20.13 -38.17 33.44
N GLU A 589 19.11 -38.45 32.63
CA GLU A 589 19.24 -38.78 31.20
C GLU A 589 19.17 -37.58 30.24
N SER A 590 18.66 -36.42 30.67
CA SER A 590 18.46 -35.28 29.75
C SER A 590 19.78 -34.55 29.44
N ASN A 591 20.15 -34.46 28.16
CA ASN A 591 21.29 -33.66 27.70
C ASN A 591 20.99 -32.14 27.70
N ASP A 592 19.72 -31.75 27.84
CA ASP A 592 19.26 -30.35 27.80
C ASP A 592 19.93 -29.50 28.89
N LYS A 593 20.20 -30.10 30.06
CA LYS A 593 20.85 -29.43 31.19
C LYS A 593 22.22 -28.86 30.83
N TYR A 594 23.02 -29.54 30.01
CA TYR A 594 24.34 -29.07 29.60
C TYR A 594 24.24 -27.82 28.72
N ILE A 595 23.21 -27.73 27.89
CA ILE A 595 22.95 -26.56 27.04
C ILE A 595 22.54 -25.37 27.89
N HIS A 596 21.67 -25.58 28.88
CA HIS A 596 21.30 -24.54 29.83
C HIS A 596 22.51 -24.05 30.64
N CYS A 597 23.42 -24.94 31.05
CA CYS A 597 24.70 -24.57 31.67
C CYS A 597 25.58 -23.74 30.74
N ARG A 598 25.80 -24.18 29.50
CA ARG A 598 26.58 -23.43 28.49
C ARG A 598 25.96 -22.05 28.20
N LEU A 599 24.64 -21.98 28.10
CA LEU A 599 23.92 -20.72 27.91
C LEU A 599 24.15 -19.78 29.10
N LEU A 600 23.95 -20.25 30.34
CA LEU A 600 24.18 -19.44 31.55
C LEU A 600 25.62 -18.93 31.64
N ILE A 601 26.61 -19.78 31.33
CA ILE A 601 28.03 -19.41 31.33
C ILE A 601 28.31 -18.27 30.34
N ASN A 602 27.56 -18.18 29.24
CA ASN A 602 27.74 -17.16 28.21
C ASN A 602 26.85 -15.91 28.39
N LEU A 603 25.95 -15.89 29.37
CA LEU A 603 25.14 -14.70 29.68
C LEU A 603 25.83 -13.78 30.68
N LYS A 604 25.61 -12.48 30.55
CA LYS A 604 26.03 -11.48 31.55
C LYS A 604 25.26 -11.71 32.86
N MET A 605 26.01 -11.90 33.95
CA MET A 605 25.47 -12.20 35.28
C MET A 605 25.72 -11.07 36.28
N SER A 606 24.70 -10.75 37.08
CA SER A 606 24.84 -9.85 38.22
C SER A 606 25.50 -10.56 39.41
N PRO A 607 26.40 -9.89 40.18
CA PRO A 607 27.01 -10.46 41.39
C PRO A 607 26.01 -10.95 42.45
N LEU A 608 24.82 -10.33 42.51
CA LEU A 608 23.74 -10.72 43.42
C LEU A 608 23.22 -12.14 43.18
N MET A 609 23.45 -12.68 41.98
CA MET A 609 22.96 -13.98 41.54
C MET A 609 23.96 -15.12 41.73
N LYS A 610 25.14 -14.84 42.32
CA LYS A 610 26.23 -15.80 42.52
C LYS A 610 25.77 -17.13 43.11
N SER A 611 24.96 -17.09 44.17
CA SER A 611 24.51 -18.30 44.87
C SER A 611 23.63 -19.19 43.98
N GLN A 612 22.64 -18.59 43.31
CA GLN A 612 21.71 -19.32 42.44
C GLN A 612 22.41 -19.86 41.19
N TYR A 613 23.31 -19.07 40.58
CA TYR A 613 24.12 -19.51 39.45
C TYR A 613 25.00 -20.72 39.81
N ASN A 614 25.75 -20.62 40.91
CA ASN A 614 26.60 -21.72 41.38
C ASN A 614 25.77 -22.95 41.75
N MET A 615 24.54 -22.78 42.26
CA MET A 615 23.63 -23.90 42.55
C MET A 615 23.27 -24.68 41.27
N VAL A 616 22.99 -23.99 40.16
CA VAL A 616 22.68 -24.65 38.88
C VAL A 616 23.86 -25.49 38.41
N LEU A 617 25.07 -24.94 38.43
CA LEU A 617 26.28 -25.66 38.01
C LEU A 617 26.63 -26.83 38.94
N LYS A 618 26.43 -26.65 40.26
CA LYS A 618 26.63 -27.73 41.26
C LYS A 618 25.73 -28.93 41.01
N ASN A 619 24.48 -28.71 40.57
CA ASN A 619 23.56 -29.82 40.30
C ASN A 619 23.98 -30.69 39.11
N VAL A 620 24.83 -30.18 38.21
CA VAL A 620 25.36 -30.92 37.05
C VAL A 620 26.75 -31.50 37.33
N MET A 621 27.38 -31.10 38.44
CA MET A 621 28.76 -31.46 38.80
C MET A 621 28.99 -32.96 38.94
N ASP A 622 27.98 -33.72 39.37
CA ASP A 622 28.08 -35.19 39.51
C ASP A 622 28.28 -35.90 38.16
N GLN A 623 27.82 -35.30 37.06
CA GLN A 623 27.93 -35.84 35.71
C GLN A 623 29.07 -35.20 34.93
N ASP A 624 29.19 -33.88 35.02
CA ASP A 624 30.26 -33.11 34.40
C ASP A 624 30.76 -32.04 35.38
N PRO A 625 31.86 -32.31 36.10
CA PRO A 625 32.41 -31.37 37.07
C PRO A 625 33.11 -30.18 36.40
N GLU A 626 33.39 -30.21 35.09
CA GLU A 626 34.12 -29.14 34.39
C GLU A 626 33.36 -27.81 34.43
N TYR A 627 32.03 -27.85 34.26
CA TYR A 627 31.21 -26.63 34.30
C TYR A 627 31.36 -25.88 35.63
N TYR A 628 31.29 -26.58 36.76
CA TYR A 628 31.42 -25.95 38.07
C TYR A 628 32.87 -25.58 38.40
N ASN A 629 33.82 -26.47 38.12
CA ASN A 629 35.23 -26.25 38.46
C ASN A 629 35.83 -25.08 37.66
N ASN A 630 35.50 -24.97 36.36
CA ASN A 630 36.08 -23.97 35.48
C ASN A 630 35.26 -22.68 35.40
N TYR A 631 33.94 -22.73 35.65
CA TYR A 631 33.05 -21.58 35.40
C TYR A 631 32.13 -21.23 36.57
N ASN A 632 32.44 -21.63 37.80
CA ASN A 632 31.78 -21.02 38.96
C ASN A 632 32.01 -19.48 38.95
N PHE A 633 31.12 -18.75 39.60
CA PHE A 633 31.12 -17.29 39.54
C PHE A 633 32.46 -16.68 40.01
N ASP A 634 33.08 -17.27 41.04
CA ASP A 634 34.36 -16.77 41.57
C ASP A 634 35.51 -16.99 40.58
N GLN A 635 35.49 -18.11 39.85
CA GLN A 635 36.45 -18.40 38.80
C GLN A 635 36.28 -17.47 37.60
N ILE A 636 35.04 -17.19 37.17
CA ILE A 636 34.77 -16.19 36.12
C ILE A 636 35.32 -14.83 36.53
N VAL A 637 35.06 -14.38 37.77
CA VAL A 637 35.61 -13.12 38.28
C VAL A 637 37.13 -13.15 38.32
N SER A 638 37.74 -14.25 38.78
CA SER A 638 39.20 -14.40 38.81
C SER A 638 39.82 -14.32 37.42
N ILE A 639 39.21 -14.94 36.41
CA ILE A 639 39.64 -14.86 35.01
C ILE A 639 39.54 -13.41 34.52
N VAL A 640 38.43 -12.74 34.81
CA VAL A 640 38.25 -11.33 34.42
C VAL A 640 39.31 -10.45 35.09
N GLU A 641 39.59 -10.60 36.38
CA GLU A 641 40.63 -9.81 37.07
C GLU A 641 42.04 -10.09 36.53
N ASP A 642 42.38 -11.33 36.20
CA ASP A 642 43.65 -11.68 35.55
C ASP A 642 43.78 -11.00 34.17
N LEU A 643 42.72 -11.05 33.36
CA LEU A 643 42.69 -10.41 32.04
C LEU A 643 42.72 -8.88 32.11
N LYS A 644 42.14 -8.26 33.14
CA LYS A 644 42.22 -6.81 33.38
C LYS A 644 43.64 -6.32 33.58
N VAL A 645 44.53 -7.15 34.15
CA VAL A 645 45.95 -6.79 34.32
C VAL A 645 46.71 -6.97 33.01
N LYS A 646 46.43 -8.05 32.27
CA LYS A 646 47.15 -8.42 31.04
C LYS A 646 46.82 -7.52 29.84
N LEU A 647 45.56 -7.12 29.70
CA LEU A 647 45.09 -6.36 28.54
C LEU A 647 45.80 -4.99 28.39
N PRO A 648 45.92 -4.14 29.44
CA PRO A 648 46.69 -2.89 29.35
C PRO A 648 48.20 -3.09 29.19
N ASN A 649 48.74 -4.23 29.64
CA ASN A 649 50.17 -4.53 29.54
C ASN A 649 50.59 -4.94 28.12
N GLY A 650 49.64 -5.18 27.21
CA GLY A 650 49.90 -5.61 25.84
C GLY A 650 50.23 -7.10 25.70
N ASP A 651 49.83 -7.93 26.67
CA ASP A 651 50.05 -9.37 26.61
C ASP A 651 49.19 -10.01 25.49
N ALA A 652 49.75 -10.97 24.76
CA ALA A 652 49.02 -11.71 23.74
C ALA A 652 48.01 -12.66 24.39
N ILE A 653 46.71 -12.32 24.31
CA ILE A 653 45.61 -13.09 24.88
C ILE A 653 44.82 -13.77 23.76
N GLU A 654 44.62 -15.09 23.89
CA GLU A 654 43.71 -15.83 23.01
C GLU A 654 42.26 -15.74 23.53
N TYR A 655 41.54 -14.70 23.10
CA TYR A 655 40.18 -14.43 23.57
C TYR A 655 39.16 -15.53 23.21
N SER A 656 39.40 -16.29 22.15
CA SER A 656 38.47 -17.33 21.66
C SER A 656 38.15 -18.40 22.70
N ASN A 657 39.07 -18.67 23.64
CA ASN A 657 38.92 -19.71 24.66
C ASN A 657 38.01 -19.28 25.85
N TYR A 658 37.65 -18.00 25.93
CA TYR A 658 36.85 -17.49 27.05
C TYR A 658 35.36 -17.36 26.69
N PRO A 659 34.45 -17.59 27.66
CA PRO A 659 33.02 -17.45 27.45
C PRO A 659 32.62 -15.99 27.22
N MET A 660 31.48 -15.78 26.56
CA MET A 660 30.95 -14.46 26.21
C MET A 660 30.72 -13.56 27.45
N SER A 661 30.37 -14.14 28.60
CA SER A 661 30.21 -13.41 29.86
C SER A 661 31.51 -12.72 30.31
N VAL A 662 32.65 -13.40 30.18
CA VAL A 662 34.00 -12.86 30.45
C VAL A 662 34.33 -11.78 29.43
N LYS A 663 34.07 -12.03 28.13
CA LYS A 663 34.33 -11.07 27.05
C LYS A 663 33.56 -9.76 27.24
N ILE A 664 32.26 -9.84 27.57
CA ILE A 664 31.42 -8.66 27.84
C ILE A 664 31.92 -7.92 29.07
N SER A 665 32.20 -8.64 30.17
CA SER A 665 32.68 -8.02 31.42
C SER A 665 34.04 -7.32 31.24
N LEU A 666 34.95 -7.94 30.48
CA LEU A 666 36.24 -7.36 30.13
C LEU A 666 36.08 -6.14 29.23
N GLY A 667 35.21 -6.22 28.22
CA GLY A 667 34.90 -5.11 27.32
C GLY A 667 34.31 -3.90 28.05
N GLU A 668 33.36 -4.11 28.98
CA GLU A 668 32.76 -3.03 29.77
C GLU A 668 33.76 -2.37 30.71
N TRP A 669 34.60 -3.18 31.36
CA TRP A 669 35.70 -2.65 32.16
C TRP A 669 36.68 -1.86 31.31
N TYR A 670 37.07 -2.38 30.13
CA TYR A 670 38.02 -1.72 29.26
C TYR A 670 37.46 -0.41 28.69
N LEU A 671 36.18 -0.38 28.29
CA LEU A 671 35.48 0.85 27.94
C LEU A 671 35.54 1.87 29.08
N THR A 672 35.28 1.43 30.31
CA THR A 672 35.34 2.29 31.50
C THR A 672 36.76 2.78 31.77
N TYR A 673 37.77 1.92 31.59
CA TYR A 673 39.19 2.27 31.71
C TYR A 673 39.59 3.33 30.67
N LEU A 674 39.14 3.20 29.42
CA LEU A 674 39.39 4.17 28.36
C LEU A 674 38.71 5.52 28.64
N CYS A 675 37.44 5.52 29.05
CA CYS A 675 36.70 6.75 29.30
C CYS A 675 37.16 7.50 30.57
N ASN A 676 37.67 6.77 31.59
CA ASN A 676 38.20 7.37 32.83
C ASN A 676 39.67 7.77 32.71
N GLY A 677 40.35 7.36 31.64
CA GLY A 677 41.75 7.72 31.38
C GLY A 677 41.95 9.21 31.13
N LYS A 678 43.20 9.62 30.95
CA LYS A 678 43.48 10.96 30.43
C LYS A 678 42.93 11.06 29.01
N LEU A 679 42.24 12.16 28.70
CA LEU A 679 41.77 12.47 27.35
C LEU A 679 42.98 12.66 26.43
N VAL A 680 43.30 11.65 25.64
CA VAL A 680 44.38 11.65 24.66
C VAL A 680 43.74 11.62 23.27
N ASN A 681 44.34 12.34 22.32
CA ASN A 681 43.91 12.26 20.93
C ASN A 681 44.23 10.87 20.38
N GLU A 682 43.23 10.25 19.78
CA GLU A 682 43.31 8.90 19.23
C GLU A 682 43.94 8.94 17.83
N THR A 683 44.86 8.02 17.58
CA THR A 683 45.47 7.78 16.28
C THR A 683 44.70 6.69 15.51
N ARG A 684 44.92 6.62 14.20
CA ARG A 684 44.49 5.49 13.36
C ARG A 684 44.88 4.13 13.96
N GLU A 685 46.10 3.99 14.48
CA GLU A 685 46.60 2.74 15.05
C GLU A 685 45.79 2.34 16.27
N SER A 686 45.56 3.30 17.16
CA SER A 686 44.78 3.12 18.38
C SER A 686 43.31 2.75 18.09
N LEU A 687 42.67 3.42 17.13
CA LEU A 687 41.33 3.05 16.65
C LEU A 687 41.29 1.64 16.05
N THR A 688 42.33 1.25 15.32
CA THR A 688 42.43 -0.06 14.68
C THR A 688 42.58 -1.16 15.72
N GLU A 689 43.49 -0.99 16.68
CA GLU A 689 43.71 -1.92 17.78
C GLU A 689 42.42 -2.14 18.58
N LYS A 690 41.76 -1.05 18.99
CA LYS A 690 40.51 -1.11 19.74
C LYS A 690 39.35 -1.68 18.92
N TYR A 691 39.31 -1.38 17.62
CA TYR A 691 38.34 -1.99 16.72
C TYR A 691 38.51 -3.51 16.63
N VAL A 692 39.75 -3.99 16.45
CA VAL A 692 40.05 -5.44 16.44
C VAL A 692 39.66 -6.08 17.78
N LEU A 693 39.99 -5.43 18.89
CA LEU A 693 39.64 -5.90 20.24
C LEU A 693 38.13 -6.00 20.44
N PHE A 694 37.39 -4.91 20.28
CA PHE A 694 35.95 -4.91 20.55
C PHE A 694 35.15 -5.72 19.51
N ALA A 695 35.42 -5.55 18.21
CA ALA A 695 34.59 -6.13 17.16
C ALA A 695 34.94 -7.59 16.84
N HIS A 696 36.24 -7.93 16.74
CA HIS A 696 36.66 -9.27 16.30
C HIS A 696 36.97 -10.19 17.49
N GLN A 697 37.67 -9.72 18.52
CA GLN A 697 38.11 -10.58 19.62
C GLN A 697 37.03 -10.75 20.70
N LEU A 698 36.41 -9.66 21.14
CA LEU A 698 35.39 -9.67 22.21
C LEU A 698 33.96 -9.84 21.69
N ASN A 699 33.70 -9.61 20.39
CA ASN A 699 32.37 -9.60 19.78
C ASN A 699 31.37 -8.64 20.48
N THR A 700 31.86 -7.46 20.90
CA THR A 700 31.11 -6.44 21.64
C THR A 700 31.05 -5.12 20.86
N ASN A 701 30.53 -5.17 19.63
CA ASN A 701 30.39 -4.01 18.74
C ASN A 701 29.71 -2.80 19.41
N HIS A 702 28.68 -3.04 20.22
CA HIS A 702 27.96 -1.98 20.95
C HIS A 702 28.86 -1.14 21.86
N LEU A 703 29.89 -1.74 22.47
CA LEU A 703 30.84 -1.01 23.33
C LEU A 703 31.81 -0.18 22.50
N TYR A 704 32.22 -0.67 21.33
CA TYR A 704 33.00 0.12 20.38
C TYR A 704 32.24 1.37 19.94
N PHE A 705 30.96 1.24 19.57
CA PHE A 705 30.16 2.40 19.15
C PHE A 705 29.94 3.42 20.28
N LYS A 706 29.76 2.98 21.53
CA LYS A 706 29.73 3.89 22.70
C LYS A 706 31.07 4.63 22.88
N TRP A 707 32.18 3.93 22.66
CA TRP A 707 33.49 4.56 22.67
C TRP A 707 33.67 5.56 21.54
N ILE A 708 33.14 5.26 20.34
CA ILE A 708 33.13 6.20 19.22
C ILE A 708 32.30 7.44 19.54
N GLU A 709 31.10 7.31 20.11
CA GLU A 709 30.32 8.47 20.61
C GLU A 709 31.16 9.32 21.58
N PHE A 710 31.86 8.68 22.52
CA PHE A 710 32.73 9.37 23.48
C PHE A 710 33.87 10.14 22.77
N ILE A 711 34.63 9.51 21.88
CA ILE A 711 35.74 10.16 21.13
C ILE A 711 35.22 11.36 20.35
N VAL A 712 34.09 11.18 19.67
CA VAL A 712 33.55 12.19 18.75
C VAL A 712 33.01 13.38 19.54
N TYR A 713 32.22 13.16 20.59
CA TYR A 713 31.70 14.24 21.41
C TYR A 713 32.79 14.99 22.18
N HIS A 714 33.89 14.31 22.56
CA HIS A 714 35.05 14.95 23.19
C HIS A 714 36.10 15.45 22.18
N GLN A 715 35.86 15.31 20.87
CA GLN A 715 36.71 15.82 19.79
C GLN A 715 38.15 15.27 19.83
N LEU A 716 38.32 14.02 20.26
CA LEU A 716 39.62 13.37 20.49
C LEU A 716 40.22 12.74 19.22
N ILE A 717 39.92 13.28 18.04
CA ILE A 717 40.44 12.76 16.76
C ILE A 717 41.72 13.52 16.42
N GLU A 718 42.85 12.81 16.29
CA GLU A 718 44.14 13.48 16.11
C GLU A 718 44.32 14.13 14.74
N ASP A 719 44.05 13.38 13.67
CA ASP A 719 44.32 13.78 12.29
C ASP A 719 43.25 13.31 11.30
N ILE A 720 43.40 13.72 10.03
CA ILE A 720 42.48 13.38 8.96
C ILE A 720 42.50 11.88 8.61
N GLU A 721 43.65 11.20 8.74
CA GLU A 721 43.75 9.75 8.47
C GLU A 721 43.01 8.92 9.51
N THR A 722 43.03 9.37 10.76
CA THR A 722 42.28 8.82 11.89
C THR A 722 40.78 8.94 11.64
N LEU A 723 40.32 10.12 11.23
CA LEU A 723 38.92 10.36 10.86
C LEU A 723 38.49 9.51 9.66
N GLU A 724 39.34 9.43 8.63
CA GLU A 724 39.08 8.62 7.44
C GLU A 724 38.86 7.16 7.81
N TYR A 725 39.75 6.59 8.63
CA TYR A 725 39.60 5.22 9.11
C TYR A 725 38.31 5.03 9.91
N LEU A 726 37.97 5.98 10.79
CA LEU A 726 36.72 5.94 11.54
C LEU A 726 35.50 5.91 10.60
N MET A 727 35.47 6.79 9.59
CA MET A 727 34.39 6.78 8.58
C MET A 727 34.31 5.47 7.81
N GLU A 728 35.44 4.81 7.53
CA GLU A 728 35.48 3.50 6.88
C GLU A 728 34.87 2.40 7.77
N VAL A 729 35.16 2.42 9.07
CA VAL A 729 34.53 1.51 10.05
C VAL A 729 33.02 1.76 10.12
N LEU A 730 32.59 3.02 10.16
CA LEU A 730 31.17 3.38 10.17
C LEU A 730 30.46 2.94 8.88
N LEU A 731 31.11 3.06 7.71
CA LEU A 731 30.57 2.59 6.44
C LEU A 731 30.42 1.05 6.38
N ARG A 732 31.42 0.31 6.89
CA ARG A 732 31.35 -1.15 6.98
C ARG A 732 30.15 -1.60 7.83
N TYR A 733 29.93 -0.95 8.97
CA TYR A 733 28.84 -1.25 9.90
C TYR A 733 27.71 -0.23 9.84
N LYS A 734 27.40 0.28 8.65
CA LYS A 734 26.36 1.29 8.41
C LYS A 734 25.01 0.98 9.07
N LYS A 735 24.64 -0.31 9.15
CA LYS A 735 23.38 -0.74 9.78
C LYS A 735 23.44 -0.66 11.32
N LEU A 736 24.59 -0.98 11.93
CA LEU A 736 24.80 -0.81 13.38
C LEU A 736 24.94 0.66 13.77
N PHE A 737 25.56 1.47 12.91
CA PHE A 737 25.63 2.92 13.11
C PHE A 737 24.24 3.52 13.33
N SER A 738 23.27 3.14 12.50
CA SER A 738 21.86 3.55 12.64
C SER A 738 21.19 3.09 13.95
N GLN A 739 21.70 2.04 14.60
CA GLN A 739 21.09 1.43 15.77
C GLN A 739 21.75 1.85 17.09
N TYR A 740 23.07 1.99 17.13
CA TYR A 740 23.81 2.24 18.38
C TYR A 740 24.03 3.70 18.70
N ILE A 741 24.13 4.58 17.69
CA ILE A 741 24.27 6.00 17.94
C ILE A 741 22.93 6.55 18.41
N ASN A 742 22.93 7.19 19.57
CA ASN A 742 21.70 7.65 20.21
C ASN A 742 21.13 8.89 19.52
N ASP A 743 21.99 9.84 19.15
CA ASP A 743 21.64 11.07 18.46
C ASP A 743 22.47 11.25 17.18
N HIS A 744 21.92 10.77 16.05
CA HIS A 744 22.57 10.87 14.75
C HIS A 744 22.81 12.32 14.33
N VAL A 745 21.90 13.24 14.68
CA VAL A 745 22.00 14.65 14.28
C VAL A 745 23.16 15.32 15.00
N LEU A 746 23.22 15.18 16.33
CA LEU A 746 24.33 15.70 17.13
C LEU A 746 25.66 15.06 16.71
N PHE A 747 25.67 13.75 16.48
CA PHE A 747 26.85 13.03 16.03
C PHE A 747 27.38 13.56 14.69
N ILE A 748 26.51 13.74 13.69
CA ILE A 748 26.90 14.26 12.37
C ILE A 748 27.34 15.72 12.46
N LYS A 749 26.62 16.60 13.18
CA LYS A 749 27.04 18.00 13.41
C LYS A 749 28.43 18.07 14.03
N THR A 750 28.72 17.17 14.99
CA THR A 750 30.03 17.10 15.64
C THR A 750 31.12 16.66 14.66
N PHE A 751 30.83 15.69 13.78
CA PHE A 751 31.73 15.31 12.69
C PHE A 751 32.05 16.50 11.78
N ILE A 752 31.04 17.24 11.35
CA ILE A 752 31.21 18.42 10.48
C ILE A 752 32.05 19.49 11.19
N PHE A 753 31.80 19.73 12.48
CA PHE A 753 32.56 20.66 13.29
C PHE A 753 34.04 20.25 13.39
N ILE A 754 34.34 18.99 13.74
CA ILE A 754 35.71 18.47 13.85
C ILE A 754 36.45 18.66 12.52
N ILE A 755 35.79 18.32 11.41
CA ILE A 755 36.37 18.43 10.08
C ILE A 755 36.69 19.89 9.72
N ARG A 756 35.69 20.78 9.82
CA ARG A 756 35.79 22.14 9.29
C ARG A 756 36.59 23.08 10.18
N ARG A 757 36.53 22.91 11.51
CA ARG A 757 37.14 23.83 12.48
C ARG A 757 38.43 23.33 13.11
N ILE A 758 38.63 22.02 13.21
CA ILE A 758 39.80 21.47 13.90
C ILE A 758 40.78 20.88 12.89
N LEU A 759 40.35 19.86 12.16
CA LEU A 759 41.25 19.06 11.33
C LEU A 759 41.65 19.78 10.04
N LYS A 760 40.78 20.59 9.44
CA LYS A 760 41.12 21.41 8.27
C LYS A 760 42.26 22.38 8.55
N GLU A 761 42.29 23.00 9.73
CA GLU A 761 43.35 23.93 10.14
C GLU A 761 44.64 23.19 10.53
N ARG A 762 44.49 22.04 11.22
CA ARG A 762 45.62 21.25 11.72
C ARG A 762 46.34 20.44 10.63
N ASP A 763 45.61 19.82 9.71
CA ASP A 763 46.13 18.96 8.64
C ASP A 763 45.52 19.34 7.27
N SER A 764 45.84 20.55 6.82
CA SER A 764 45.32 21.12 5.57
C SER A 764 45.68 20.28 4.33
N ILE A 765 46.86 19.64 4.33
CA ILE A 765 47.33 18.81 3.21
C ILE A 765 46.45 17.57 3.08
N ALA A 766 46.29 16.79 4.16
CA ALA A 766 45.50 15.58 4.13
C ALA A 766 44.02 15.88 3.85
N TYR A 767 43.48 16.96 4.43
CA TYR A 767 42.10 17.38 4.20
C TYR A 767 41.82 17.65 2.71
N SER A 768 42.79 18.24 1.99
CA SER A 768 42.62 18.56 0.57
C SER A 768 42.68 17.33 -0.34
N LEU A 769 43.42 16.30 0.07
CA LEU A 769 43.66 15.08 -0.72
C LEU A 769 42.67 13.95 -0.44
N THR A 770 42.20 13.82 0.79
CA THR A 770 41.29 12.75 1.20
C THR A 770 39.86 13.10 0.83
N SER A 771 39.15 12.16 0.19
CA SER A 771 37.72 12.32 -0.11
C SER A 771 36.86 11.59 0.90
N PHE A 772 35.83 12.28 1.38
CA PHE A 772 34.82 11.76 2.30
C PHE A 772 33.46 11.54 1.63
N MET A 773 33.40 11.64 0.30
CA MET A 773 32.15 11.64 -0.46
C MET A 773 31.31 10.39 -0.28
N ASP A 774 31.90 9.21 -0.13
CA ASP A 774 31.14 7.96 0.07
C ASP A 774 30.40 7.95 1.41
N PHE A 775 31.04 8.49 2.46
CA PHE A 775 30.42 8.67 3.77
C PHE A 775 29.27 9.68 3.70
N TRP A 776 29.48 10.83 3.07
CA TRP A 776 28.43 11.84 2.95
C TRP A 776 27.25 11.39 2.09
N LYS A 777 27.50 10.63 1.00
CA LYS A 777 26.43 9.99 0.22
C LYS A 777 25.62 8.99 1.06
N PHE A 778 26.30 8.21 1.90
CA PHE A 778 25.63 7.32 2.84
C PHE A 778 24.73 8.11 3.79
N ILE A 779 25.26 9.14 4.46
CA ILE A 779 24.48 9.97 5.39
C ILE A 779 23.28 10.63 4.71
N MET A 780 23.48 11.23 3.53
CA MET A 780 22.41 11.87 2.75
C MET A 780 21.31 10.90 2.33
N LYS A 781 21.66 9.65 2.04
CA LYS A 781 20.71 8.62 1.64
C LYS A 781 19.96 8.05 2.85
N SER A 782 20.67 7.73 3.92
CA SER A 782 20.11 7.00 5.07
C SER A 782 19.32 7.89 6.02
N TYR A 783 19.73 9.16 6.21
CA TYR A 783 19.14 10.09 7.17
C TYR A 783 18.43 11.25 6.49
N SER A 784 17.82 10.99 5.34
CA SER A 784 17.21 12.04 4.52
C SER A 784 16.07 12.75 5.25
N LEU A 785 15.39 12.07 6.19
CA LEU A 785 14.30 12.64 6.99
C LEU A 785 14.83 13.56 8.09
N GLU A 786 15.86 13.15 8.81
CA GLU A 786 16.51 13.91 9.88
C GLU A 786 17.20 15.16 9.32
N ILE A 787 17.86 15.01 8.16
CA ILE A 787 18.47 16.13 7.42
C ILE A 787 17.38 17.08 6.90
N ARG A 788 16.19 16.60 6.54
CA ARG A 788 15.08 17.47 6.15
C ARG A 788 14.48 18.21 7.35
N ALA A 789 14.43 17.57 8.51
CA ALA A 789 13.86 18.14 9.73
C ALA A 789 14.77 19.22 10.35
N ASP A 790 16.09 19.02 10.34
CA ASP A 790 17.07 19.95 10.91
C ASP A 790 17.67 20.88 9.83
N THR A 791 17.24 22.14 9.82
CA THR A 791 17.67 23.14 8.83
C THR A 791 19.16 23.44 8.88
N ASP A 792 19.74 23.41 10.08
CA ASP A 792 21.14 23.71 10.30
C ASP A 792 22.00 22.58 9.74
N LEU A 793 21.67 21.33 10.08
CA LEU A 793 22.33 20.13 9.55
C LEU A 793 22.26 20.12 8.01
N ARG A 794 21.12 20.44 7.41
CA ARG A 794 20.99 20.52 5.95
C ARG A 794 21.92 21.55 5.34
N SER A 795 22.02 22.73 5.95
CA SER A 795 22.90 23.80 5.48
C SER A 795 24.37 23.41 5.60
N GLU A 796 24.75 22.77 6.71
CA GLU A 796 26.08 22.26 6.95
C GLU A 796 26.44 21.13 5.98
N MET A 797 25.53 20.18 5.76
CA MET A 797 25.71 19.08 4.80
C MET A 797 25.85 19.60 3.36
N SER A 798 25.05 20.59 2.97
CA SER A 798 25.17 21.20 1.64
C SER A 798 26.51 21.91 1.49
N ALA A 799 26.96 22.63 2.52
CA ALA A 799 28.28 23.28 2.51
C ALA A 799 29.42 22.26 2.42
N VAL A 800 29.35 21.16 3.17
CA VAL A 800 30.36 20.08 3.13
C VAL A 800 30.38 19.38 1.77
N TYR A 801 29.22 19.15 1.17
CA TYR A 801 29.12 18.51 -0.15
C TYR A 801 29.68 19.39 -1.26
N GLU A 802 29.36 20.68 -1.27
CA GLU A 802 29.93 21.65 -2.21
C GLU A 802 31.44 21.84 -1.97
N GLU A 803 31.91 21.81 -0.72
CA GLU A 803 33.33 21.89 -0.40
C GLU A 803 34.10 20.66 -0.92
N GLU A 804 33.58 19.45 -0.74
CA GLU A 804 34.17 18.22 -1.31
C GLU A 804 34.20 18.25 -2.85
N LYS A 805 33.15 18.80 -3.47
CA LYS A 805 33.10 18.97 -4.92
C LYS A 805 34.12 20.00 -5.41
N ALA A 806 34.23 21.14 -4.71
CA ALA A 806 35.19 22.19 -5.01
C ALA A 806 36.65 21.70 -4.88
N LYS A 807 36.98 20.87 -3.87
CA LYS A 807 38.32 20.25 -3.76
C LYS A 807 38.73 19.51 -5.03
N LYS A 808 37.80 18.76 -5.61
CA LYS A 808 38.03 18.00 -6.84
C LYS A 808 38.18 18.92 -8.06
N GLU A 809 37.36 19.97 -8.15
CA GLU A 809 37.42 20.92 -9.26
C GLU A 809 38.71 21.78 -9.25
N ILE A 810 39.14 22.25 -8.08
CA ILE A 810 40.37 23.05 -7.91
C ILE A 810 41.61 22.25 -8.32
N THR A 811 41.68 20.97 -7.95
CA THR A 811 42.83 20.10 -8.24
C THR A 811 42.88 19.63 -9.70
N GLU A 812 41.74 19.47 -10.37
CA GLU A 812 41.67 19.13 -11.80
C GLU A 812 41.97 20.34 -12.72
N GLY A 813 41.58 21.56 -12.33
CA GLY A 813 41.58 22.74 -13.21
C GLY A 813 42.86 23.59 -13.19
N GLU A 814 43.46 23.82 -12.02
CA GLU A 814 44.52 24.82 -11.85
C GLU A 814 45.90 24.17 -11.64
N LYS A 815 46.80 24.34 -12.62
CA LYS A 815 48.19 23.88 -12.50
C LYS A 815 48.90 24.43 -11.27
N ASP A 816 48.66 25.69 -10.94
CA ASP A 816 49.30 26.37 -9.80
C ASP A 816 48.85 25.78 -8.47
N SER A 817 47.58 25.39 -8.34
CA SER A 817 47.01 24.78 -7.13
C SER A 817 47.58 23.37 -6.87
N TRP A 818 47.74 22.54 -7.91
CA TRP A 818 48.43 21.24 -7.80
C TRP A 818 49.90 21.40 -7.42
N MET A 819 50.60 22.37 -8.02
CA MET A 819 52.00 22.66 -7.70
C MET A 819 52.18 23.17 -6.27
N GLY A 820 51.26 24.01 -5.78
CA GLY A 820 51.24 24.47 -4.39
C GLY A 820 51.06 23.32 -3.39
N LEU A 821 50.13 22.39 -3.65
CA LEU A 821 49.97 21.20 -2.82
C LEU A 821 51.20 20.28 -2.87
N TYR A 822 51.81 20.10 -4.04
CA TYR A 822 53.04 19.32 -4.17
C TYR A 822 54.19 19.94 -3.36
N GLN A 823 54.36 21.26 -3.43
CA GLN A 823 55.35 22.00 -2.63
C GLN A 823 55.08 21.86 -1.13
N ASN A 824 53.81 21.85 -0.71
CA ASN A 824 53.44 21.65 0.69
C ASN A 824 53.77 20.22 1.19
N ILE A 825 53.67 19.20 0.32
CA ILE A 825 54.09 17.82 0.66
C ILE A 825 55.62 17.72 0.77
N HIS A 826 56.35 18.51 -0.02
CA HIS A 826 57.83 18.52 -0.10
C HIS A 826 58.42 19.91 0.21
N PRO A 827 58.33 20.40 1.47
CA PRO A 827 58.80 21.74 1.82
C PRO A 827 60.32 21.92 1.62
N ASP A 828 61.09 20.83 1.71
CA ASP A 828 62.56 20.86 1.57
C ASP A 828 63.03 20.81 0.10
N SER A 829 62.12 20.66 -0.86
CA SER A 829 62.49 20.59 -2.29
C SER A 829 62.68 21.99 -2.88
N THR A 830 63.93 22.46 -2.90
CA THR A 830 64.34 23.61 -3.70
C THR A 830 64.24 23.23 -5.17
N SER A 831 63.24 23.77 -5.86
CA SER A 831 63.00 23.61 -7.31
C SER A 831 62.89 22.16 -7.79
N LEU A 832 61.66 21.67 -7.94
CA LEU A 832 61.38 20.77 -9.07
C LEU A 832 61.87 21.50 -10.33
N ASP A 833 62.95 21.01 -10.95
CA ASP A 833 63.35 21.45 -12.29
C ASP A 833 62.11 21.42 -13.17
N GLN A 834 61.65 22.61 -13.59
CA GLN A 834 60.34 22.81 -14.23
C GLN A 834 60.11 21.95 -15.47
N ASN A 835 61.14 21.27 -15.98
CA ASN A 835 61.13 20.55 -17.25
C ASN A 835 61.41 19.04 -17.20
N HIS A 836 61.83 18.41 -16.08
CA HIS A 836 62.36 17.03 -16.17
C HIS A 836 61.73 15.92 -15.30
N THR A 837 60.94 16.19 -14.26
CA THR A 837 60.25 15.08 -13.57
C THR A 837 58.93 14.74 -14.27
N GLY A 838 58.96 13.79 -15.18
CA GLY A 838 57.76 13.30 -15.85
C GLY A 838 56.76 12.69 -14.85
N PHE A 839 55.45 12.81 -15.12
CA PHE A 839 54.38 12.16 -14.35
C PHE A 839 54.69 10.67 -14.07
N SER A 840 55.32 9.99 -15.04
CA SER A 840 55.78 8.60 -14.95
C SER A 840 56.77 8.35 -13.82
N GLU A 841 57.77 9.21 -13.65
CA GLU A 841 58.81 9.03 -12.63
C GLU A 841 58.24 9.27 -11.24
N LEU A 842 57.42 10.31 -11.08
CA LEU A 842 56.73 10.59 -9.82
C LEU A 842 55.78 9.45 -9.44
N PHE A 843 55.00 8.92 -10.39
CA PHE A 843 54.11 7.80 -10.14
C PHE A 843 54.88 6.55 -9.71
N LEU A 844 55.89 6.13 -10.49
CA LEU A 844 56.65 4.90 -10.22
C LEU A 844 57.45 4.98 -8.91
N THR A 845 58.08 6.14 -8.65
CA THR A 845 58.85 6.36 -7.42
C THR A 845 57.95 6.28 -6.20
N ASN A 846 56.81 6.99 -6.19
CA ASN A 846 55.90 6.97 -5.05
C ASN A 846 55.20 5.62 -4.88
N LEU A 847 54.82 4.95 -5.97
CA LEU A 847 54.25 3.60 -5.91
C LEU A 847 55.23 2.61 -5.29
N LYS A 848 56.50 2.64 -5.74
CA LYS A 848 57.55 1.79 -5.16
C LYS A 848 57.80 2.12 -3.69
N THR A 849 57.89 3.39 -3.33
CA THR A 849 58.05 3.82 -1.94
C THR A 849 56.89 3.31 -1.08
N PHE A 850 55.64 3.51 -1.52
CA PHE A 850 54.44 3.08 -0.79
C PHE A 850 54.39 1.57 -0.50
N LEU A 851 54.82 0.75 -1.46
CA LEU A 851 54.82 -0.72 -1.33
C LEU A 851 56.05 -1.27 -0.59
N SER A 852 57.21 -0.64 -0.75
CA SER A 852 58.48 -1.09 -0.15
C SER A 852 58.67 -0.64 1.31
N SER A 853 58.13 0.52 1.71
CA SER A 853 58.37 1.13 3.02
C SER A 853 57.54 0.46 4.13
N LYS A 854 57.91 -0.76 4.52
CA LYS A 854 57.31 -1.40 5.70
C LYS A 854 57.69 -0.69 7.02
N GLN A 855 58.88 -0.07 7.08
CA GLN A 855 59.39 0.56 8.31
C GLN A 855 59.27 2.09 8.34
N ASP A 856 59.38 2.77 7.19
CA ASP A 856 59.26 4.23 7.14
C ASP A 856 57.82 4.67 6.91
N LYS A 857 57.07 4.84 8.02
CA LYS A 857 55.67 5.30 8.02
C LYS A 857 55.51 6.66 7.35
N GLN A 858 56.47 7.58 7.56
CA GLN A 858 56.37 8.94 7.05
C GLN A 858 56.60 8.99 5.54
N ALA A 859 57.56 8.21 5.03
CA ALA A 859 57.72 8.02 3.58
C ALA A 859 56.48 7.37 2.94
N LYS A 860 55.86 6.37 3.60
CA LYS A 860 54.62 5.74 3.12
C LYS A 860 53.47 6.74 3.02
N LYS A 861 53.29 7.57 4.06
CA LYS A 861 52.27 8.62 4.12
C LYS A 861 52.47 9.66 3.01
N LYS A 862 53.69 10.17 2.85
CA LYS A 862 54.04 11.09 1.75
C LYS A 862 53.80 10.46 0.38
N ALA A 863 54.18 9.19 0.20
CA ALA A 863 53.97 8.47 -1.04
C ALA A 863 52.47 8.30 -1.37
N ARG A 864 51.64 7.98 -0.38
CA ARG A 864 50.18 7.92 -0.52
C ARG A 864 49.62 9.28 -0.96
N TYR A 865 50.01 10.36 -0.29
CA TYR A 865 49.56 11.71 -0.61
C TYR A 865 49.94 12.12 -2.03
N ASN A 866 51.17 11.82 -2.46
CA ASN A 866 51.58 12.06 -3.85
C ASN A 866 50.75 11.25 -4.84
N LEU A 867 50.43 9.99 -4.56
CA LEU A 867 49.61 9.17 -5.46
C LEU A 867 48.15 9.66 -5.52
N LEU A 868 47.56 10.05 -4.38
CA LEU A 868 46.23 10.68 -4.34
C LEU A 868 46.21 11.99 -5.14
N LEU A 869 47.25 12.82 -4.97
CA LEU A 869 47.40 14.07 -5.70
C LEU A 869 47.52 13.84 -7.22
N LEU A 870 48.32 12.87 -7.65
CA LEU A 870 48.43 12.48 -9.07
C LEU A 870 47.11 11.95 -9.63
N MET A 871 46.37 11.18 -8.82
CA MET A 871 45.06 10.65 -9.17
C MET A 871 44.01 11.76 -9.35
N GLN A 872 44.03 12.79 -8.51
CA GLN A 872 43.15 13.95 -8.62
C GLN A 872 43.54 14.85 -9.80
N ALA A 873 44.81 15.23 -9.92
CA ALA A 873 45.26 16.19 -10.94
C ALA A 873 45.17 15.64 -12.38
N LYS A 874 45.51 14.37 -12.59
CA LYS A 874 45.48 13.73 -13.93
C LYS A 874 44.95 12.30 -13.85
N ASN A 875 43.68 12.15 -13.47
CA ASN A 875 43.02 10.84 -13.33
C ASN A 875 43.18 9.91 -14.56
N ARG A 876 43.08 10.46 -15.78
CA ARG A 876 43.25 9.69 -17.02
C ARG A 876 44.65 9.10 -17.15
N ASP A 877 45.68 9.88 -16.83
CA ASP A 877 47.05 9.39 -16.90
C ASP A 877 47.34 8.44 -15.73
N TYR A 878 46.88 8.76 -14.52
CA TYR A 878 46.95 7.86 -13.37
C TYR A 878 46.36 6.48 -13.67
N SER A 879 45.15 6.44 -14.25
CA SER A 879 44.50 5.20 -14.67
C SER A 879 45.30 4.44 -15.73
N LYS A 880 45.89 5.13 -16.72
CA LYS A 880 46.79 4.48 -17.70
C LYS A 880 48.01 3.86 -17.02
N PHE A 881 48.65 4.57 -16.10
CA PHE A 881 49.85 4.08 -15.40
C PHE A 881 49.53 2.94 -14.42
N ILE A 882 48.37 2.98 -13.75
CA ILE A 882 47.86 1.84 -13.00
C ILE A 882 47.63 0.65 -13.92
N SER A 883 47.00 0.83 -15.08
CA SER A 883 46.81 -0.28 -16.03
C SER A 883 48.15 -0.84 -16.52
N ILE A 884 49.18 0.00 -16.71
CA ILE A 884 50.54 -0.45 -17.05
C ILE A 884 51.16 -1.25 -15.89
N TYR A 885 51.06 -0.75 -14.66
CA TYR A 885 51.54 -1.43 -13.46
C TYR A 885 50.86 -2.79 -13.26
N LEU A 886 49.52 -2.82 -13.36
CA LEU A 886 48.75 -4.04 -13.34
C LEU A 886 49.25 -4.98 -14.44
N LYS A 887 49.32 -4.56 -15.71
CA LYS A 887 49.81 -5.42 -16.82
C LYS A 887 51.22 -5.99 -16.64
N ARG A 888 52.11 -5.34 -15.89
CA ARG A 888 53.47 -5.84 -15.61
C ARG A 888 53.50 -7.08 -14.71
N LYS A 889 52.43 -7.35 -13.94
CA LYS A 889 52.33 -8.46 -12.97
C LYS A 889 53.45 -8.50 -11.90
N ASP A 890 54.15 -7.40 -11.70
CA ASP A 890 55.26 -7.30 -10.73
C ASP A 890 54.76 -6.78 -9.38
N PHE A 891 53.87 -7.54 -8.73
CA PHE A 891 53.30 -7.23 -7.42
C PHE A 891 52.79 -8.46 -6.70
N LYS A 892 52.71 -8.40 -5.37
CA LYS A 892 52.04 -9.42 -4.55
C LYS A 892 50.55 -9.11 -4.45
N THR A 893 49.73 -10.13 -4.20
CA THR A 893 48.29 -9.94 -3.95
C THR A 893 48.02 -9.03 -2.75
N SER A 894 48.86 -9.11 -1.70
CA SER A 894 48.84 -8.19 -0.55
C SER A 894 49.02 -6.73 -0.97
N ASP A 895 49.79 -6.47 -2.03
CA ASP A 895 50.04 -5.12 -2.51
C ASP A 895 48.77 -4.53 -3.14
N LEU A 896 47.98 -5.35 -3.85
CA LEU A 896 46.69 -4.92 -4.39
C LEU A 896 45.69 -4.60 -3.27
N VAL A 897 45.60 -5.46 -2.24
CA VAL A 897 44.71 -5.21 -1.09
C VAL A 897 45.10 -3.92 -0.38
N ASN A 898 46.40 -3.67 -0.19
CA ASN A 898 46.90 -2.42 0.39
C ASN A 898 46.55 -1.19 -0.47
N LEU A 899 46.68 -1.28 -1.79
CA LEU A 899 46.30 -0.20 -2.72
C LEU A 899 44.79 0.06 -2.71
N LEU A 900 43.96 -0.98 -2.68
CA LEU A 900 42.50 -0.88 -2.58
C LEU A 900 42.08 -0.26 -1.25
N SER A 901 42.59 -0.81 -0.14
CA SER A 901 42.35 -0.32 1.23
C SER A 901 42.74 1.15 1.40
N SER A 902 43.76 1.62 0.66
CA SER A 902 44.23 3.01 0.72
C SER A 902 43.59 3.94 -0.33
N LYS A 903 42.55 3.49 -1.05
CA LYS A 903 41.84 4.23 -2.12
C LYS A 903 42.72 4.64 -3.31
N LEU A 904 43.83 3.95 -3.51
CA LEU A 904 44.77 4.20 -4.61
C LEU A 904 44.45 3.35 -5.86
N LEU A 905 43.63 2.33 -5.69
CA LEU A 905 43.19 1.40 -6.73
C LEU A 905 41.69 1.14 -6.57
N THR A 906 41.01 0.80 -7.66
CA THR A 906 39.60 0.39 -7.66
C THR A 906 39.43 -1.01 -8.21
N LEU A 907 38.42 -1.74 -7.73
CA LEU A 907 38.10 -3.08 -8.23
C LEU A 907 37.75 -3.08 -9.73
N ASP A 908 37.14 -2.01 -10.24
CA ASP A 908 36.85 -1.84 -11.67
C ASP A 908 38.11 -1.74 -12.53
N GLN A 909 39.18 -1.08 -12.05
CA GLN A 909 40.46 -1.05 -12.77
C GLN A 909 41.12 -2.43 -12.84
N ILE A 910 40.99 -3.23 -11.79
CA ILE A 910 41.46 -4.63 -11.77
C ILE A 910 40.64 -5.47 -12.75
N LYS A 911 39.30 -5.39 -12.68
CA LYS A 911 38.37 -6.05 -13.61
C LYS A 911 38.69 -5.72 -15.06
N ASN A 912 38.90 -4.44 -15.38
CA ASN A 912 39.19 -3.99 -16.74
C ASN A 912 40.54 -4.50 -17.27
N THR A 913 41.47 -4.87 -16.39
CA THR A 913 42.81 -5.33 -16.78
C THR A 913 42.93 -6.85 -16.81
N TYR A 914 42.33 -7.54 -15.83
CA TYR A 914 42.48 -8.98 -15.60
C TYR A 914 41.19 -9.79 -15.79
N GLY A 915 40.06 -9.13 -15.98
CA GLY A 915 38.74 -9.77 -16.01
C GLY A 915 38.16 -9.99 -14.61
N LEU A 916 36.91 -10.45 -14.59
CA LEU A 916 36.15 -10.68 -13.37
C LEU A 916 36.70 -11.85 -12.53
N LYS A 917 37.17 -12.92 -13.18
CA LYS A 917 37.71 -14.11 -12.52
C LYS A 917 38.83 -13.79 -11.52
N TYR A 918 39.77 -12.93 -11.91
CA TYR A 918 40.86 -12.50 -11.04
C TYR A 918 40.38 -11.68 -9.84
N VAL A 919 39.31 -10.88 -10.00
CA VAL A 919 38.68 -10.14 -8.89
C VAL A 919 38.04 -11.11 -7.89
N LEU A 920 37.43 -12.19 -8.36
CA LEU A 920 36.87 -13.22 -7.48
C LEU A 920 37.95 -14.00 -6.74
N GLU A 921 39.04 -14.35 -7.42
CA GLU A 921 40.23 -14.96 -6.78
C GLU A 921 40.82 -14.04 -5.69
N LEU A 922 40.76 -12.72 -5.87
CA LEU A 922 41.18 -11.74 -4.86
C LEU A 922 40.25 -11.74 -3.63
N PHE A 923 38.94 -11.99 -3.82
CA PHE A 923 37.96 -12.01 -2.72
C PHE A 923 38.06 -13.23 -1.82
N ASP A 924 38.65 -14.33 -2.31
CA ASP A 924 38.84 -15.57 -1.55
C ASP A 924 40.03 -15.49 -0.57
N ILE A 925 40.86 -14.46 -0.69
CA ILE A 925 41.98 -14.22 0.22
C ILE A 925 41.45 -13.51 1.47
N GLU A 926 41.77 -14.06 2.65
CA GLU A 926 41.47 -13.42 3.93
C GLU A 926 42.18 -12.06 4.02
N SER A 927 41.40 -11.00 4.16
CA SER A 927 41.93 -9.66 4.36
C SER A 927 42.56 -9.57 5.75
N GLU A 928 43.72 -8.91 5.88
CA GLU A 928 44.22 -8.48 7.18
C GLU A 928 43.13 -7.63 7.89
N SER A 929 42.99 -7.79 9.19
CA SER A 929 41.97 -7.12 10.01
C SER A 929 41.94 -5.60 9.86
N ASN A 930 43.06 -5.01 9.42
CA ASN A 930 43.24 -3.58 9.20
C ASN A 930 42.66 -3.07 7.86
N CYS A 931 42.17 -3.94 6.97
CA CYS A 931 41.69 -3.60 5.63
C CYS A 931 40.17 -3.33 5.57
N VAL A 932 39.67 -2.48 6.47
CA VAL A 932 38.23 -2.19 6.64
C VAL A 932 37.58 -1.67 5.36
N PHE A 933 38.22 -0.72 4.67
CA PHE A 933 37.68 -0.15 3.44
C PHE A 933 37.63 -1.17 2.28
N TYR A 934 38.62 -2.06 2.18
CA TYR A 934 38.61 -3.13 1.18
C TYR A 934 37.41 -4.06 1.37
N GLU A 935 37.11 -4.47 2.60
CA GLU A 935 35.94 -5.32 2.89
C GLU A 935 34.61 -4.60 2.61
N TYR A 936 34.52 -3.30 2.92
CA TYR A 936 33.38 -2.47 2.52
C TYR A 936 33.21 -2.42 1.00
N GLN A 937 34.30 -2.13 0.26
CA GLN A 937 34.29 -2.04 -1.19
C GLN A 937 33.97 -3.38 -1.85
N LYS A 938 34.51 -4.48 -1.33
CA LYS A 938 34.21 -5.86 -1.74
C LYS A 938 32.72 -6.15 -1.63
N ARG A 939 32.10 -5.83 -0.49
CA ARG A 939 30.64 -5.99 -0.31
C ARG A 939 29.86 -5.15 -1.32
N CYS A 940 30.16 -3.86 -1.45
CA CYS A 940 29.47 -2.98 -2.39
C CYS A 940 29.64 -3.43 -3.85
N TYR A 941 30.84 -3.90 -4.23
CA TYR A 941 31.10 -4.39 -5.58
C TYR A 941 30.29 -5.66 -5.89
N ILE A 942 30.17 -6.59 -4.92
CA ILE A 942 29.32 -7.78 -5.04
C ILE A 942 27.85 -7.38 -5.19
N GLU A 943 27.33 -6.50 -4.33
CA GLU A 943 25.94 -6.03 -4.38
C GLU A 943 25.61 -5.34 -5.73
N LEU A 944 26.54 -4.53 -6.27
CA LEU A 944 26.34 -3.81 -7.54
C LEU A 944 26.53 -4.69 -8.80
N ASN A 945 27.44 -5.65 -8.77
CA ASN A 945 27.77 -6.51 -9.91
C ASN A 945 27.22 -7.95 -9.78
N TYR A 946 26.23 -8.15 -8.91
CA TYR A 946 25.82 -9.47 -8.41
C TYR A 946 25.53 -10.49 -9.51
N LYS A 947 24.78 -10.08 -10.55
CA LYS A 947 24.47 -10.93 -11.71
C LYS A 947 25.74 -11.43 -12.42
N SER A 948 26.72 -10.56 -12.61
CA SER A 948 27.98 -10.90 -13.28
C SER A 948 28.85 -11.81 -12.42
N VAL A 949 28.90 -11.52 -11.11
CA VAL A 949 29.62 -12.31 -10.11
C VAL A 949 29.10 -13.74 -10.08
N LEU A 950 27.78 -13.93 -9.98
CA LEU A 950 27.18 -15.26 -9.96
C LEU A 950 27.33 -16.00 -11.29
N SER A 951 27.23 -15.31 -12.43
CA SER A 951 27.35 -15.96 -13.74
C SER A 951 28.75 -16.48 -14.07
N GLU A 952 29.79 -16.00 -13.38
CA GLU A 952 31.16 -16.46 -13.56
C GLU A 952 31.38 -17.86 -12.94
N TYR A 953 30.58 -18.22 -11.93
CA TYR A 953 30.64 -19.54 -11.31
C TYR A 953 29.89 -20.56 -12.18
N ASN A 954 30.62 -21.26 -13.05
CA ASN A 954 30.11 -22.48 -13.67
C ASN A 954 30.16 -23.61 -12.64
N VAL A 955 29.01 -24.17 -12.26
CA VAL A 955 28.90 -25.26 -11.29
C VAL A 955 29.31 -26.59 -11.94
N VAL A 956 30.58 -26.71 -12.36
CA VAL A 956 31.14 -27.93 -12.98
C VAL A 956 31.96 -28.70 -11.96
N SER A 957 32.83 -28.01 -11.23
CA SER A 957 33.64 -28.61 -10.16
C SER A 957 32.99 -28.46 -8.77
N HIS A 958 33.26 -29.41 -7.88
CA HIS A 958 32.79 -29.35 -6.48
C HIS A 958 33.32 -28.08 -5.75
N HIS A 959 34.52 -27.62 -6.09
CA HIS A 959 35.07 -26.39 -5.52
C HIS A 959 34.32 -25.13 -6.00
N GLU A 960 33.97 -25.03 -7.29
CA GLU A 960 33.18 -23.90 -7.81
C GLU A 960 31.75 -23.93 -7.26
N MET A 961 31.20 -25.12 -7.06
CA MET A 961 29.91 -25.33 -6.38
C MET A 961 29.92 -24.74 -4.96
N ASN A 962 30.94 -25.07 -4.16
CA ASN A 962 31.07 -24.55 -2.79
C ASN A 962 31.20 -23.03 -2.77
N ARG A 963 31.97 -22.45 -3.70
CA ARG A 963 32.07 -20.98 -3.86
C ARG A 963 30.74 -20.35 -4.27
N PHE A 964 30.02 -20.96 -5.21
CA PHE A 964 28.70 -20.50 -5.64
C PHE A 964 27.70 -20.50 -4.49
N ILE A 965 27.62 -21.61 -3.75
CA ILE A 965 26.77 -21.77 -2.56
C ILE A 965 27.13 -20.70 -1.50
N PHE A 966 28.42 -20.55 -1.19
CA PHE A 966 28.90 -19.54 -0.24
C PHE A 966 28.45 -18.13 -0.61
N LYS A 967 28.58 -17.75 -1.89
CA LYS A 967 28.18 -16.41 -2.37
C LYS A 967 26.67 -16.22 -2.41
N ILE A 968 25.91 -17.26 -2.70
CA ILE A 968 24.45 -17.21 -2.67
C ILE A 968 23.96 -17.02 -1.23
N VAL A 969 24.37 -17.88 -0.30
CA VAL A 969 23.84 -17.86 1.07
C VAL A 969 24.15 -16.55 1.77
N ASN A 970 25.35 -16.00 1.60
CA ASN A 970 25.78 -14.81 2.32
C ASN A 970 25.24 -13.48 1.76
N HIS A 971 24.78 -13.43 0.50
CA HIS A 971 24.42 -12.16 -0.15
C HIS A 971 22.99 -12.11 -0.73
N SER A 972 22.28 -13.23 -0.89
CA SER A 972 20.97 -13.27 -1.57
C SER A 972 19.77 -12.89 -0.71
N THR A 973 19.96 -12.47 0.55
CA THR A 973 18.82 -12.22 1.44
C THR A 973 18.00 -11.00 1.00
N SER A 974 18.65 -9.93 0.53
CA SER A 974 17.93 -8.74 0.04
C SER A 974 17.09 -9.03 -1.21
N ALA A 975 15.88 -8.49 -1.28
CA ALA A 975 14.89 -8.72 -2.33
C ALA A 975 15.44 -8.55 -3.75
N LYS A 976 16.21 -7.48 -4.02
CA LYS A 976 16.80 -7.23 -5.35
C LYS A 976 17.81 -8.30 -5.77
N LEU A 977 18.60 -8.77 -4.80
CA LEU A 977 19.63 -9.78 -5.02
C LEU A 977 19.00 -11.17 -5.08
N LYS A 978 17.98 -11.42 -4.26
CA LYS A 978 17.16 -12.63 -4.22
C LYS A 978 16.53 -12.96 -5.57
N GLU A 979 15.90 -11.99 -6.24
CA GLU A 979 15.32 -12.21 -7.58
C GLU A 979 16.40 -12.59 -8.61
N THR A 980 17.55 -11.92 -8.55
CA THR A 980 18.68 -12.21 -9.44
C THR A 980 19.28 -13.59 -9.13
N ALA A 981 19.41 -13.94 -7.85
CA ALA A 981 19.91 -15.22 -7.38
C ALA A 981 18.98 -16.35 -7.80
N SER A 982 17.66 -16.20 -7.58
CA SER A 982 16.64 -17.17 -7.97
C SER A 982 16.68 -17.46 -9.47
N ALA A 983 16.71 -16.42 -10.31
CA ALA A 983 16.78 -16.58 -11.77
C ALA A 983 18.04 -17.33 -12.23
N LEU A 984 19.19 -17.05 -11.61
CA LEU A 984 20.45 -17.72 -11.93
C LEU A 984 20.53 -19.13 -11.35
N LEU A 985 19.96 -19.36 -10.17
CA LEU A 985 19.85 -20.68 -9.55
C LEU A 985 19.00 -21.60 -10.43
N THR A 986 17.82 -21.15 -10.88
CA THR A 986 16.99 -21.92 -11.82
C THR A 986 17.76 -22.26 -13.10
N LYS A 987 18.45 -21.29 -13.70
CA LYS A 987 19.28 -21.54 -14.89
C LYS A 987 20.41 -22.55 -14.66
N ASN A 988 21.05 -22.51 -13.49
CA ASN A 988 22.13 -23.45 -13.13
C ASN A 988 21.61 -24.85 -12.85
N LEU A 989 20.42 -24.99 -12.25
CA LEU A 989 19.74 -26.27 -12.09
C LEU A 989 19.36 -26.86 -13.45
N GLU A 990 18.83 -26.03 -14.37
CA GLU A 990 18.52 -26.43 -15.75
C GLU A 990 19.74 -26.90 -16.54
N ALA A 991 20.90 -26.29 -16.31
CA ALA A 991 22.15 -26.67 -16.96
C ALA A 991 22.76 -27.96 -16.41
N ASN A 992 22.52 -28.29 -15.13
CA ASN A 992 23.13 -29.43 -14.42
C ASN A 992 22.09 -30.40 -13.86
N LYS A 993 21.15 -30.84 -14.70
CA LYS A 993 20.02 -31.71 -14.30
C LYS A 993 20.44 -32.93 -13.48
N ASP A 994 21.48 -33.65 -13.92
CA ASP A 994 21.98 -34.87 -13.25
C ASP A 994 22.46 -34.64 -11.81
N LYS A 995 22.84 -33.40 -11.46
CA LYS A 995 23.37 -33.02 -10.14
C LYS A 995 22.48 -32.01 -9.40
N ALA A 996 21.30 -31.70 -9.92
CA ALA A 996 20.43 -30.67 -9.37
C ALA A 996 20.03 -30.93 -7.91
N ILE A 997 19.70 -32.19 -7.58
CA ILE A 997 19.35 -32.64 -6.22
C ILE A 997 20.55 -32.48 -5.28
N GLN A 998 21.75 -32.87 -5.71
CA GLN A 998 22.98 -32.75 -4.92
C GLN A 998 23.31 -31.28 -4.63
N LEU A 999 23.23 -30.43 -5.67
CA LEU A 999 23.44 -28.99 -5.55
C LEU A 999 22.46 -28.35 -4.58
N PHE A 1000 21.17 -28.68 -4.71
CA PHE A 1000 20.13 -28.11 -3.86
C PHE A 1000 20.24 -28.61 -2.41
N TYR A 1001 20.49 -29.91 -2.21
CA TYR A 1001 20.71 -30.46 -0.87
C TYR A 1001 21.91 -29.80 -0.20
N GLN A 1002 23.04 -29.64 -0.91
CA GLN A 1002 24.21 -28.96 -0.37
C GLN A 1002 23.93 -27.49 -0.04
N LEU A 1003 23.12 -26.80 -0.85
CA LEU A 1003 22.72 -25.42 -0.60
C LEU A 1003 21.88 -25.27 0.67
N VAL A 1004 20.89 -26.15 0.87
CA VAL A 1004 20.06 -26.20 2.08
C VAL A 1004 20.90 -26.60 3.29
N TYR A 1005 21.78 -27.59 3.14
CA TYR A 1005 22.66 -28.08 4.20
C TYR A 1005 23.66 -27.00 4.67
N TYR A 1006 24.31 -26.31 3.72
CA TYR A 1006 25.25 -25.23 4.02
C TYR A 1006 24.56 -24.01 4.67
N GLN A 1007 23.32 -23.70 4.30
CA GLN A 1007 22.53 -22.67 4.99
C GLN A 1007 22.37 -22.92 6.48
N ASN A 1008 22.48 -24.16 6.92
CA ASN A 1008 22.37 -24.56 8.31
C ASN A 1008 23.75 -24.61 9.01
N ASN A 1009 24.75 -23.91 8.44
CA ASN A 1009 26.10 -23.73 8.98
C ASN A 1009 26.84 -25.05 9.26
N LEU A 1010 26.65 -26.01 8.36
CA LEU A 1010 27.36 -27.28 8.35
C LEU A 1010 28.47 -27.23 7.30
N GLU A 1011 29.54 -27.99 7.54
CA GLU A 1011 30.67 -28.10 6.60
C GLU A 1011 30.22 -28.58 5.23
N PHE A 1012 30.99 -28.25 4.18
CA PHE A 1012 30.68 -28.74 2.84
C PHE A 1012 30.77 -30.27 2.82
N LEU A 1013 29.63 -30.89 2.52
CA LEU A 1013 29.53 -32.34 2.37
C LEU A 1013 30.48 -32.85 1.29
N SER A 1014 31.06 -34.02 1.55
CA SER A 1014 31.87 -34.71 0.56
C SER A 1014 31.03 -35.10 -0.66
N SER A 1015 31.69 -35.30 -1.81
CA SER A 1015 31.01 -35.78 -3.02
C SER A 1015 30.36 -37.16 -2.82
N GLU A 1016 30.91 -37.99 -1.93
CA GLU A 1016 30.37 -39.31 -1.58
C GLU A 1016 29.07 -39.22 -0.78
N GLU A 1017 29.01 -38.37 0.25
CA GLU A 1017 27.80 -38.15 1.07
C GLU A 1017 26.66 -37.54 0.24
N LEU A 1018 26.98 -36.59 -0.65
CA LEU A 1018 25.99 -36.00 -1.56
C LEU A 1018 25.42 -37.03 -2.52
N GLN A 1019 26.27 -37.92 -3.03
CA GLN A 1019 25.85 -38.99 -3.93
C GLN A 1019 25.02 -40.05 -3.17
N GLU A 1020 25.41 -40.40 -1.95
CA GLU A 1020 24.65 -41.30 -1.09
C GLU A 1020 23.25 -40.73 -0.79
N PHE A 1021 23.15 -39.45 -0.48
CA PHE A 1021 21.84 -38.80 -0.27
C PHE A 1021 20.99 -38.82 -1.55
N ALA A 1022 21.57 -38.44 -2.70
CA ALA A 1022 20.84 -38.37 -3.96
C ALA A 1022 20.37 -39.75 -4.46
N VAL A 1023 21.09 -40.83 -4.14
CA VAL A 1023 20.70 -42.20 -4.48
C VAL A 1023 19.63 -42.74 -3.54
N ASN A 1024 19.71 -42.40 -2.25
CA ASN A 1024 18.84 -42.98 -1.21
C ASN A 1024 17.55 -42.20 -0.96
N ASN A 1025 17.45 -40.94 -1.39
CA ASN A 1025 16.33 -40.07 -1.10
C ASN A 1025 15.68 -39.52 -2.37
N SER A 1026 14.36 -39.53 -2.38
CA SER A 1026 13.58 -38.89 -3.43
C SER A 1026 13.66 -37.35 -3.30
N PRO A 1027 13.58 -36.58 -4.40
CA PRO A 1027 13.64 -35.12 -4.37
C PRO A 1027 12.60 -34.49 -3.42
N GLN A 1028 11.45 -35.14 -3.28
CA GLN A 1028 10.35 -34.68 -2.42
C GLN A 1028 10.73 -34.65 -0.95
N LYS A 1029 11.63 -35.55 -0.49
CA LYS A 1029 12.13 -35.54 0.89
C LYS A 1029 12.88 -34.25 1.25
N LEU A 1030 13.42 -33.51 0.27
CA LEU A 1030 14.09 -32.23 0.52
C LEU A 1030 13.15 -31.18 1.14
N TYR A 1031 11.86 -31.26 0.84
CA TYR A 1031 10.86 -30.31 1.34
C TYR A 1031 10.59 -30.44 2.84
N SER A 1032 11.08 -31.49 3.51
CA SER A 1032 11.05 -31.56 4.97
C SER A 1032 11.91 -30.49 5.64
N TYR A 1033 12.85 -29.90 4.91
CA TYR A 1033 13.71 -28.79 5.36
C TYR A 1033 13.13 -27.41 5.06
N LEU A 1034 11.88 -27.32 4.58
CA LEU A 1034 11.23 -26.05 4.27
C LEU A 1034 11.05 -25.20 5.54
N ASP A 1035 11.54 -23.97 5.50
CA ASP A 1035 11.46 -22.98 6.57
C ASP A 1035 11.20 -21.58 5.98
N PHE A 1036 10.71 -20.64 6.80
CA PHE A 1036 10.43 -19.28 6.36
C PHE A 1036 11.69 -18.56 5.85
N THR A 1037 12.87 -18.95 6.34
CA THR A 1037 14.14 -18.34 5.93
C THR A 1037 14.67 -18.81 4.57
N ASN A 1038 14.23 -19.99 4.11
CA ASN A 1038 14.69 -20.65 2.88
C ASN A 1038 13.59 -20.85 1.83
N LEU A 1039 12.37 -20.36 2.10
CA LEU A 1039 11.21 -20.40 1.19
C LEU A 1039 11.57 -20.10 -0.27
N TRP A 1040 12.42 -19.11 -0.51
CA TRP A 1040 12.79 -18.67 -1.85
C TRP A 1040 13.66 -19.64 -2.63
N LEU A 1041 14.46 -20.46 -1.93
CA LEU A 1041 15.17 -21.57 -2.53
C LEU A 1041 14.18 -22.62 -3.01
N PHE A 1042 13.23 -22.99 -2.15
CA PHE A 1042 12.18 -23.94 -2.49
C PHE A 1042 11.25 -23.43 -3.59
N GLN A 1043 10.95 -22.14 -3.64
CA GLN A 1043 10.24 -21.52 -4.78
C GLN A 1043 11.01 -21.70 -6.09
N SER A 1044 12.33 -21.42 -6.07
CA SER A 1044 13.21 -21.56 -7.24
C SER A 1044 13.37 -23.01 -7.69
N PHE A 1045 13.45 -23.95 -6.74
CA PHE A 1045 13.59 -25.38 -6.99
C PHE A 1045 12.28 -26.00 -7.47
N THR A 1046 11.15 -25.64 -6.85
CA THR A 1046 9.81 -26.10 -7.28
C THR A 1046 9.54 -25.67 -8.72
N LYS A 1047 9.86 -24.42 -9.06
CA LYS A 1047 9.79 -23.91 -10.44
C LYS A 1047 10.61 -24.76 -11.42
N PHE A 1048 11.87 -25.06 -11.08
CA PHE A 1048 12.74 -25.91 -11.90
C PHE A 1048 12.17 -27.33 -12.03
N TYR A 1049 11.82 -27.96 -10.91
CA TYR A 1049 11.46 -29.37 -10.84
C TYR A 1049 10.14 -29.67 -11.56
N ILE A 1050 9.15 -28.78 -11.43
CA ILE A 1050 7.90 -28.89 -12.18
C ILE A 1050 8.15 -28.69 -13.68
N HIS A 1051 8.98 -27.72 -14.06
CA HIS A 1051 9.31 -27.48 -15.47
C HIS A 1051 10.08 -28.65 -16.10
N GLU A 1052 10.97 -29.29 -15.35
CA GLU A 1052 11.70 -30.48 -15.81
C GLU A 1052 10.77 -31.69 -16.01
N THR A 1053 9.83 -31.87 -15.09
CA THR A 1053 8.85 -32.96 -15.13
C THR A 1053 7.81 -32.75 -16.24
N PHE A 1054 7.48 -31.50 -16.57
CA PHE A 1054 6.47 -31.15 -17.56
C PHE A 1054 7.06 -30.95 -18.97
N GLN A 1055 6.98 -31.96 -19.83
CA GLN A 1055 7.43 -31.92 -21.24
C GLN A 1055 6.28 -31.99 -22.26
N ASN A 1056 5.07 -31.65 -21.84
CA ASN A 1056 3.87 -31.48 -22.66
C ASN A 1056 3.20 -32.78 -23.14
N THR A 1057 3.36 -33.90 -22.42
CA THR A 1057 2.61 -35.16 -22.68
C THR A 1057 1.57 -35.45 -21.59
N ASN A 1058 0.55 -36.26 -21.90
CA ASN A 1058 -0.46 -36.66 -20.90
C ASN A 1058 0.14 -37.49 -19.75
N GLU A 1059 1.18 -38.28 -20.03
CA GLU A 1059 1.92 -39.00 -18.98
C GLU A 1059 2.61 -38.05 -18.00
N ASP A 1060 3.04 -36.87 -18.47
CA ASP A 1060 3.68 -35.86 -17.62
C ASP A 1060 2.69 -35.22 -16.66
N LYS A 1061 1.41 -35.05 -17.04
CA LYS A 1061 0.39 -34.53 -16.12
C LYS A 1061 0.26 -35.39 -14.86
N VAL A 1062 0.25 -36.71 -15.02
CA VAL A 1062 0.17 -37.66 -13.90
C VAL A 1062 1.42 -37.56 -13.03
N LYS A 1063 2.61 -37.55 -13.64
CA LYS A 1063 3.88 -37.41 -12.90
C LYS A 1063 3.97 -36.09 -12.12
N VAL A 1064 3.56 -34.97 -12.72
CA VAL A 1064 3.52 -33.66 -12.04
C VAL A 1064 2.55 -33.71 -10.86
N GLY A 1065 1.38 -34.34 -11.03
CA GLY A 1065 0.43 -34.58 -9.93
C GLY A 1065 1.06 -35.36 -8.79
N ASP A 1066 1.65 -36.53 -9.08
CA ASP A 1066 2.30 -37.38 -8.07
C ASP A 1066 3.39 -36.62 -7.30
N VAL A 1067 4.18 -35.81 -8.02
CA VAL A 1067 5.21 -34.95 -7.43
C VAL A 1067 4.61 -33.92 -6.47
N ILE A 1068 3.62 -33.15 -6.91
CA ILE A 1068 2.99 -32.07 -6.13
C ILE A 1068 2.37 -32.63 -4.84
N PHE A 1069 1.60 -33.71 -4.94
CA PHE A 1069 0.94 -34.30 -3.78
C PHE A 1069 1.94 -34.99 -2.83
N SER A 1070 3.02 -35.58 -3.37
CA SER A 1070 4.11 -36.10 -2.54
C SER A 1070 4.85 -34.99 -1.77
N ILE A 1071 5.02 -33.82 -2.38
CA ILE A 1071 5.60 -32.64 -1.69
C ILE A 1071 4.70 -32.22 -0.53
N ILE A 1072 3.39 -32.11 -0.76
CA ILE A 1072 2.40 -31.74 0.26
C ILE A 1072 2.36 -32.75 1.42
N GLU A 1073 2.42 -34.05 1.10
CA GLU A 1073 2.45 -35.10 2.11
C GLU A 1073 3.72 -34.99 2.97
N THR A 1074 4.86 -34.72 2.33
CA THR A 1074 6.16 -34.58 3.02
C THR A 1074 6.16 -33.37 3.98
N THR A 1075 5.61 -32.25 3.54
CA THR A 1075 5.51 -31.01 4.35
C THR A 1075 4.35 -31.03 5.34
N LYS A 1076 3.51 -32.07 5.35
CA LYS A 1076 2.37 -32.22 6.27
C LYS A 1076 1.43 -31.01 6.27
N TYR A 1077 1.16 -30.43 5.10
CA TYR A 1077 0.29 -29.23 4.94
C TYR A 1077 0.80 -27.99 5.67
N ASN A 1078 2.12 -27.81 5.78
CA ASN A 1078 2.73 -26.59 6.33
C ASN A 1078 2.18 -25.31 5.66
N VAL A 1079 2.06 -24.22 6.42
CA VAL A 1079 1.54 -22.93 5.94
C VAL A 1079 2.31 -22.38 4.74
N LEU A 1080 3.60 -22.69 4.63
CA LEU A 1080 4.45 -22.28 3.52
C LEU A 1080 4.21 -23.08 2.23
N CYS A 1081 3.46 -24.19 2.26
CA CYS A 1081 3.24 -25.03 1.09
C CYS A 1081 2.53 -24.29 -0.03
N ALA A 1082 1.58 -23.40 0.28
CA ALA A 1082 0.95 -22.59 -0.75
C ALA A 1082 1.98 -21.64 -1.41
N LYS A 1083 2.93 -21.15 -0.61
CA LYS A 1083 3.94 -20.16 -1.02
C LYS A 1083 4.99 -20.71 -1.98
N ILE A 1084 5.26 -22.02 -1.98
CA ILE A 1084 6.29 -22.60 -2.88
C ILE A 1084 5.90 -22.52 -4.36
N PHE A 1085 4.61 -22.37 -4.67
CA PHE A 1085 4.11 -22.31 -6.05
C PHE A 1085 4.01 -20.87 -6.61
N GLU A 1086 4.22 -19.83 -5.80
CA GLU A 1086 3.99 -18.43 -6.18
C GLU A 1086 4.90 -17.94 -7.33
N ASP A 1087 6.13 -18.47 -7.42
CA ASP A 1087 7.11 -18.06 -8.44
C ASP A 1087 6.93 -18.75 -9.81
N ILE A 1088 5.91 -19.59 -9.95
CA ILE A 1088 5.58 -20.26 -11.21
C ILE A 1088 4.84 -19.27 -12.12
N ARG A 1089 5.51 -18.83 -13.19
CA ARG A 1089 4.99 -17.83 -14.13
C ARG A 1089 4.59 -18.39 -15.51
N ASP A 1090 4.93 -19.64 -15.82
CA ASP A 1090 4.51 -20.26 -17.09
C ASP A 1090 3.01 -20.56 -17.01
N HIS A 1091 2.21 -19.85 -17.82
CA HIS A 1091 0.76 -19.98 -17.87
C HIS A 1091 0.30 -21.44 -17.99
N ARG A 1092 0.96 -22.23 -18.84
CA ARG A 1092 0.60 -23.64 -19.07
C ARG A 1092 0.81 -24.49 -17.81
N VAL A 1093 1.86 -24.19 -17.07
CA VAL A 1093 2.17 -24.89 -15.81
C VAL A 1093 1.19 -24.44 -14.72
N THR A 1094 0.89 -23.14 -14.64
CA THR A 1094 -0.12 -22.65 -13.68
C THR A 1094 -1.50 -23.26 -13.93
N ASP A 1095 -1.88 -23.42 -15.20
CA ASP A 1095 -3.13 -24.09 -15.60
C ASP A 1095 -3.13 -25.55 -15.16
N LEU A 1096 -2.04 -26.26 -15.42
CA LEU A 1096 -1.89 -27.65 -15.01
C LEU A 1096 -1.97 -27.81 -13.49
N VAL A 1097 -1.28 -26.96 -12.73
CA VAL A 1097 -1.27 -27.03 -11.26
C VAL A 1097 -2.67 -26.78 -10.71
N ILE A 1098 -3.37 -25.74 -11.18
CA ILE A 1098 -4.76 -25.48 -10.79
C ILE A 1098 -5.64 -26.69 -11.13
N GLU A 1099 -5.55 -27.20 -12.37
CA GLU A 1099 -6.33 -28.35 -12.83
C GLU A 1099 -6.10 -29.58 -11.94
N LEU A 1100 -4.84 -29.89 -11.57
CA LEU A 1100 -4.52 -31.04 -10.72
C LEU A 1100 -5.14 -30.92 -9.32
N PHE A 1101 -5.05 -29.74 -8.72
CA PHE A 1101 -5.63 -29.47 -7.40
C PHE A 1101 -7.16 -29.51 -7.41
N GLU A 1102 -7.79 -28.93 -8.43
CA GLU A 1102 -9.24 -28.99 -8.62
C GLU A 1102 -9.73 -30.43 -8.81
N GLN A 1103 -9.07 -31.20 -9.70
CA GLN A 1103 -9.45 -32.58 -9.98
C GLN A 1103 -9.29 -33.48 -8.77
N ASP A 1104 -8.21 -33.34 -8.00
CA ASP A 1104 -8.02 -34.10 -6.76
C ASP A 1104 -9.11 -33.77 -5.74
N PHE A 1105 -9.38 -32.48 -5.52
CA PHE A 1105 -10.44 -32.04 -4.62
C PHE A 1105 -11.82 -32.54 -5.04
N PHE A 1106 -12.20 -32.39 -6.31
CA PHE A 1106 -13.50 -32.82 -6.82
C PHE A 1106 -13.67 -34.35 -6.75
N LYS A 1107 -12.64 -35.12 -7.10
CA LYS A 1107 -12.69 -36.59 -7.01
C LYS A 1107 -12.82 -37.07 -5.57
N LYS A 1108 -12.12 -36.44 -4.62
CA LYS A 1108 -12.20 -36.77 -3.19
C LYS A 1108 -13.56 -36.43 -2.57
N ILE A 1109 -14.22 -35.36 -3.04
CA ILE A 1109 -15.61 -35.09 -2.66
C ILE A 1109 -16.52 -36.23 -3.12
N ILE A 1110 -16.41 -36.63 -4.39
CA ILE A 1110 -17.28 -37.67 -4.97
C ILE A 1110 -17.04 -39.03 -4.30
N SER A 1111 -15.80 -39.36 -3.93
CA SER A 1111 -15.49 -40.61 -3.22
C SER A 1111 -15.93 -40.62 -1.75
N GLY A 1112 -16.29 -39.46 -1.19
CA GLY A 1112 -16.69 -39.31 0.20
C GLY A 1112 -15.53 -39.28 1.20
N GLU A 1113 -14.32 -38.90 0.77
CA GLU A 1113 -13.17 -38.74 1.67
C GLU A 1113 -13.31 -37.51 2.58
N GLU A 1114 -12.68 -37.57 3.76
CA GLU A 1114 -12.62 -36.45 4.70
C GLU A 1114 -11.36 -35.62 4.48
N PHE A 1115 -11.51 -34.29 4.44
CA PHE A 1115 -10.40 -33.36 4.26
C PHE A 1115 -9.88 -32.85 5.60
N LYS A 1116 -8.55 -32.72 5.69
CA LYS A 1116 -7.93 -31.93 6.75
C LYS A 1116 -8.16 -30.43 6.51
N ALA A 1117 -8.38 -29.69 7.59
CA ALA A 1117 -8.67 -28.26 7.53
C ALA A 1117 -7.52 -27.47 6.86
N GLU A 1118 -6.28 -27.88 7.16
CA GLU A 1118 -5.06 -27.27 6.63
C GLU A 1118 -4.94 -27.45 5.09
N PHE A 1119 -5.37 -28.61 4.58
CA PHE A 1119 -5.38 -28.87 3.13
C PHE A 1119 -6.32 -27.92 2.39
N LEU A 1120 -7.53 -27.71 2.92
CA LEU A 1120 -8.53 -26.83 2.30
C LEU A 1120 -8.08 -25.37 2.29
N GLN A 1121 -7.41 -24.92 3.36
CA GLN A 1121 -6.82 -23.58 3.41
C GLN A 1121 -5.72 -23.41 2.36
N MET A 1122 -4.79 -24.36 2.28
CA MET A 1122 -3.71 -24.35 1.30
C MET A 1122 -4.27 -24.37 -0.13
N LEU A 1123 -5.28 -25.19 -0.41
CA LEU A 1123 -5.93 -25.29 -1.72
C LEU A 1123 -6.48 -23.93 -2.17
N ILE A 1124 -7.22 -23.24 -1.31
CA ILE A 1124 -7.79 -21.92 -1.60
C ILE A 1124 -6.68 -20.91 -1.86
N GLU A 1125 -5.62 -20.92 -1.06
CA GLU A 1125 -4.51 -19.97 -1.21
C GLU A 1125 -3.76 -20.18 -2.54
N ILE A 1126 -3.48 -21.43 -2.91
CA ILE A 1126 -2.82 -21.78 -4.18
C ILE A 1126 -3.68 -21.33 -5.38
N ILE A 1127 -4.95 -21.72 -5.41
CA ILE A 1127 -5.85 -21.40 -6.54
C ILE A 1127 -6.01 -19.89 -6.67
N ASN A 1128 -6.19 -19.17 -5.56
CA ASN A 1128 -6.30 -17.71 -5.59
C ASN A 1128 -5.02 -17.04 -6.09
N HIS A 1129 -3.85 -17.45 -5.57
CA HIS A 1129 -2.59 -16.82 -5.97
C HIS A 1129 -2.31 -17.04 -7.46
N LEU A 1130 -2.44 -18.29 -7.93
CA LEU A 1130 -2.19 -18.64 -9.33
C LEU A 1130 -3.23 -18.00 -10.27
N SER A 1131 -4.50 -17.94 -9.86
CA SER A 1131 -5.55 -17.29 -10.66
C SER A 1131 -5.41 -15.76 -10.70
N MET A 1132 -4.98 -15.11 -9.60
CA MET A 1132 -4.71 -13.67 -9.58
C MET A 1132 -3.60 -13.27 -10.56
N HIS A 1133 -2.63 -14.14 -10.82
CA HIS A 1133 -1.62 -13.90 -11.86
C HIS A 1133 -2.18 -13.98 -13.29
N LYS A 1134 -3.18 -14.85 -13.55
CA LYS A 1134 -3.89 -14.88 -14.85
C LYS A 1134 -4.61 -13.57 -15.14
N GLY A 1135 -5.27 -12.98 -14.14
CA GLY A 1135 -6.08 -11.77 -14.35
C GLY A 1135 -5.27 -10.56 -14.84
N LYS A 1136 -3.94 -10.53 -14.62
CA LYS A 1136 -3.05 -9.48 -15.13
C LYS A 1136 -2.65 -9.69 -16.59
N THR A 1137 -2.81 -10.89 -17.13
CA THR A 1137 -2.51 -11.22 -18.52
C THR A 1137 -3.81 -11.34 -19.31
N ASN A 1138 -4.03 -10.44 -20.28
CA ASN A 1138 -5.28 -10.22 -21.02
C ASN A 1138 -5.81 -11.40 -21.85
N ASP A 1139 -5.29 -12.62 -21.69
CA ASP A 1139 -5.70 -13.77 -22.47
C ASP A 1139 -7.05 -14.29 -21.95
N ARG A 1140 -8.09 -14.01 -22.74
CA ARG A 1140 -9.47 -14.50 -22.56
C ARG A 1140 -9.60 -16.02 -22.73
N SER A 1141 -8.51 -16.76 -22.88
CA SER A 1141 -8.47 -18.21 -23.02
C SER A 1141 -8.54 -18.92 -21.67
N GLY A 1142 -9.47 -18.51 -20.81
CA GLY A 1142 -9.87 -19.30 -19.66
C GLY A 1142 -10.69 -20.51 -20.10
N GLU A 1143 -10.21 -21.30 -21.05
CA GLU A 1143 -10.82 -22.60 -21.32
C GLU A 1143 -10.48 -23.47 -20.10
N GLN A 1144 -11.44 -23.62 -19.19
CA GLN A 1144 -11.38 -24.72 -18.24
C GLN A 1144 -11.25 -26.00 -19.06
N SER A 1145 -10.44 -26.95 -18.63
CA SER A 1145 -10.46 -28.25 -19.30
C SER A 1145 -11.88 -28.81 -19.19
N HIS A 1146 -12.42 -29.34 -20.29
CA HIS A 1146 -13.75 -29.94 -20.34
C HIS A 1146 -13.94 -30.97 -19.19
N THR A 1147 -12.85 -31.61 -18.76
CA THR A 1147 -12.78 -32.52 -17.61
C THR A 1147 -13.06 -31.85 -16.26
N SER A 1148 -12.53 -30.64 -15.98
CA SER A 1148 -12.82 -29.93 -14.73
C SER A 1148 -14.27 -29.45 -14.68
N TYR A 1149 -14.83 -29.03 -15.82
CA TYR A 1149 -16.24 -28.68 -15.93
C TYR A 1149 -17.15 -29.89 -15.66
N GLU A 1150 -16.89 -31.04 -16.29
CA GLU A 1150 -17.63 -32.29 -16.03
C GLU A 1150 -17.58 -32.70 -14.56
N LEU A 1151 -16.42 -32.63 -13.92
CA LEU A 1151 -16.27 -32.93 -12.49
C LEU A 1151 -17.03 -31.93 -11.63
N CYS A 1152 -17.02 -30.64 -11.99
CA CYS A 1152 -17.80 -29.61 -11.31
C CYS A 1152 -19.31 -29.94 -11.33
N VAL A 1153 -19.84 -30.36 -12.49
CA VAL A 1153 -21.23 -30.81 -12.64
C VAL A 1153 -21.51 -32.06 -11.79
N GLN A 1154 -20.60 -33.04 -11.78
CA GLN A 1154 -20.74 -34.25 -10.96
C GLN A 1154 -20.72 -33.96 -9.45
N VAL A 1155 -19.83 -33.07 -8.99
CA VAL A 1155 -19.77 -32.63 -7.59
C VAL A 1155 -21.06 -31.93 -7.18
N MET A 1156 -21.60 -31.04 -8.02
CA MET A 1156 -22.90 -30.40 -7.76
C MET A 1156 -24.04 -31.42 -7.69
N ALA A 1157 -24.08 -32.37 -8.61
CA ALA A 1157 -25.07 -33.44 -8.61
C ALA A 1157 -24.93 -34.34 -7.37
N HIS A 1158 -23.71 -34.60 -6.91
CA HIS A 1158 -23.44 -35.34 -5.68
C HIS A 1158 -24.00 -34.59 -4.45
N PHE A 1159 -23.67 -33.30 -4.29
CA PHE A 1159 -24.23 -32.49 -3.21
C PHE A 1159 -25.78 -32.43 -3.25
N GLN A 1160 -26.36 -32.41 -4.45
CA GLN A 1160 -27.82 -32.46 -4.62
C GLN A 1160 -28.43 -33.80 -4.19
N GLN A 1161 -27.70 -34.91 -4.26
CA GLN A 1161 -28.21 -36.25 -3.87
C GLN A 1161 -28.11 -36.52 -2.36
N LEU A 1162 -27.24 -35.81 -1.64
CA LEU A 1162 -27.09 -35.94 -0.18
C LEU A 1162 -28.39 -35.55 0.55
N SER A 1163 -28.62 -36.13 1.72
CA SER A 1163 -29.69 -35.70 2.65
C SER A 1163 -29.36 -34.34 3.29
N ASP A 1164 -30.36 -33.64 3.85
CA ASP A 1164 -30.15 -32.31 4.45
C ASP A 1164 -29.14 -32.35 5.62
N SER A 1165 -29.15 -33.43 6.41
CA SER A 1165 -28.19 -33.64 7.50
C SER A 1165 -26.77 -33.88 7.00
N GLU A 1166 -26.59 -34.66 5.93
CA GLU A 1166 -25.27 -34.91 5.32
C GLU A 1166 -24.73 -33.66 4.62
N LEU A 1167 -25.59 -32.90 3.94
CA LEU A 1167 -25.22 -31.65 3.29
C LEU A 1167 -24.76 -30.61 4.32
N SER A 1168 -25.43 -30.51 5.47
CA SER A 1168 -25.00 -29.67 6.58
C SER A 1168 -23.67 -30.12 7.18
N ALA A 1169 -23.40 -31.43 7.24
CA ALA A 1169 -22.12 -31.95 7.71
C ALA A 1169 -20.95 -31.62 6.77
N LYS A 1170 -21.23 -31.42 5.48
CA LYS A 1170 -20.25 -31.06 4.42
C LYS A 1170 -20.19 -29.57 4.10
N GLU A 1171 -20.54 -28.70 5.06
CA GLU A 1171 -20.57 -27.24 4.87
C GLU A 1171 -19.22 -26.67 4.40
N ILE A 1172 -18.11 -27.12 4.99
CA ILE A 1172 -16.77 -26.58 4.71
C ILE A 1172 -16.35 -26.94 3.28
N GLU A 1173 -16.60 -28.17 2.85
CA GLU A 1173 -16.33 -28.64 1.50
C GLU A 1173 -17.17 -27.88 0.46
N LEU A 1174 -18.45 -27.63 0.77
CA LEU A 1174 -19.32 -26.85 -0.10
C LEU A 1174 -18.86 -25.40 -0.22
N ASP A 1175 -18.34 -24.80 0.86
CA ASP A 1175 -17.79 -23.45 0.85
C ASP A 1175 -16.53 -23.34 -0.03
N VAL A 1176 -15.60 -24.27 0.15
CA VAL A 1176 -14.37 -24.33 -0.67
C VAL A 1176 -14.74 -24.54 -2.13
N PHE A 1177 -15.68 -25.43 -2.43
CA PHE A 1177 -16.20 -25.65 -3.78
C PHE A 1177 -16.79 -24.37 -4.38
N MET A 1178 -17.62 -23.64 -3.65
CA MET A 1178 -18.21 -22.39 -4.12
C MET A 1178 -17.18 -21.28 -4.30
N LYS A 1179 -16.09 -21.25 -3.52
CA LYS A 1179 -14.96 -20.33 -3.73
C LYS A 1179 -14.21 -20.66 -5.03
N ILE A 1180 -13.89 -21.93 -5.26
CA ILE A 1180 -13.26 -22.39 -6.51
C ILE A 1180 -14.15 -22.06 -7.70
N PHE A 1181 -15.46 -22.32 -7.58
CA PHE A 1181 -16.45 -21.98 -8.59
C PHE A 1181 -16.42 -20.47 -8.94
N THR A 1182 -16.34 -19.61 -7.93
CA THR A 1182 -16.31 -18.15 -8.11
C THR A 1182 -15.05 -17.70 -8.85
N VAL A 1183 -13.91 -18.36 -8.62
CA VAL A 1183 -12.66 -18.10 -9.35
C VAL A 1183 -12.81 -18.43 -10.84
N HIS A 1184 -13.49 -19.53 -11.16
CA HIS A 1184 -13.69 -20.00 -12.53
C HIS A 1184 -15.03 -19.55 -13.17
N GLN A 1185 -15.77 -18.65 -12.52
CA GLN A 1185 -17.14 -18.28 -12.90
C GLN A 1185 -17.30 -17.93 -14.37
N ASN A 1186 -16.38 -17.14 -14.94
CA ASN A 1186 -16.48 -16.68 -16.33
C ASN A 1186 -16.34 -17.83 -17.33
N SER A 1187 -15.42 -18.75 -17.07
CA SER A 1187 -15.19 -19.93 -17.88
C SER A 1187 -16.39 -20.88 -17.83
N VAL A 1188 -16.89 -21.12 -16.61
CA VAL A 1188 -18.07 -21.95 -16.39
C VAL A 1188 -19.30 -21.35 -17.07
N PHE A 1189 -19.49 -20.03 -16.99
CA PHE A 1189 -20.62 -19.37 -17.66
C PHE A 1189 -20.55 -19.48 -19.19
N GLN A 1190 -19.34 -19.43 -19.78
CA GLN A 1190 -19.16 -19.64 -21.21
C GLN A 1190 -19.53 -21.07 -21.63
N GLU A 1191 -19.10 -22.08 -20.88
CA GLU A 1191 -19.47 -23.48 -21.15
C GLU A 1191 -20.97 -23.73 -20.92
N ILE A 1192 -21.57 -23.11 -19.90
CA ILE A 1192 -23.01 -23.16 -19.65
C ILE A 1192 -23.82 -22.65 -20.87
N LEU A 1193 -23.27 -21.69 -21.61
CA LEU A 1193 -23.88 -21.13 -22.82
C LEU A 1193 -23.60 -21.97 -24.08
N ARG A 1194 -22.55 -22.79 -24.09
CA ARG A 1194 -22.18 -23.66 -25.22
C ARG A 1194 -22.97 -24.97 -25.22
N ASP A 1195 -23.05 -25.67 -24.09
CA ASP A 1195 -23.61 -27.02 -24.00
C ASP A 1195 -25.02 -27.03 -23.37
N THR A 1196 -26.09 -27.11 -24.16
CA THR A 1196 -27.46 -26.97 -23.63
C THR A 1196 -27.92 -28.10 -22.69
N GLU A 1197 -27.39 -29.32 -22.80
CA GLU A 1197 -27.91 -30.46 -22.03
C GLU A 1197 -27.33 -30.50 -20.62
N SER A 1198 -26.01 -30.54 -20.47
CA SER A 1198 -25.32 -30.55 -19.16
C SER A 1198 -25.59 -29.27 -18.34
N SER A 1199 -25.72 -28.14 -19.02
CA SER A 1199 -26.02 -26.84 -18.42
C SER A 1199 -27.38 -26.75 -17.74
N SER A 1200 -28.37 -27.45 -18.29
CA SER A 1200 -29.70 -27.49 -17.68
C SER A 1200 -29.66 -28.16 -16.31
N ALA A 1201 -28.93 -29.28 -16.20
CA ALA A 1201 -28.75 -29.99 -14.94
C ALA A 1201 -27.98 -29.14 -13.93
N MET A 1202 -26.90 -28.48 -14.34
CA MET A 1202 -26.07 -27.65 -13.46
C MET A 1202 -26.85 -26.47 -12.85
N ILE A 1203 -27.64 -25.77 -13.67
CA ILE A 1203 -28.48 -24.67 -13.19
C ILE A 1203 -29.58 -25.19 -12.27
N GLU A 1204 -30.18 -26.35 -12.59
CA GLU A 1204 -31.15 -27.00 -11.72
C GLU A 1204 -30.54 -27.38 -10.37
N SER A 1205 -29.31 -27.91 -10.34
CA SER A 1205 -28.57 -28.19 -9.12
C SER A 1205 -28.27 -26.92 -8.34
N LEU A 1206 -27.84 -25.83 -8.98
CA LEU A 1206 -27.59 -24.53 -8.32
C LEU A 1206 -28.84 -23.98 -7.64
N PHE A 1207 -29.98 -24.00 -8.33
CA PHE A 1207 -31.26 -23.60 -7.74
C PHE A 1207 -31.70 -24.55 -6.63
N ALA A 1208 -31.56 -25.86 -6.81
CA ALA A 1208 -31.93 -26.85 -5.80
C ALA A 1208 -31.09 -26.69 -4.52
N LEU A 1209 -29.78 -26.51 -4.64
CA LEU A 1209 -28.88 -26.26 -3.51
C LEU A 1209 -29.19 -24.91 -2.85
N PHE A 1210 -29.41 -23.85 -3.62
CA PHE A 1210 -29.82 -22.55 -3.07
C PHE A 1210 -31.10 -22.63 -2.21
N GLU A 1211 -32.09 -23.42 -2.63
CA GLU A 1211 -33.32 -23.64 -1.85
C GLU A 1211 -33.09 -24.54 -0.63
N ARG A 1212 -32.23 -25.56 -0.74
CA ARG A 1212 -31.95 -26.55 0.33
C ARG A 1212 -30.97 -26.07 1.41
N VAL A 1213 -30.06 -25.15 1.10
CA VAL A 1213 -29.10 -24.61 2.07
C VAL A 1213 -29.82 -23.72 3.07
N ASN A 1214 -30.26 -24.34 4.17
CA ASN A 1214 -30.95 -23.72 5.30
C ASN A 1214 -30.11 -23.68 6.58
N PHE A 1215 -28.89 -24.21 6.55
CA PHE A 1215 -27.99 -24.36 7.69
C PHE A 1215 -26.84 -23.35 7.71
N SER A 1216 -26.54 -22.67 6.59
CA SER A 1216 -25.45 -21.68 6.52
C SER A 1216 -25.86 -20.48 5.67
N LEU A 1217 -25.98 -19.31 6.30
CA LEU A 1217 -26.33 -18.06 5.61
C LEU A 1217 -25.28 -17.65 4.58
N ARG A 1218 -24.00 -17.90 4.89
CA ARG A 1218 -22.86 -17.60 4.04
C ARG A 1218 -22.94 -18.35 2.71
N LEU A 1219 -23.12 -19.67 2.76
CA LEU A 1219 -23.27 -20.49 1.56
C LEU A 1219 -24.46 -20.02 0.71
N LYS A 1220 -25.59 -19.71 1.37
CA LYS A 1220 -26.79 -19.23 0.67
C LYS A 1220 -26.52 -17.92 -0.10
N LEU A 1221 -25.77 -16.99 0.49
CA LEU A 1221 -25.36 -15.76 -0.18
C LEU A 1221 -24.42 -16.03 -1.37
N MET A 1222 -23.45 -16.95 -1.24
CA MET A 1222 -22.56 -17.32 -2.35
C MET A 1222 -23.33 -17.91 -3.53
N PHE A 1223 -24.29 -18.82 -3.28
CA PHE A 1223 -25.15 -19.35 -4.33
C PHE A 1223 -25.97 -18.26 -5.03
N TYR A 1224 -26.51 -17.32 -4.25
CA TYR A 1224 -27.26 -16.20 -4.80
C TYR A 1224 -26.40 -15.32 -5.71
N GLU A 1225 -25.17 -14.99 -5.31
CA GLU A 1225 -24.23 -14.19 -6.10
C GLU A 1225 -23.87 -14.87 -7.42
N VAL A 1226 -23.62 -16.18 -7.39
CA VAL A 1226 -23.35 -16.96 -8.59
C VAL A 1226 -24.55 -16.94 -9.53
N LEU A 1227 -25.76 -17.14 -9.01
CA LEU A 1227 -26.99 -17.09 -9.80
C LEU A 1227 -27.28 -15.69 -10.36
N SER A 1228 -27.00 -14.63 -9.58
CA SER A 1228 -27.16 -13.23 -10.00
C SER A 1228 -26.14 -12.83 -11.07
N SER A 1229 -24.90 -13.28 -10.91
CA SER A 1229 -23.82 -13.09 -11.89
C SER A 1229 -24.12 -13.82 -13.18
N LEU A 1230 -24.59 -15.07 -13.09
CA LEU A 1230 -25.04 -15.85 -14.25
C LEU A 1230 -26.22 -15.17 -14.96
N LYS A 1231 -27.21 -14.66 -14.22
CA LYS A 1231 -28.34 -13.89 -14.76
C LYS A 1231 -27.83 -12.68 -15.54
N SER A 1232 -26.92 -11.91 -14.95
CA SER A 1232 -26.33 -10.70 -15.56
C SER A 1232 -25.48 -11.02 -16.79
N TYR A 1233 -24.74 -12.13 -16.76
CA TYR A 1233 -23.95 -12.60 -17.89
C TYR A 1233 -24.84 -13.03 -19.07
N CYS A 1234 -25.88 -13.82 -18.78
CA CYS A 1234 -26.86 -14.26 -19.77
C CYS A 1234 -27.65 -13.09 -20.39
N THR A 1235 -28.04 -12.08 -19.60
CA THR A 1235 -28.72 -10.89 -20.15
C THR A 1235 -27.80 -10.06 -21.05
N TYR A 1236 -26.50 -9.97 -20.73
CA TYR A 1236 -25.51 -9.30 -21.57
C TYR A 1236 -25.30 -10.02 -22.91
N GLU A 1237 -25.09 -11.34 -22.91
CA GLU A 1237 -24.88 -12.14 -24.13
C GLU A 1237 -26.16 -12.30 -24.99
N ALA A 1238 -27.35 -12.29 -24.37
CA ALA A 1238 -28.62 -12.28 -25.11
C ALA A 1238 -28.80 -10.99 -25.92
N GLY A 1239 -28.23 -9.87 -25.49
CA GLY A 1239 -28.19 -8.63 -26.28
C GLY A 1239 -27.40 -8.75 -27.59
N ILE A 1240 -26.60 -9.82 -27.76
CA ILE A 1240 -25.71 -10.02 -28.90
C ILE A 1240 -26.20 -11.12 -29.86
N SER A 1241 -27.02 -12.10 -29.41
CA SER A 1241 -27.33 -13.30 -30.21
C SER A 1241 -28.76 -13.87 -30.08
N ASP A 1242 -29.15 -14.61 -31.13
CA ASP A 1242 -30.47 -15.15 -31.51
C ASP A 1242 -31.27 -15.95 -30.45
N GLU A 1243 -32.61 -15.86 -30.49
CA GLU A 1243 -33.53 -16.04 -29.34
C GLU A 1243 -33.99 -17.49 -29.03
N GLN A 1244 -33.94 -18.46 -29.95
CA GLN A 1244 -34.88 -19.59 -29.86
C GLN A 1244 -34.54 -20.68 -28.82
N SER A 1245 -33.27 -21.08 -28.65
CA SER A 1245 -32.88 -22.15 -27.71
C SER A 1245 -32.62 -21.65 -26.27
N ARG A 1246 -32.52 -20.33 -26.07
CA ARG A 1246 -32.15 -19.70 -24.79
C ARG A 1246 -33.32 -19.45 -23.83
N THR A 1247 -34.56 -19.56 -24.31
CA THR A 1247 -35.78 -19.15 -23.60
C THR A 1247 -36.10 -19.97 -22.35
N LYS A 1248 -35.91 -21.30 -22.36
CA LYS A 1248 -36.13 -22.14 -21.16
C LYS A 1248 -35.12 -21.84 -20.05
N LEU A 1249 -33.85 -21.70 -20.42
CA LEU A 1249 -32.74 -21.38 -19.52
C LEU A 1249 -32.97 -20.00 -18.88
N MET A 1250 -33.34 -19.00 -19.69
CA MET A 1250 -33.62 -17.64 -19.24
C MET A 1250 -34.82 -17.55 -18.30
N HIS A 1251 -35.91 -18.30 -18.53
CA HIS A 1251 -37.12 -18.11 -17.74
C HIS A 1251 -36.90 -18.32 -16.24
N LYS A 1252 -36.16 -19.36 -15.82
CA LYS A 1252 -35.92 -19.65 -14.39
C LYS A 1252 -34.93 -18.65 -13.75
N LEU A 1253 -33.90 -18.23 -14.49
CA LEU A 1253 -32.95 -17.18 -14.08
C LEU A 1253 -33.64 -15.81 -13.94
N MET A 1254 -34.56 -15.48 -14.84
CA MET A 1254 -35.36 -14.25 -14.77
C MET A 1254 -36.28 -14.25 -13.56
N CYS A 1255 -36.71 -15.42 -13.10
CA CYS A 1255 -37.48 -15.56 -11.88
C CYS A 1255 -36.65 -15.39 -10.59
N LEU A 1256 -35.31 -15.39 -10.61
CA LEU A 1256 -34.48 -15.22 -9.40
C LEU A 1256 -34.96 -13.99 -8.61
N PRO A 1257 -35.33 -14.15 -7.31
CA PRO A 1257 -35.87 -13.03 -6.53
C PRO A 1257 -34.83 -11.92 -6.46
N PRO A 1258 -35.22 -10.64 -6.63
CA PRO A 1258 -34.28 -9.53 -6.47
C PRO A 1258 -33.77 -9.48 -5.03
N PHE A 1259 -32.47 -9.26 -4.87
CA PHE A 1259 -31.87 -9.01 -3.56
C PHE A 1259 -32.21 -7.59 -3.16
N GLN A 1260 -33.35 -7.44 -2.51
CA GLN A 1260 -33.70 -6.22 -1.82
C GLN A 1260 -33.68 -6.59 -0.36
N VAL A 1261 -32.82 -5.93 0.41
CA VAL A 1261 -32.95 -6.05 1.85
C VAL A 1261 -34.22 -5.35 2.23
N SER A 1262 -35.28 -6.12 2.33
CA SER A 1262 -36.52 -5.69 2.93
C SER A 1262 -36.23 -5.37 4.37
N SER A 1263 -36.16 -4.08 4.64
CA SER A 1263 -36.43 -3.62 5.96
C SER A 1263 -37.81 -4.13 6.36
N PHE A 1264 -37.89 -4.95 7.40
CA PHE A 1264 -39.10 -5.15 8.18
C PHE A 1264 -39.51 -3.86 8.94
N PHE A 1265 -39.15 -2.69 8.41
CA PHE A 1265 -39.59 -1.39 8.88
C PHE A 1265 -40.98 -1.12 8.29
N PRO A 1266 -41.93 -0.59 9.08
CA PRO A 1266 -43.14 -0.02 8.52
C PRO A 1266 -42.78 1.11 7.54
N GLU A 1267 -43.41 1.18 6.37
CA GLU A 1267 -43.34 2.37 5.52
C GLU A 1267 -43.90 3.58 6.29
N GLU A 1268 -43.35 4.78 6.06
CA GLU A 1268 -43.84 6.02 6.70
C GLU A 1268 -45.32 6.31 6.38
N ASP A 1269 -45.87 5.70 5.33
CA ASP A 1269 -47.26 5.87 4.91
C ASP A 1269 -48.29 5.13 5.82
N ASP A 1270 -47.84 4.29 6.76
CA ASP A 1270 -48.72 3.71 7.79
C ASP A 1270 -48.91 4.65 9.00
N THR A 1271 -49.61 5.77 8.78
CA THR A 1271 -49.84 6.83 9.78
C THR A 1271 -50.62 6.39 11.03
N ASP A 1272 -51.18 5.18 11.06
CA ASP A 1272 -51.93 4.65 12.21
C ASP A 1272 -51.05 3.91 13.25
N CYS A 1273 -49.72 3.90 13.09
CA CYS A 1273 -48.80 3.08 13.89
C CYS A 1273 -48.44 3.58 15.31
N THR A 1274 -48.96 4.72 15.80
CA THR A 1274 -48.48 5.32 17.06
C THR A 1274 -49.01 4.70 18.36
N ARG A 1275 -49.85 3.65 18.33
CA ARG A 1275 -50.56 3.19 19.55
C ARG A 1275 -50.13 1.88 20.20
N ASP A 1276 -49.23 1.07 19.63
CA ASP A 1276 -48.79 -0.14 20.34
C ASP A 1276 -47.32 -0.52 20.05
N PRO A 1277 -46.38 -0.18 20.95
CA PRO A 1277 -44.98 -0.62 20.83
C PRO A 1277 -44.84 -2.15 20.91
N ALA A 1278 -45.80 -2.84 21.53
CA ALA A 1278 -45.84 -4.30 21.61
C ALA A 1278 -46.08 -5.00 20.24
N LEU A 1279 -46.42 -4.24 19.19
CA LEU A 1279 -46.66 -4.77 17.85
C LEU A 1279 -45.48 -4.59 16.88
N SER A 1280 -44.40 -3.91 17.29
CA SER A 1280 -43.10 -4.17 16.68
C SER A 1280 -42.83 -5.66 16.92
N LEU A 1281 -42.67 -6.46 15.87
CA LEU A 1281 -42.31 -7.87 15.97
C LEU A 1281 -41.25 -7.99 17.06
N GLY A 1282 -41.61 -8.63 18.18
CA GLY A 1282 -40.82 -8.77 19.42
C GLY A 1282 -39.53 -9.56 19.20
N LEU A 1283 -38.70 -9.06 18.28
CA LEU A 1283 -37.28 -9.29 18.16
C LEU A 1283 -36.66 -8.52 19.31
N ASP A 1284 -37.01 -8.91 20.55
CA ASP A 1284 -36.43 -8.38 21.75
C ASP A 1284 -34.92 -8.45 21.56
N LEU A 1285 -34.31 -7.25 21.50
CA LEU A 1285 -32.91 -7.06 21.79
C LEU A 1285 -32.65 -7.89 23.05
N GLY A 1286 -31.63 -8.76 23.07
CA GLY A 1286 -31.37 -9.73 24.15
C GLY A 1286 -31.16 -9.15 25.56
N THR A 1287 -31.67 -7.96 25.87
CA THR A 1287 -31.87 -7.38 27.18
C THR A 1287 -33.08 -7.99 27.89
N ALA A 1288 -33.16 -9.31 28.01
CA ALA A 1288 -33.81 -9.87 29.19
C ALA A 1288 -32.81 -9.66 30.33
N SER A 1289 -32.97 -8.56 31.07
CA SER A 1289 -32.19 -8.29 32.27
C SER A 1289 -32.25 -9.53 33.17
N ALA A 1290 -31.11 -10.19 33.39
CA ALA A 1290 -31.01 -11.39 34.22
C ALA A 1290 -31.33 -11.16 35.72
N ASN A 1291 -31.96 -10.04 36.08
CA ASN A 1291 -32.12 -9.58 37.47
C ASN A 1291 -33.57 -9.43 37.94
N SER A 1292 -34.58 -9.93 37.21
CA SER A 1292 -35.94 -10.03 37.76
C SER A 1292 -36.29 -11.47 38.11
N THR A 1293 -35.72 -11.96 39.21
CA THR A 1293 -36.30 -13.05 40.00
C THR A 1293 -37.60 -12.55 40.63
N SER A 1294 -38.67 -12.47 39.85
CA SER A 1294 -40.03 -12.38 40.37
C SER A 1294 -40.84 -13.48 39.72
N SER A 1295 -41.01 -14.56 40.48
CA SER A 1295 -41.97 -15.62 40.27
C SER A 1295 -43.39 -15.05 40.22
N THR A 1296 -43.88 -14.69 39.04
CA THR A 1296 -45.32 -14.60 38.78
C THR A 1296 -45.64 -15.53 37.64
N THR A 1297 -46.37 -16.58 38.00
CA THR A 1297 -47.05 -17.55 37.16
C THR A 1297 -47.53 -16.97 35.83
N PRO A 1298 -47.36 -17.72 34.71
CA PRO A 1298 -47.71 -17.24 33.39
C PRO A 1298 -49.22 -17.06 33.30
N SER A 1299 -49.68 -15.81 33.20
CA SER A 1299 -51.07 -15.50 32.91
C SER A 1299 -51.40 -16.01 31.50
N GLU A 1300 -52.25 -17.02 31.46
CA GLU A 1300 -53.03 -17.46 30.30
C GLU A 1300 -53.62 -16.24 29.58
N GLY A 1301 -53.32 -16.04 28.29
CA GLY A 1301 -54.06 -15.08 27.46
C GLY A 1301 -53.27 -14.36 26.37
N THR A 1302 -51.94 -14.40 26.34
CA THR A 1302 -51.20 -13.87 25.19
C THR A 1302 -51.30 -14.86 24.04
N HIS A 1303 -52.35 -14.71 23.22
CA HIS A 1303 -52.42 -15.26 21.88
C HIS A 1303 -51.07 -15.04 21.19
N LYS A 1304 -50.24 -16.08 21.10
CA LYS A 1304 -49.09 -16.11 20.18
C LYS A 1304 -49.71 -15.91 18.79
N LYS A 1305 -49.74 -14.67 18.30
CA LYS A 1305 -50.24 -14.34 16.96
C LYS A 1305 -49.32 -15.04 15.96
N ARG A 1306 -49.73 -16.25 15.55
CA ARG A 1306 -49.06 -17.06 14.53
C ARG A 1306 -49.04 -16.25 13.24
N CYS A 1307 -47.87 -15.86 12.75
CA CYS A 1307 -47.75 -15.18 11.46
C CYS A 1307 -47.53 -16.23 10.39
N ALA A 1308 -48.26 -16.17 9.28
CA ALA A 1308 -48.02 -17.05 8.16
C ALA A 1308 -47.12 -16.37 7.10
N ILE A 1309 -46.27 -17.15 6.44
CA ILE A 1309 -45.49 -16.72 5.28
C ILE A 1309 -46.40 -16.81 4.06
N TRP A 1310 -46.58 -15.69 3.35
CA TRP A 1310 -47.30 -15.64 2.08
C TRP A 1310 -46.31 -15.72 0.91
N ASP A 1311 -46.46 -16.76 0.10
CA ASP A 1311 -45.69 -16.91 -1.13
C ASP A 1311 -46.34 -16.08 -2.26
N LYS A 1312 -45.64 -15.02 -2.69
CA LYS A 1312 -46.08 -14.14 -3.79
C LYS A 1312 -46.28 -14.89 -5.11
N ARG A 1313 -45.50 -15.95 -5.39
CA ARG A 1313 -45.62 -16.75 -6.63
C ARG A 1313 -46.78 -17.73 -6.56
N LEU A 1314 -46.90 -18.47 -5.46
CA LEU A 1314 -47.92 -19.51 -5.32
C LEU A 1314 -49.29 -18.95 -4.94
N HIS A 1315 -49.36 -17.67 -4.52
CA HIS A 1315 -50.55 -17.05 -3.96
C HIS A 1315 -51.19 -17.90 -2.85
N LYS A 1316 -50.34 -18.47 -1.98
CA LYS A 1316 -50.74 -19.34 -0.88
C LYS A 1316 -49.86 -19.10 0.35
N TYR A 1317 -50.40 -19.40 1.52
CA TYR A 1317 -49.62 -19.46 2.75
C TYR A 1317 -48.84 -20.77 2.81
N THR A 1318 -47.53 -20.70 2.92
CA THR A 1318 -46.64 -21.88 2.86
C THR A 1318 -46.26 -22.43 4.24
N GLY A 1319 -46.31 -21.61 5.30
CA GLY A 1319 -45.95 -22.04 6.64
C GLY A 1319 -46.06 -20.94 7.70
N GLU A 1320 -45.74 -21.28 8.95
CA GLU A 1320 -45.68 -20.32 10.07
C GLU A 1320 -44.28 -19.65 10.12
N LEU A 1321 -44.26 -18.32 10.16
CA LEU A 1321 -43.05 -17.52 10.33
C LEU A 1321 -42.47 -17.72 11.74
N GLN A 1322 -41.25 -18.26 11.83
CA GLN A 1322 -40.56 -18.36 13.11
C GLN A 1322 -40.06 -16.99 13.55
N ARG A 1323 -40.76 -16.37 14.52
CA ARG A 1323 -40.32 -15.14 15.18
C ARG A 1323 -39.18 -15.45 16.17
N LYS A 1324 -37.95 -15.58 15.67
CA LYS A 1324 -36.75 -15.65 16.53
C LYS A 1324 -36.09 -14.26 16.63
N PRO A 1325 -35.68 -13.79 17.82
CA PRO A 1325 -34.98 -12.52 17.96
C PRO A 1325 -33.73 -12.48 17.07
N TYR A 1326 -33.47 -11.32 16.47
CA TYR A 1326 -32.22 -11.08 15.75
C TYR A 1326 -31.11 -11.04 16.80
N TYR A 1327 -30.38 -12.14 16.92
CA TYR A 1327 -29.08 -12.13 17.58
C TYR A 1327 -28.10 -11.37 16.67
N CYS A 1328 -27.16 -10.60 17.24
CA CYS A 1328 -26.06 -10.01 16.47
C CYS A 1328 -25.51 -11.06 15.51
N ILE A 1329 -25.27 -10.74 14.23
CA ILE A 1329 -24.82 -11.73 13.24
C ILE A 1329 -23.55 -12.46 13.72
N LYS A 1330 -22.65 -11.75 14.43
CA LYS A 1330 -21.46 -12.35 15.07
C LYS A 1330 -21.76 -13.46 16.08
N ASN A 1331 -22.94 -13.42 16.71
CA ASN A 1331 -23.41 -14.40 17.69
C ASN A 1331 -24.54 -15.28 17.11
N TYR A 1332 -24.82 -15.18 15.81
CA TYR A 1332 -25.82 -16.04 15.17
C TYR A 1332 -25.24 -17.45 15.14
N GLN A 1333 -25.71 -18.28 16.07
CA GLN A 1333 -25.48 -19.71 16.01
C GLN A 1333 -26.43 -20.25 14.95
N ASP A 1334 -25.89 -20.87 13.91
CA ASP A 1334 -26.66 -21.44 12.82
C ASP A 1334 -27.75 -22.37 13.38
N THR A 1335 -29.01 -22.05 13.08
CA THR A 1335 -30.18 -22.81 13.56
C THR A 1335 -30.80 -23.59 12.42
N GLU A 1336 -31.47 -24.71 12.75
CA GLU A 1336 -31.96 -25.73 11.79
C GLU A 1336 -32.91 -25.25 10.67
N ASP A 1337 -33.39 -23.99 10.68
CA ASP A 1337 -34.31 -23.52 9.64
C ASP A 1337 -34.14 -22.02 9.32
N ILE A 1338 -33.07 -21.67 8.59
CA ILE A 1338 -32.80 -20.29 8.14
C ILE A 1338 -33.84 -19.83 7.10
N ASN A 1339 -34.47 -20.73 6.33
CA ASN A 1339 -35.42 -20.34 5.27
C ASN A 1339 -36.67 -19.64 5.80
N ASN A 1340 -37.13 -20.02 7.00
CA ASN A 1340 -38.33 -19.48 7.64
C ASN A 1340 -38.04 -18.42 8.72
N CYS A 1341 -36.82 -17.84 8.72
CA CYS A 1341 -36.40 -16.86 9.71
C CYS A 1341 -36.50 -15.41 9.17
N SER A 1342 -36.69 -14.45 10.09
CA SER A 1342 -36.72 -13.03 9.78
C SER A 1342 -35.43 -12.53 9.13
N LEU A 1343 -34.27 -13.09 9.48
CA LEU A 1343 -32.98 -12.72 8.90
C LEU A 1343 -32.94 -13.02 7.40
N ASN A 1344 -33.32 -14.23 6.98
CA ASN A 1344 -33.28 -14.62 5.57
C ASN A 1344 -34.34 -13.89 4.74
N LEU A 1345 -35.55 -13.78 5.26
CA LEU A 1345 -36.60 -12.98 4.62
C LEU A 1345 -36.22 -11.51 4.51
N SER A 1346 -35.37 -10.99 5.41
CA SER A 1346 -34.89 -9.60 5.30
C SER A 1346 -33.87 -9.42 4.19
N LEU A 1347 -33.26 -10.49 3.66
CA LEU A 1347 -32.27 -10.42 2.58
C LEU A 1347 -32.93 -10.38 1.18
N PHE A 1348 -34.21 -10.72 1.08
CA PHE A 1348 -34.99 -10.78 -0.17
C PHE A 1348 -36.22 -9.86 -0.08
N ASP A 1349 -36.91 -9.59 -1.20
CA ASP A 1349 -38.14 -8.76 -1.25
C ASP A 1349 -39.34 -9.39 -0.50
N ALA A 1350 -39.24 -9.46 0.83
CA ALA A 1350 -40.30 -9.81 1.76
C ALA A 1350 -40.96 -8.54 2.30
N ARG A 1351 -42.26 -8.54 2.54
CA ARG A 1351 -42.95 -7.40 3.17
C ARG A 1351 -43.80 -7.90 4.31
N TYR A 1352 -43.81 -7.16 5.42
CA TYR A 1352 -44.72 -7.46 6.50
C TYR A 1352 -46.08 -6.80 6.21
N GLU A 1353 -47.07 -7.60 5.85
CA GLU A 1353 -48.46 -7.15 5.74
C GLU A 1353 -49.28 -7.70 6.91
N ARG A 1354 -50.17 -6.87 7.47
CA ARG A 1354 -51.10 -7.26 8.56
C ARG A 1354 -52.22 -8.22 8.11
N ASN A 1355 -52.27 -8.60 6.83
CA ASN A 1355 -53.26 -9.52 6.25
C ASN A 1355 -52.99 -10.98 6.64
N ASN A 1356 -52.87 -11.26 7.92
CA ASN A 1356 -52.81 -12.63 8.39
C ASN A 1356 -54.22 -13.25 8.25
N PRO A 1357 -54.37 -14.49 7.75
CA PRO A 1357 -55.67 -15.14 7.73
C PRO A 1357 -56.21 -15.24 9.17
N ARG A 1358 -57.51 -14.97 9.33
CA ARG A 1358 -58.20 -14.99 10.62
C ARG A 1358 -58.22 -16.36 11.27
#